data_AF-A0A919SXS5-F1
#
_entry.id   AF-A0A919SXS5-F1
#
_cell.length_a   1.000
_cell.length_b   1.000
_cell.length_c   1.000
_cell.angle_alpha   90.00
_cell.angle_beta   90.00
_cell.angle_gamma   90.00
#
_symmetry.space_group_name_H-M   'P 1'
#
loop_
_entity.id
_entity.type
_entity.pdbx_description
1 polymer ?
#
loop_
_entity_poly.entity_id
_entity_poly.type
_entity_poly.pdbx_seq_one_letter_code
_entity_poly.pdbx_strand_id
1 'polypeptide(L)'
;MSEHRHGKVVTFYSFKGGTGRTMALANVAWILAANGKRVLVADWDLESPGLHRFFQPFLDTEAIETTSGVIDMIRSYEWQTTRAEDLREGWHQELARVSKYAFSLDWTEFPGEGQLDFLSAGRQNQNYAANLTGMNWDDFYERLGGGAFLDALREDMKANYDYTLIDSRTGLSDVADICTIQLPDVLVDCFTFSEQGIEGAARVAAAIAKRRSPRSVRILPVPMRVDPAEKDKADAGRAFAMQRFPGMPTGMTAGDRDRYWNAVEVPYRPFYAYEETLATFGDRPGQYMSLLAAYEMLTRHITDGEVGSLPAMDESLRTRTVARFLRQLSFVEEEVTLHHAPEDQVWAEWIGGLLAATGIQVHEPGAAGAGSGRSLTVVSHANAGEQAGVVPRDRSDPRPPLAVYVEDVPRVPAFPIGSSAFLSGTTRDVAVERLLKLVGRPPLAPADVDSAGVRFPGEAALVFNPLARNARFTGREKDLRELRSRLRGGNPVVLSGPMPVALQGMGGIGKTQVALEYAHRYKNAYDVVWWIDAEQVMFIDVALAELGARLNLLLPQTSVLDAAKAVVNALEHGDPSARWLLIFDNAEDVESVLKFVPRGPGHVVITSRNNQWGDRAQTVQIDVFQRRESITHLRQRVPGIKLDQADRIAEILGDLPIAVAAAGAWLAETGEQVGEYLSHVEQQGPGGAVDEVWELSLGLLRKRSEAAYRLLQLCSVLAPEISLDLIYSDELAAALSSYDPLVSERAYRGSLVQHINRLALLKLDVARNQIQVHRLLQHVLRSRMSPQELEDTRHQIHLVLAGLRPRYEIDDPRSWARFRMLWPHLELSNADSCKDEAVRQLMIDRIRYIWLTGGLKEGRLLGEQIDRRWSAMLAAGLEPATATALHRQVLHLRFNVANIMRQMAHFEDARALDEQVLDAQLELLGPHHPHTLMTAGGLGADLRALGRYTEALQRDEQTYASWVEHFGEDYARTQSALNNLATTQRLAGDFRSARKHDQELWDRRKDAVGPAHPNTLGTGTNLGRDLREAGEYRNSVELLEIVARRHESVYGSGSHRTLSARANLAVSVGSAGRPDRAAQLLEEAYEQLNEVVGPSNPDTLACRLSRAVSLLAIGETASATSELEEVRLAYGASLGQRHPHTLACVNNLAAASRAAGDLATAKDYAGHAAGELRAVLGADHPYVLAAELNLAILHAETGEAREGLRIIDAAMEKHLEVLGPDHPDTLRCAANRALMRSGDGSDAGERLSRALGDHHPAVTALKERRYLHRMLDPHPF
;
A
#
# COMPACT_ATOMS: atom_id res chain seq x y z
N MET A 1 -10.19 -34.59 -24.94
CA MET A 1 -9.72 -35.85 -25.55
C MET A 1 -8.21 -35.87 -25.42
N SER A 2 -7.66 -36.52 -24.38
CA SER A 2 -6.22 -36.75 -24.32
C SER A 2 -5.91 -37.94 -25.20
N GLU A 3 -5.03 -37.77 -26.19
CA GLU A 3 -4.35 -38.91 -26.81
C GLU A 3 -3.77 -39.77 -25.67
N HIS A 4 -3.96 -41.09 -25.73
CA HIS A 4 -3.41 -42.01 -24.74
C HIS A 4 -1.88 -41.83 -24.69
N ARG A 5 -1.37 -41.17 -23.64
CA ARG A 5 0.07 -41.08 -23.37
C ARG A 5 0.57 -42.50 -23.09
N HIS A 6 1.57 -42.95 -23.83
CA HIS A 6 2.23 -44.24 -23.62
C HIS A 6 3.56 -44.02 -22.91
N GLY A 7 3.53 -43.70 -21.60
CA GLY A 7 4.74 -43.58 -20.79
C GLY A 7 5.53 -44.89 -20.73
N LYS A 8 6.83 -44.82 -20.38
CA LYS A 8 7.72 -45.99 -20.23
C LYS A 8 8.29 -46.06 -18.81
N VAL A 9 8.28 -47.27 -18.21
CA VAL A 9 9.03 -47.53 -16.97
C VAL A 9 10.39 -48.13 -17.31
N VAL A 10 11.47 -47.51 -16.86
CA VAL A 10 12.85 -47.91 -17.13
C VAL A 10 13.53 -48.19 -15.79
N THR A 11 13.96 -49.42 -15.56
CA THR A 11 14.70 -49.75 -14.35
C THR A 11 16.19 -49.80 -14.66
N PHE A 12 16.99 -49.14 -13.83
CA PHE A 12 18.43 -49.33 -13.78
C PHE A 12 18.73 -50.38 -12.71
N TYR A 13 19.42 -51.45 -13.11
CA TYR A 13 19.77 -52.59 -12.25
C TYR A 13 21.27 -52.90 -12.32
N SER A 14 21.81 -53.44 -11.24
CA SER A 14 23.14 -54.05 -11.27
C SER A 14 23.25 -55.19 -10.28
N PHE A 15 23.89 -56.28 -10.67
CA PHE A 15 24.09 -57.44 -9.80
C PHE A 15 24.95 -57.11 -8.56
N LYS A 16 25.89 -56.16 -8.70
CA LYS A 16 26.80 -55.72 -7.64
C LYS A 16 26.66 -54.21 -7.40
N GLY A 17 26.92 -53.75 -6.18
CA GLY A 17 27.03 -52.33 -5.84
C GLY A 17 28.29 -51.66 -6.39
N GLY A 18 28.27 -50.33 -6.47
CA GLY A 18 29.43 -49.53 -6.89
C GLY A 18 29.68 -49.50 -8.41
N THR A 19 28.73 -49.95 -9.22
CA THR A 19 28.81 -49.95 -10.70
C THR A 19 28.62 -48.56 -11.31
N GLY A 20 28.07 -47.58 -10.59
CA GLY A 20 27.73 -46.25 -11.12
C GLY A 20 26.29 -46.11 -11.64
N ARG A 21 25.44 -47.11 -11.36
CA ARG A 21 24.04 -47.19 -11.76
C ARG A 21 23.19 -45.96 -11.38
N THR A 22 23.19 -45.56 -10.11
CA THR A 22 22.44 -44.40 -9.59
C THR A 22 22.83 -43.10 -10.30
N MET A 23 24.13 -42.90 -10.55
CA MET A 23 24.62 -41.72 -11.28
C MET A 23 24.13 -41.72 -12.74
N ALA A 24 24.14 -42.88 -13.41
CA ALA A 24 23.64 -43.00 -14.76
C ALA A 24 22.15 -42.68 -14.84
N LEU A 25 21.35 -43.22 -13.91
CA LEU A 25 19.93 -42.91 -13.80
C LEU A 25 19.69 -41.42 -13.62
N ALA A 26 20.38 -40.78 -12.68
CA ALA A 26 20.19 -39.36 -12.37
C ALA A 26 20.52 -38.44 -13.57
N ASN A 27 21.59 -38.77 -14.31
CA ASN A 27 21.96 -38.01 -15.50
C ASN A 27 21.00 -38.23 -16.67
N VAL A 28 20.55 -39.48 -16.90
CA VAL A 28 19.53 -39.77 -17.92
C VAL A 28 18.22 -39.05 -17.59
N ALA A 29 17.81 -39.04 -16.32
CA ALA A 29 16.62 -38.30 -15.86
C ALA A 29 16.69 -36.81 -16.20
N TRP A 30 17.84 -36.20 -15.91
CA TRP A 30 18.08 -34.79 -16.19
C TRP A 30 18.05 -34.50 -17.70
N ILE A 31 18.68 -35.33 -18.52
CA ILE A 31 18.69 -35.17 -19.98
C ILE A 31 17.26 -35.25 -20.54
N LEU A 32 16.44 -36.18 -20.05
CA LEU A 32 15.04 -36.33 -20.46
C LEU A 32 14.21 -35.10 -20.07
N ALA A 33 14.29 -34.65 -18.81
CA ALA A 33 13.56 -33.47 -18.34
C ALA A 33 13.98 -32.19 -19.07
N ALA A 34 15.29 -32.02 -19.33
CA ALA A 34 15.82 -30.91 -20.13
C ALA A 34 15.29 -30.90 -21.57
N ASN A 35 14.93 -32.06 -22.12
CA ASN A 35 14.28 -32.18 -23.43
C ASN A 35 12.73 -32.08 -23.35
N GLY A 36 12.19 -31.52 -22.27
CA GLY A 36 10.76 -31.24 -22.12
C GLY A 36 9.90 -32.47 -21.78
N LYS A 37 10.50 -33.54 -21.24
CA LYS A 37 9.78 -34.74 -20.79
C LYS A 37 9.35 -34.62 -19.33
N ARG A 38 8.19 -35.19 -18.99
CA ARG A 38 7.77 -35.41 -17.60
C ARG A 38 8.42 -36.68 -17.08
N VAL A 39 9.35 -36.52 -16.15
CA VAL A 39 10.18 -37.61 -15.64
C VAL A 39 9.91 -37.82 -14.16
N LEU A 40 9.69 -39.07 -13.78
CA LEU A 40 9.69 -39.52 -12.39
C LEU A 40 10.96 -40.32 -12.13
N VAL A 41 11.67 -40.02 -11.06
CA VAL A 41 12.77 -40.86 -10.56
C VAL A 41 12.38 -41.48 -9.22
N ALA A 42 12.59 -42.79 -9.07
CA ALA A 42 12.20 -43.53 -7.87
C ALA A 42 13.37 -44.29 -7.27
N ASP A 43 13.66 -44.05 -5.99
CA ASP A 43 14.71 -44.76 -5.24
C ASP A 43 14.14 -46.04 -4.60
N TRP A 44 14.31 -47.18 -5.28
CA TRP A 44 13.92 -48.51 -4.80
C TRP A 44 15.07 -49.24 -4.10
N ASP A 45 16.23 -48.60 -3.91
CA ASP A 45 17.34 -49.16 -3.13
C ASP A 45 17.13 -48.89 -1.64
N LEU A 46 16.09 -49.53 -1.08
CA LEU A 46 15.58 -49.23 0.26
C LEU A 46 16.61 -49.40 1.39
N GLU A 47 17.63 -50.24 1.22
CA GLU A 47 18.64 -50.48 2.26
C GLU A 47 19.78 -49.47 2.25
N SER A 48 20.02 -48.79 1.13
CA SER A 48 21.11 -47.82 0.99
C SER A 48 20.71 -46.71 0.02
N PRO A 49 19.63 -45.95 0.33
CA PRO A 49 19.11 -44.93 -0.57
C PRO A 49 20.16 -43.85 -0.79
N GLY A 50 20.41 -43.52 -2.05
CA GLY A 50 21.50 -42.65 -2.46
C GLY A 50 21.13 -41.68 -3.58
N LEU A 51 19.96 -41.85 -4.21
CA LEU A 51 19.61 -41.09 -5.40
C LEU A 51 19.39 -39.60 -5.11
N HIS A 52 18.82 -39.28 -3.93
CA HIS A 52 18.61 -37.90 -3.48
C HIS A 52 19.91 -37.07 -3.46
N ARG A 53 21.08 -37.69 -3.25
CA ARG A 53 22.37 -36.98 -3.16
C ARG A 53 22.77 -36.31 -4.47
N PHE A 54 22.42 -36.92 -5.60
CA PHE A 54 22.68 -36.34 -6.93
C PHE A 54 21.77 -35.16 -7.26
N PHE A 55 20.68 -34.99 -6.50
CA PHE A 55 19.72 -33.89 -6.67
C PHE A 55 19.74 -32.90 -5.50
N GLN A 56 20.58 -33.10 -4.48
CA GLN A 56 20.59 -32.33 -3.23
C GLN A 56 20.54 -30.80 -3.41
N PRO A 57 21.22 -30.19 -4.40
CA PRO A 57 21.09 -28.76 -4.63
C PRO A 57 19.68 -28.29 -4.96
N PHE A 58 18.83 -29.15 -5.52
CA PHE A 58 17.48 -28.85 -6.03
C PHE A 58 16.37 -29.47 -5.16
N LEU A 59 16.72 -30.08 -4.04
CA LEU A 59 15.76 -30.65 -3.11
C LEU A 59 15.60 -29.74 -1.89
N ASP A 60 14.36 -29.56 -1.46
CA ASP A 60 14.06 -29.04 -0.14
C ASP A 60 14.36 -30.13 0.91
N THR A 61 15.19 -29.78 1.90
CA THR A 61 15.60 -30.73 2.96
C THR A 61 14.40 -31.12 3.83
N GLU A 62 13.46 -30.19 4.06
CA GLU A 62 12.23 -30.46 4.82
C GLU A 62 11.31 -31.42 4.06
N ALA A 63 11.23 -31.30 2.73
CA ALA A 63 10.44 -32.18 1.89
C ALA A 63 10.92 -33.65 1.93
N ILE A 64 12.23 -33.91 2.03
CA ILE A 64 12.78 -35.28 2.12
C ILE A 64 12.42 -35.95 3.47
N GLU A 65 12.39 -35.19 4.56
CA GLU A 65 12.10 -35.71 5.90
C GLU A 65 10.59 -35.96 6.12
N THR A 66 9.74 -35.16 5.47
CA THR A 66 8.28 -35.15 5.69
C THR A 66 7.50 -35.95 4.65
N THR A 67 7.97 -35.98 3.39
CA THR A 67 7.25 -36.63 2.29
C THR A 67 7.40 -38.16 2.35
N SER A 68 6.28 -38.86 2.16
CA SER A 68 6.20 -40.32 2.23
C SER A 68 6.76 -40.93 0.95
N GLY A 69 7.58 -41.98 1.03
CA GLY A 69 8.22 -42.61 -0.13
C GLY A 69 7.74 -44.03 -0.44
N VAL A 70 8.55 -44.79 -1.18
CA VAL A 70 8.25 -46.17 -1.64
C VAL A 70 7.83 -47.08 -0.48
N ILE A 71 8.60 -47.12 0.61
CA ILE A 71 8.28 -47.99 1.75
C ILE A 71 6.99 -47.56 2.47
N ASP A 72 6.77 -46.25 2.63
CA ASP A 72 5.60 -45.70 3.32
C ASP A 72 4.31 -45.99 2.54
N MET A 73 4.39 -45.92 1.20
CA MET A 73 3.31 -46.28 0.29
C MET A 73 2.94 -47.76 0.42
N ILE A 74 3.93 -48.66 0.45
CA ILE A 74 3.68 -50.11 0.59
C ILE A 74 3.14 -50.44 2.00
N ARG A 75 3.67 -49.83 3.05
CA ARG A 75 3.13 -49.99 4.42
C ARG A 75 1.69 -49.51 4.56
N SER A 76 1.34 -48.42 3.89
CA SER A 76 -0.03 -47.92 3.85
C SER A 76 -0.98 -48.94 3.22
N TYR A 77 -0.54 -49.63 2.18
CA TYR A 77 -1.29 -50.72 1.55
C TYR A 77 -1.45 -51.94 2.46
N GLU A 78 -0.37 -52.42 3.08
CA GLU A 78 -0.42 -53.56 4.03
C GLU A 78 -1.38 -53.26 5.20
N TRP A 79 -1.31 -52.05 5.75
CA TRP A 79 -2.15 -51.62 6.86
C TRP A 79 -3.64 -51.55 6.51
N GLN A 80 -3.98 -51.04 5.33
CA GLN A 80 -5.38 -50.97 4.89
C GLN A 80 -5.94 -52.36 4.56
N THR A 81 -5.14 -53.23 3.95
CA THR A 81 -5.56 -54.60 3.60
C THR A 81 -5.84 -55.45 4.83
N THR A 82 -5.10 -55.24 5.93
CA THR A 82 -5.21 -56.06 7.15
C THR A 82 -6.30 -55.62 8.12
N ARG A 83 -6.91 -54.44 7.94
CA ARG A 83 -7.88 -53.85 8.91
C ARG A 83 -9.28 -53.58 8.38
N ALA A 84 -9.50 -53.55 7.08
CA ALA A 84 -10.79 -53.17 6.52
C ALA A 84 -11.67 -54.40 6.22
N GLU A 85 -12.87 -54.45 6.83
CA GLU A 85 -13.84 -55.54 6.62
C GLU A 85 -14.63 -55.40 5.28
N ASP A 86 -14.67 -54.20 4.68
CA ASP A 86 -15.32 -53.92 3.39
C ASP A 86 -14.50 -52.91 2.54
N LEU A 87 -13.55 -53.40 1.73
CA LEU A 87 -12.79 -52.57 0.79
C LEU A 87 -13.54 -52.43 -0.55
N ARG A 88 -13.81 -51.19 -0.97
CA ARG A 88 -14.48 -50.89 -2.25
C ARG A 88 -13.64 -51.35 -3.45
N GLU A 89 -14.27 -51.80 -4.54
CA GLU A 89 -13.58 -52.19 -5.76
C GLU A 89 -12.68 -51.05 -6.28
N GLY A 90 -11.41 -51.37 -6.61
CA GLY A 90 -10.43 -50.39 -7.11
C GLY A 90 -9.69 -49.53 -6.06
N TRP A 91 -9.94 -49.70 -4.76
CA TRP A 91 -9.31 -48.90 -3.68
C TRP A 91 -7.76 -48.84 -3.75
N HIS A 92 -7.13 -49.95 -4.13
CA HIS A 92 -5.67 -50.06 -4.24
C HIS A 92 -5.08 -49.15 -5.33
N GLN A 93 -5.85 -48.81 -6.36
CA GLN A 93 -5.45 -47.86 -7.40
C GLN A 93 -5.31 -46.45 -6.86
N GLU A 94 -6.07 -46.10 -5.82
CA GLU A 94 -6.01 -44.77 -5.21
C GLU A 94 -4.76 -44.60 -4.33
N LEU A 95 -4.30 -45.69 -3.69
CA LEU A 95 -3.02 -45.73 -2.98
C LEU A 95 -1.83 -45.82 -3.93
N ALA A 96 -2.02 -46.40 -5.11
CA ALA A 96 -0.95 -46.55 -6.11
C ALA A 96 -0.62 -45.25 -6.86
N ARG A 97 -1.32 -44.14 -6.57
CA ARG A 97 -1.06 -42.83 -7.20
C ARG A 97 0.26 -42.23 -6.72
N VAL A 98 1.26 -42.21 -7.59
CA VAL A 98 2.62 -41.78 -7.22
C VAL A 98 2.68 -40.32 -6.79
N SER A 99 1.83 -39.46 -7.37
CA SER A 99 1.79 -38.03 -7.03
C SER A 99 1.44 -37.75 -5.55
N LYS A 100 0.95 -38.74 -4.78
CA LYS A 100 0.74 -38.61 -3.33
C LYS A 100 2.05 -38.75 -2.53
N TYR A 101 3.09 -39.31 -3.14
CA TYR A 101 4.34 -39.73 -2.50
C TYR A 101 5.59 -39.09 -3.15
N ALA A 102 5.44 -38.47 -4.32
CA ALA A 102 6.51 -37.78 -5.02
C ALA A 102 6.40 -36.26 -4.91
N PHE A 103 7.52 -35.56 -5.04
CA PHE A 103 7.58 -34.10 -5.09
C PHE A 103 8.54 -33.63 -6.20
N SER A 104 8.33 -32.43 -6.72
CA SER A 104 9.14 -31.88 -7.81
C SER A 104 10.43 -31.25 -7.31
N LEU A 105 11.49 -31.36 -8.12
CA LEU A 105 12.74 -30.62 -7.87
C LEU A 105 12.55 -29.12 -8.11
N ASP A 106 13.25 -28.29 -7.32
CA ASP A 106 13.26 -26.83 -7.46
C ASP A 106 14.17 -26.40 -8.62
N TRP A 107 13.61 -26.46 -9.83
CA TRP A 107 14.25 -26.03 -11.07
C TRP A 107 13.24 -25.53 -12.10
N THR A 108 13.24 -24.22 -12.36
CA THR A 108 12.24 -23.54 -13.23
C THR A 108 12.61 -23.49 -14.72
N GLU A 109 13.81 -23.94 -15.10
CA GLU A 109 14.35 -23.74 -16.47
C GLU A 109 14.04 -24.90 -17.43
N PHE A 110 13.21 -25.88 -17.04
CA PHE A 110 12.82 -26.94 -17.96
C PHE A 110 11.84 -26.40 -19.03
N PRO A 111 12.05 -26.70 -20.33
CA PRO A 111 11.19 -26.20 -21.39
C PRO A 111 9.86 -26.95 -21.46
N GLY A 112 8.76 -26.24 -21.75
CA GLY A 112 7.45 -26.84 -22.02
C GLY A 112 6.83 -27.54 -20.81
N GLU A 113 6.43 -28.81 -20.96
CA GLU A 113 5.96 -29.68 -19.86
C GLU A 113 7.12 -30.40 -19.13
N GLY A 114 8.38 -30.04 -19.41
CA GLY A 114 9.55 -30.68 -18.78
C GLY A 114 9.52 -30.56 -17.25
N GLN A 115 9.62 -31.69 -16.57
CA GLN A 115 9.54 -31.77 -15.11
C GLN A 115 10.32 -32.97 -14.61
N LEU A 116 10.94 -32.86 -13.44
CA LEU A 116 11.59 -33.96 -12.75
C LEU A 116 11.01 -34.11 -11.34
N ASP A 117 10.26 -35.17 -11.12
CA ASP A 117 9.68 -35.53 -9.83
C ASP A 117 10.48 -36.65 -9.16
N PHE A 118 10.61 -36.57 -7.84
CA PHE A 118 11.38 -37.50 -7.03
C PHE A 118 10.50 -38.27 -6.05
N LEU A 119 10.52 -39.59 -6.17
CA LEU A 119 9.94 -40.54 -5.22
C LEU A 119 11.07 -41.14 -4.38
N SER A 120 11.15 -40.73 -3.11
CA SER A 120 12.17 -41.21 -2.18
C SER A 120 11.93 -42.69 -1.79
N ALA A 121 12.95 -43.35 -1.25
CA ALA A 121 12.80 -44.69 -0.69
C ALA A 121 11.82 -44.74 0.51
N GLY A 122 11.65 -43.60 1.20
CA GLY A 122 10.80 -43.40 2.36
C GLY A 122 11.19 -42.14 3.12
N ARG A 123 10.37 -41.70 4.08
CA ARG A 123 10.70 -40.59 4.99
C ARG A 123 12.03 -40.87 5.67
N GLN A 124 13.06 -40.07 5.40
CA GLN A 124 14.41 -40.24 5.95
C GLN A 124 14.50 -39.70 7.39
N ASN A 125 13.60 -40.15 8.26
CA ASN A 125 13.57 -39.78 9.67
C ASN A 125 14.00 -40.97 10.56
N GLN A 126 13.99 -40.77 11.88
CA GLN A 126 14.43 -41.78 12.86
C GLN A 126 13.68 -43.12 12.77
N ASN A 127 12.49 -43.16 12.14
CA ASN A 127 11.66 -44.36 12.01
C ASN A 127 11.91 -45.16 10.72
N TYR A 128 12.70 -44.65 9.77
CA TYR A 128 12.94 -45.30 8.47
C TYR A 128 13.45 -46.75 8.61
N ALA A 129 14.46 -46.96 9.45
CA ALA A 129 15.06 -48.27 9.68
C ALA A 129 14.05 -49.28 10.27
N ALA A 130 13.14 -48.82 11.13
CA ALA A 130 12.09 -49.65 11.72
C ALA A 130 11.02 -50.03 10.68
N ASN A 131 10.62 -49.08 9.82
CA ASN A 131 9.66 -49.31 8.76
C ASN A 131 10.15 -50.34 7.73
N LEU A 132 11.45 -50.32 7.41
CA LEU A 132 12.08 -51.26 6.49
C LEU A 132 12.25 -52.66 7.09
N THR A 133 12.77 -52.77 8.32
CA THR A 133 13.10 -54.07 8.95
C THR A 133 11.88 -54.93 9.26
N GLY A 134 10.71 -54.34 9.50
CA GLY A 134 9.49 -55.10 9.78
C GLY A 134 8.74 -55.62 8.55
N MET A 135 9.28 -55.51 7.33
CA MET A 135 8.55 -55.79 6.09
C MET A 135 8.78 -57.25 5.63
N ASN A 136 7.70 -57.94 5.25
CA ASN A 136 7.75 -59.31 4.73
C ASN A 136 7.21 -59.35 3.30
N TRP A 137 8.11 -59.48 2.32
CA TRP A 137 7.77 -59.42 0.89
C TRP A 137 6.93 -60.60 0.43
N ASP A 138 7.17 -61.81 0.95
CA ASP A 138 6.37 -63.00 0.62
C ASP A 138 4.91 -62.81 1.04
N ASP A 139 4.69 -62.27 2.23
CA ASP A 139 3.36 -62.02 2.78
C ASP A 139 2.60 -60.94 1.99
N PHE A 140 3.31 -59.87 1.61
CA PHE A 140 2.78 -58.81 0.77
C PHE A 140 2.30 -59.35 -0.60
N TYR A 141 3.08 -60.23 -1.23
CA TYR A 141 2.74 -60.79 -2.54
C TYR A 141 1.66 -61.87 -2.49
N GLU A 142 1.86 -62.90 -1.65
CA GLU A 142 1.05 -64.11 -1.68
C GLU A 142 -0.26 -63.96 -0.90
N ARG A 143 -0.27 -63.21 0.20
CA ARG A 143 -1.43 -63.08 1.09
C ARG A 143 -2.20 -61.77 0.92
N LEU A 144 -1.50 -60.66 0.74
CA LEU A 144 -2.12 -59.32 0.71
C LEU A 144 -2.47 -58.83 -0.71
N GLY A 145 -2.15 -59.59 -1.75
CA GLY A 145 -2.49 -59.22 -3.14
C GLY A 145 -1.62 -58.11 -3.72
N GLY A 146 -0.41 -57.91 -3.18
CA GLY A 146 0.52 -56.85 -3.57
C GLY A 146 0.88 -56.80 -5.06
N GLY A 147 0.76 -57.92 -5.79
CA GLY A 147 0.93 -57.97 -7.24
C GLY A 147 -0.03 -57.04 -7.99
N ALA A 148 -1.32 -56.98 -7.58
CA ALA A 148 -2.30 -56.09 -8.20
C ALA A 148 -2.04 -54.61 -7.88
N PHE A 149 -1.52 -54.32 -6.67
CA PHE A 149 -1.10 -52.99 -6.28
C PHE A 149 0.09 -52.48 -7.11
N LEU A 150 1.11 -53.31 -7.29
CA LEU A 150 2.29 -52.96 -8.11
C LEU A 150 1.95 -52.80 -9.60
N ASP A 151 0.99 -53.57 -10.10
CA ASP A 151 0.46 -53.39 -11.45
C ASP A 151 -0.29 -52.04 -11.57
N ALA A 152 -1.11 -51.68 -10.59
CA ALA A 152 -1.77 -50.36 -10.56
C ALA A 152 -0.76 -49.20 -10.47
N LEU A 153 0.30 -49.38 -9.67
CA LEU A 153 1.40 -48.40 -9.52
C LEU A 153 2.11 -48.17 -10.84
N ARG A 154 2.40 -49.25 -11.57
CA ARG A 154 3.01 -49.19 -12.89
C ARG A 154 2.10 -48.47 -13.90
N GLU A 155 0.80 -48.75 -13.91
CA GLU A 155 -0.13 -48.08 -14.83
C GLU A 155 -0.28 -46.58 -14.50
N ASP A 156 -0.28 -46.20 -13.22
CA ASP A 156 -0.27 -44.80 -12.80
C ASP A 156 0.99 -44.05 -13.26
N MET A 157 2.17 -44.67 -13.09
CA MET A 157 3.44 -44.14 -13.58
C MET A 157 3.40 -43.88 -15.10
N LYS A 158 2.86 -44.82 -15.88
CA LYS A 158 2.78 -44.72 -17.35
C LYS A 158 1.72 -43.74 -17.84
N ALA A 159 0.68 -43.51 -17.05
CA ALA A 159 -0.38 -42.55 -17.38
C ALA A 159 0.05 -41.10 -17.13
N ASN A 160 0.88 -40.85 -16.11
CA ASN A 160 1.20 -39.51 -15.65
C ASN A 160 2.59 -38.99 -16.08
N TYR A 161 3.53 -39.89 -16.40
CA TYR A 161 4.90 -39.54 -16.78
C TYR A 161 5.27 -40.12 -18.15
N ASP A 162 6.08 -39.39 -18.92
CA ASP A 162 6.64 -39.89 -20.18
C ASP A 162 7.66 -41.00 -19.90
N TYR A 163 8.48 -40.80 -18.85
CA TYR A 163 9.49 -41.74 -18.41
C TYR A 163 9.51 -41.83 -16.88
N THR A 164 9.42 -43.05 -16.34
CA THR A 164 9.69 -43.33 -14.94
C THR A 164 10.98 -44.13 -14.82
N LEU A 165 11.96 -43.62 -14.09
CA LEU A 165 13.28 -44.22 -13.92
C LEU A 165 13.42 -44.79 -12.50
N ILE A 166 13.64 -46.10 -12.39
CA ILE A 166 13.73 -46.80 -11.10
C ILE A 166 15.18 -47.15 -10.79
N ASP A 167 15.70 -46.67 -9.65
CA ASP A 167 16.98 -47.12 -9.10
C ASP A 167 16.72 -48.37 -8.24
N SER A 168 16.97 -49.55 -8.81
CA SER A 168 16.64 -50.81 -8.14
C SER A 168 17.67 -51.22 -7.10
N ARG A 169 17.36 -52.16 -6.21
CA ARG A 169 18.35 -52.75 -5.31
C ARG A 169 19.32 -53.70 -6.03
N THR A 170 20.56 -53.79 -5.55
CA THR A 170 21.55 -54.76 -6.07
C THR A 170 21.30 -56.19 -5.57
N GLY A 171 21.69 -57.21 -6.35
CA GLY A 171 21.64 -58.62 -5.95
C GLY A 171 20.37 -59.37 -6.37
N LEU A 172 20.14 -60.53 -5.74
CA LEU A 172 18.98 -61.43 -5.95
C LEU A 172 18.09 -61.40 -4.70
N SER A 173 17.17 -60.44 -4.62
CA SER A 173 16.17 -60.33 -3.56
C SER A 173 14.79 -60.11 -4.18
N ASP A 174 13.71 -60.30 -3.40
CA ASP A 174 12.34 -60.14 -3.91
C ASP A 174 12.10 -58.74 -4.48
N VAL A 175 12.67 -57.71 -3.84
CA VAL A 175 12.70 -56.31 -4.31
C VAL A 175 13.33 -56.17 -5.70
N ALA A 176 14.41 -56.92 -5.95
CA ALA A 176 15.09 -56.92 -7.24
C ALA A 176 14.21 -57.58 -8.31
N ASP A 177 13.47 -58.64 -8.01
CA ASP A 177 12.53 -59.26 -8.95
C ASP A 177 11.37 -58.29 -9.31
N ILE A 178 10.87 -57.49 -8.36
CA ILE A 178 9.86 -56.44 -8.64
C ILE A 178 10.38 -55.46 -9.69
N CYS A 179 11.59 -54.95 -9.44
CA CYS A 179 12.17 -53.88 -10.24
C CYS A 179 12.72 -54.38 -11.57
N THR A 180 13.07 -55.67 -11.71
CA THR A 180 13.65 -56.23 -12.93
C THR A 180 12.64 -56.96 -13.82
N ILE A 181 11.48 -57.37 -13.28
CA ILE A 181 10.50 -58.22 -13.99
C ILE A 181 9.10 -57.60 -14.03
N GLN A 182 8.59 -57.09 -12.91
CA GLN A 182 7.18 -56.68 -12.82
C GLN A 182 6.93 -55.24 -13.29
N LEU A 183 7.76 -54.29 -12.84
CA LEU A 183 7.62 -52.86 -13.12
C LEU A 183 8.13 -52.41 -14.51
N PRO A 184 9.32 -52.83 -15.00
CA PRO A 184 9.95 -52.18 -16.16
C PRO A 184 9.34 -52.58 -17.51
N ASP A 185 9.29 -51.61 -18.42
CA ASP A 185 9.24 -51.83 -19.87
C ASP A 185 10.66 -52.01 -20.45
N VAL A 186 11.64 -51.31 -19.88
CA VAL A 186 13.05 -51.36 -20.25
C VAL A 186 13.91 -51.62 -19.00
N LEU A 187 14.84 -52.57 -19.09
CA LEU A 187 15.81 -52.87 -18.06
C LEU A 187 17.21 -52.49 -18.55
N VAL A 188 17.82 -51.50 -17.91
CA VAL A 188 19.22 -51.12 -18.10
C VAL A 188 20.06 -51.95 -17.13
N ASP A 189 20.72 -52.98 -17.65
CA ASP A 189 21.51 -53.94 -16.87
C ASP A 189 22.97 -53.48 -16.80
N CYS A 190 23.30 -52.77 -15.73
CA CYS A 190 24.60 -52.14 -15.50
C CYS A 190 25.59 -53.13 -14.87
N PHE A 191 26.75 -53.31 -15.50
CA PHE A 191 27.81 -54.19 -15.00
C PHE A 191 29.21 -53.64 -15.28
N THR A 192 30.21 -54.06 -14.50
CA THR A 192 31.63 -53.80 -14.82
C THR A 192 32.22 -55.00 -15.56
N PHE A 193 33.32 -54.81 -16.30
CA PHE A 193 34.02 -55.89 -17.01
C PHE A 193 34.73 -56.93 -16.11
N SER A 194 34.42 -56.95 -14.81
CA SER A 194 34.81 -58.07 -13.96
C SER A 194 34.02 -59.33 -14.35
N GLU A 195 34.65 -60.50 -14.26
CA GLU A 195 33.99 -61.78 -14.55
C GLU A 195 32.69 -61.95 -13.73
N GLN A 196 32.77 -61.65 -12.42
CA GLN A 196 31.61 -61.65 -11.52
C GLN A 196 30.50 -60.68 -11.97
N GLY A 197 30.87 -59.50 -12.47
CA GLY A 197 29.92 -58.48 -12.95
C GLY A 197 29.19 -58.94 -14.22
N ILE A 198 29.95 -59.40 -15.22
CA ILE A 198 29.42 -59.88 -16.51
C ILE A 198 28.54 -61.11 -16.29
N GLU A 199 29.02 -62.12 -15.57
CA GLU A 199 28.26 -63.36 -15.35
C GLU A 199 27.01 -63.14 -14.50
N GLY A 200 27.10 -62.28 -13.48
CA GLY A 200 25.97 -61.93 -12.62
C GLY A 200 24.84 -61.24 -13.40
N ALA A 201 25.19 -60.22 -14.19
CA ALA A 201 24.25 -59.48 -15.03
C ALA A 201 23.65 -60.37 -16.14
N ALA A 202 24.49 -61.10 -16.88
CA ALA A 202 24.05 -62.03 -17.92
C ALA A 202 23.10 -63.12 -17.39
N ARG A 203 23.33 -63.62 -16.16
CA ARG A 203 22.44 -64.59 -15.52
C ARG A 203 21.06 -64.01 -15.24
N VAL A 204 20.99 -62.79 -14.72
CA VAL A 204 19.72 -62.09 -14.47
C VAL A 204 19.00 -61.82 -15.78
N ALA A 205 19.69 -61.26 -16.78
CA ALA A 205 19.12 -61.02 -18.10
C ALA A 205 18.58 -62.30 -18.75
N ALA A 206 19.30 -63.42 -18.66
CA ALA A 206 18.86 -64.72 -19.17
C ALA A 206 17.67 -65.29 -18.38
N ALA A 207 17.60 -65.07 -17.06
CA ALA A 207 16.47 -65.50 -16.24
C ALA A 207 15.19 -64.75 -16.63
N ILE A 208 15.28 -63.45 -16.89
CA ILE A 208 14.17 -62.61 -17.35
C ILE A 208 13.72 -63.04 -18.75
N ALA A 209 14.66 -63.22 -19.69
CA ALA A 209 14.35 -63.62 -21.07
C ALA A 209 13.73 -65.03 -21.18
N LYS A 210 13.96 -65.93 -20.22
CA LYS A 210 13.39 -67.29 -20.19
C LYS A 210 11.98 -67.36 -19.56
N ARG A 211 11.58 -66.39 -18.72
CA ARG A 211 10.24 -66.39 -18.12
C ARG A 211 9.20 -66.09 -19.21
N ARG A 212 8.20 -66.96 -19.37
CA ARG A 212 7.02 -66.70 -20.22
C ARG A 212 6.07 -65.73 -19.50
N SER A 213 6.50 -64.47 -19.34
CA SER A 213 5.63 -63.39 -18.88
C SER A 213 4.78 -62.88 -20.04
N PRO A 214 3.51 -62.49 -19.82
CA PRO A 214 2.71 -61.78 -20.83
C PRO A 214 3.29 -60.39 -21.20
N ARG A 215 4.28 -59.90 -20.44
CA ARG A 215 4.94 -58.61 -20.64
C ARG A 215 6.39 -58.83 -21.10
N SER A 216 6.76 -58.27 -22.26
CA SER A 216 8.14 -58.35 -22.79
C SER A 216 8.99 -57.18 -22.28
N VAL A 217 9.96 -57.44 -21.41
CA VAL A 217 10.93 -56.44 -20.93
C VAL A 217 12.08 -56.31 -21.93
N ARG A 218 12.41 -55.09 -22.34
CA ARG A 218 13.58 -54.84 -23.20
C ARG A 218 14.84 -54.68 -22.36
N ILE A 219 15.81 -55.57 -22.54
CA ILE A 219 17.05 -55.59 -21.78
C ILE A 219 18.17 -54.89 -22.56
N LEU A 220 18.80 -53.89 -21.95
CA LEU A 220 19.94 -53.12 -22.44
C LEU A 220 21.16 -53.37 -21.54
N PRO A 221 22.09 -54.27 -21.89
CA PRO A 221 23.32 -54.46 -21.13
C PRO A 221 24.25 -53.25 -21.26
N VAL A 222 24.72 -52.66 -20.16
CA VAL A 222 25.57 -51.46 -20.18
C VAL A 222 26.86 -51.69 -19.38
N PRO A 223 28.02 -51.75 -20.06
CA PRO A 223 29.32 -51.71 -19.40
C PRO A 223 29.55 -50.36 -18.70
N MET A 224 29.84 -50.42 -17.41
CA MET A 224 30.06 -49.27 -16.56
C MET A 224 31.50 -49.21 -16.04
N ARG A 225 31.96 -47.98 -15.77
CA ARG A 225 33.30 -47.68 -15.21
C ARG A 225 34.43 -48.26 -16.07
N VAL A 226 34.29 -48.15 -17.40
CA VAL A 226 35.33 -48.59 -18.34
C VAL A 226 36.51 -47.61 -18.25
N ASP A 227 37.69 -48.11 -17.91
CA ASP A 227 38.91 -47.29 -17.87
C ASP A 227 39.46 -47.12 -19.29
N PRO A 228 39.49 -45.90 -19.86
CA PRO A 228 40.00 -45.68 -21.21
C PRO A 228 41.52 -45.90 -21.33
N ALA A 229 42.27 -45.99 -20.22
CA ALA A 229 43.71 -46.24 -20.24
C ALA A 229 44.08 -47.70 -20.53
N GLU A 230 43.17 -48.65 -20.31
CA GLU A 230 43.44 -50.11 -20.41
C GLU A 230 42.66 -50.74 -21.56
N LYS A 231 42.90 -50.24 -22.78
CA LYS A 231 42.13 -50.60 -23.99
C LYS A 231 42.04 -52.10 -24.26
N ASP A 232 43.16 -52.84 -24.18
CA ASP A 232 43.18 -54.27 -24.49
C ASP A 232 42.29 -55.09 -23.53
N LYS A 233 42.26 -54.71 -22.25
CA LYS A 233 41.39 -55.34 -21.24
C LYS A 233 39.93 -54.97 -21.45
N ALA A 234 39.65 -53.73 -21.84
CA ALA A 234 38.30 -53.28 -22.15
C ALA A 234 37.73 -54.01 -23.38
N ASP A 235 38.51 -54.14 -24.45
CA ASP A 235 38.10 -54.85 -25.68
C ASP A 235 37.88 -56.36 -25.40
N ALA A 236 38.75 -56.99 -24.60
CA ALA A 236 38.56 -58.38 -24.17
C ALA A 236 37.30 -58.55 -23.28
N GLY A 237 37.08 -57.63 -22.34
CA GLY A 237 35.88 -57.60 -21.49
C GLY A 237 34.59 -57.42 -22.29
N ARG A 238 34.59 -56.54 -23.29
CA ARG A 238 33.47 -56.32 -24.22
C ARG A 238 33.16 -57.59 -25.01
N ALA A 239 34.18 -58.21 -25.62
CA ALA A 239 34.00 -59.45 -26.37
C ALA A 239 33.45 -60.58 -25.48
N PHE A 240 33.94 -60.69 -24.25
CA PHE A 240 33.44 -61.66 -23.28
C PHE A 240 31.98 -61.37 -22.86
N ALA A 241 31.62 -60.11 -22.63
CA ALA A 241 30.24 -59.72 -22.36
C ALA A 241 29.32 -60.07 -23.54
N MET A 242 29.68 -59.73 -24.78
CA MET A 242 28.90 -60.07 -25.97
C MET A 242 28.62 -61.58 -26.09
N GLN A 243 29.56 -62.44 -25.69
CA GLN A 243 29.36 -63.89 -25.67
C GLN A 243 28.37 -64.34 -24.57
N ARG A 244 28.38 -63.67 -23.41
CA ARG A 244 27.53 -64.03 -22.27
C ARG A 244 26.11 -63.45 -22.34
N PHE A 245 25.87 -62.46 -23.19
CA PHE A 245 24.56 -61.84 -23.44
C PHE A 245 23.98 -62.23 -24.83
N PRO A 246 23.68 -63.52 -25.09
CA PRO A 246 23.28 -63.96 -26.42
C PRO A 246 21.94 -63.33 -26.83
N GLY A 247 21.92 -62.72 -28.02
CA GLY A 247 20.70 -62.12 -28.58
C GLY A 247 20.28 -60.80 -27.91
N MET A 248 21.15 -60.19 -27.10
CA MET A 248 20.88 -58.93 -26.40
C MET A 248 21.78 -57.78 -26.91
N PRO A 249 21.32 -56.52 -26.91
CA PRO A 249 20.00 -56.05 -26.47
C PRO A 249 18.80 -56.69 -27.19
N THR A 250 17.74 -56.93 -26.44
CA THR A 250 16.51 -57.56 -26.97
C THR A 250 15.76 -56.58 -27.87
N GLY A 251 15.14 -57.06 -28.94
CA GLY A 251 14.41 -56.19 -29.89
C GLY A 251 15.28 -55.51 -30.96
N MET A 252 16.58 -55.84 -31.05
CA MET A 252 17.51 -55.34 -32.08
C MET A 252 17.89 -56.42 -33.11
N THR A 253 18.20 -55.99 -34.34
CA THR A 253 18.80 -56.86 -35.37
C THR A 253 20.26 -57.18 -35.02
N ALA A 254 20.86 -58.19 -35.65
CA ALA A 254 22.26 -58.55 -35.38
C ALA A 254 23.24 -57.38 -35.61
N GLY A 255 23.07 -56.62 -36.71
CA GLY A 255 23.91 -55.46 -37.01
C GLY A 255 23.67 -54.26 -36.07
N ASP A 256 22.46 -54.11 -35.53
CA ASP A 256 22.18 -53.08 -34.51
C ASP A 256 22.81 -53.41 -33.16
N ARG A 257 22.86 -54.71 -32.80
CA ARG A 257 23.55 -55.16 -31.58
C ARG A 257 25.05 -54.89 -31.67
N ASP A 258 25.68 -55.19 -32.80
CA ASP A 258 27.12 -54.92 -32.98
C ASP A 258 27.42 -53.42 -32.87
N ARG A 259 26.56 -52.55 -33.42
CA ARG A 259 26.69 -51.10 -33.26
C ARG A 259 26.50 -50.65 -31.82
N TYR A 260 25.51 -51.20 -31.11
CA TYR A 260 25.25 -50.90 -29.71
C TYR A 260 26.45 -51.22 -28.81
N TRP A 261 27.02 -52.42 -28.94
CA TRP A 261 28.16 -52.86 -28.12
C TRP A 261 29.42 -52.01 -28.32
N ASN A 262 29.56 -51.34 -29.47
CA ASN A 262 30.67 -50.42 -29.74
C ASN A 262 30.37 -48.97 -29.32
N ALA A 263 29.12 -48.63 -29.02
CA ALA A 263 28.68 -47.25 -28.81
C ALA A 263 28.22 -46.94 -27.37
N VAL A 264 27.78 -47.95 -26.61
CA VAL A 264 27.19 -47.77 -25.28
C VAL A 264 28.11 -48.33 -24.21
N GLU A 265 28.97 -47.47 -23.68
CA GLU A 265 29.86 -47.75 -22.54
C GLU A 265 30.02 -46.48 -21.68
N VAL A 266 30.02 -46.62 -20.36
CA VAL A 266 30.20 -45.49 -19.43
C VAL A 266 31.63 -45.47 -18.89
N PRO A 267 32.45 -44.44 -19.21
CA PRO A 267 33.85 -44.39 -18.81
C PRO A 267 34.02 -44.06 -17.32
N TYR A 268 35.14 -44.47 -16.72
CA TYR A 268 35.51 -44.03 -15.37
C TYR A 268 36.21 -42.66 -15.41
N ARG A 269 35.72 -41.69 -14.60
CA ARG A 269 36.30 -40.34 -14.49
C ARG A 269 36.58 -39.98 -13.03
N PRO A 270 37.86 -39.78 -12.62
CA PRO A 270 38.22 -39.48 -11.22
C PRO A 270 37.58 -38.22 -10.64
N PHE A 271 37.32 -37.21 -11.47
CA PHE A 271 36.68 -35.95 -11.04
C PHE A 271 35.36 -36.19 -10.28
N TYR A 272 34.54 -37.12 -10.76
CA TYR A 272 33.23 -37.45 -10.17
C TYR A 272 33.31 -38.44 -8.99
N ALA A 273 34.51 -38.80 -8.54
CA ALA A 273 34.68 -39.70 -7.40
C ALA A 273 34.61 -38.97 -6.04
N TYR A 274 34.65 -37.63 -6.04
CA TYR A 274 34.77 -36.83 -4.80
C TYR A 274 33.45 -36.20 -4.35
N GLU A 275 32.53 -35.93 -5.29
CA GLU A 275 31.25 -35.24 -5.06
C GLU A 275 30.19 -35.79 -6.04
N GLU A 276 28.93 -35.87 -5.61
CA GLU A 276 27.78 -36.37 -6.39
C GLU A 276 27.28 -35.36 -7.46
N THR A 277 28.21 -34.76 -8.21
CA THR A 277 27.91 -33.80 -9.27
C THR A 277 27.32 -34.50 -10.50
N LEU A 278 26.21 -33.98 -11.04
CA LEU A 278 25.67 -34.45 -12.32
C LEU A 278 26.58 -34.04 -13.47
N ALA A 279 26.89 -34.97 -14.37
CA ALA A 279 27.68 -34.72 -15.57
C ALA A 279 27.00 -33.76 -16.55
N THR A 280 25.66 -33.64 -16.48
CA THR A 280 24.89 -32.61 -17.20
C THR A 280 25.33 -31.18 -16.87
N PHE A 281 25.89 -30.97 -15.68
CA PHE A 281 26.48 -29.68 -15.29
C PHE A 281 28.00 -29.72 -15.27
N GLY A 282 28.62 -30.82 -14.86
CA GLY A 282 30.07 -30.93 -14.70
C GLY A 282 30.84 -30.90 -16.01
N ASP A 283 30.34 -31.59 -17.05
CA ASP A 283 30.98 -31.66 -18.36
C ASP A 283 30.48 -30.57 -19.30
N ARG A 284 31.26 -30.25 -20.34
CA ARG A 284 30.81 -29.38 -21.44
C ARG A 284 30.16 -30.21 -22.55
N PRO A 285 29.02 -29.79 -23.11
CA PRO A 285 28.42 -30.45 -24.27
C PRO A 285 29.42 -30.57 -25.44
N GLY A 286 29.36 -31.68 -26.19
CA GLY A 286 30.22 -31.94 -27.35
C GLY A 286 31.59 -32.58 -27.07
N GLN A 287 31.92 -32.87 -25.81
CA GLN A 287 33.15 -33.60 -25.47
C GLN A 287 33.00 -35.12 -25.67
N TYR A 288 33.54 -35.66 -26.76
CA TYR A 288 33.35 -37.07 -27.20
C TYR A 288 33.73 -38.17 -26.18
N MET A 289 34.54 -37.87 -25.16
CA MET A 289 34.98 -38.84 -24.14
C MET A 289 34.47 -38.50 -22.73
N SER A 290 33.51 -37.58 -22.59
CA SER A 290 32.97 -37.16 -21.30
C SER A 290 31.96 -38.16 -20.73
N LEU A 291 31.60 -38.04 -19.45
CA LEU A 291 30.51 -38.83 -18.88
C LEU A 291 29.16 -38.41 -19.48
N LEU A 292 28.99 -37.11 -19.73
CA LEU A 292 27.79 -36.59 -20.41
C LEU A 292 27.55 -37.27 -21.76
N ALA A 293 28.59 -37.38 -22.61
CA ALA A 293 28.45 -38.02 -23.92
C ALA A 293 28.01 -39.49 -23.82
N ALA A 294 28.50 -40.23 -22.82
CA ALA A 294 28.07 -41.60 -22.57
C ALA A 294 26.60 -41.69 -22.13
N TYR A 295 26.15 -40.75 -21.27
CA TYR A 295 24.75 -40.71 -20.82
C TYR A 295 23.79 -40.22 -21.92
N GLU A 296 24.21 -39.33 -22.82
CA GLU A 296 23.44 -38.96 -24.01
C GLU A 296 23.25 -40.17 -24.95
N MET A 297 24.31 -40.96 -25.17
CA MET A 297 24.24 -42.19 -25.95
C MET A 297 23.32 -43.23 -25.32
N LEU A 298 23.41 -43.42 -24.01
CA LEU A 298 22.51 -44.32 -23.28
C LEU A 298 21.05 -43.84 -23.36
N THR A 299 20.80 -42.55 -23.16
CA THR A 299 19.46 -41.94 -23.28
C THR A 299 18.87 -42.15 -24.67
N ARG A 300 19.67 -42.01 -25.72
CA ARG A 300 19.26 -42.27 -27.10
C ARG A 300 18.76 -43.70 -27.30
N HIS A 301 19.40 -44.69 -26.68
CA HIS A 301 18.99 -46.10 -26.80
C HIS A 301 17.79 -46.48 -25.92
N ILE A 302 17.63 -45.83 -24.76
CA ILE A 302 16.44 -45.96 -23.89
C ILE A 302 15.19 -45.40 -24.58
N THR A 303 15.35 -44.26 -25.26
CA THR A 303 14.25 -43.52 -25.90
C THR A 303 13.99 -43.89 -27.37
N ASP A 304 14.69 -44.90 -27.90
CA ASP A 304 14.60 -45.29 -29.32
C ASP A 304 14.93 -44.15 -30.31
N GLY A 305 15.83 -43.26 -29.90
CA GLY A 305 16.30 -42.13 -30.72
C GLY A 305 15.52 -40.82 -30.52
N GLU A 306 14.47 -40.81 -29.71
CA GLU A 306 13.66 -39.62 -29.44
C GLU A 306 14.47 -38.49 -28.78
N VAL A 307 15.33 -38.83 -27.81
CA VAL A 307 16.20 -37.85 -27.12
C VAL A 307 17.66 -38.16 -27.42
N GLY A 308 18.32 -37.26 -28.14
CA GLY A 308 19.66 -37.48 -28.68
C GLY A 308 20.82 -36.80 -27.95
N SER A 309 20.58 -35.70 -27.25
CA SER A 309 21.60 -34.90 -26.54
C SER A 309 20.98 -33.96 -25.51
N LEU A 310 21.79 -33.40 -24.62
CA LEU A 310 21.40 -32.32 -23.72
C LEU A 310 21.26 -30.99 -24.50
N PRO A 311 20.19 -30.19 -24.28
CA PRO A 311 20.07 -28.86 -24.89
C PRO A 311 21.17 -27.90 -24.41
N ALA A 312 21.44 -26.87 -25.21
CA ALA A 312 22.45 -25.86 -24.85
C ALA A 312 22.04 -25.10 -23.57
N MET A 313 22.97 -24.98 -22.63
CA MET A 313 22.81 -24.25 -21.37
C MET A 313 23.79 -23.09 -21.31
N ASP A 314 23.36 -21.95 -20.78
CA ASP A 314 24.25 -20.81 -20.54
C ASP A 314 25.41 -21.18 -19.60
N GLU A 315 26.63 -20.78 -19.95
CA GLU A 315 27.85 -21.19 -19.24
C GLU A 315 27.91 -20.58 -17.82
N SER A 316 27.32 -19.39 -17.61
CA SER A 316 27.27 -18.76 -16.29
C SER A 316 26.28 -19.51 -15.38
N LEU A 317 25.13 -19.92 -15.92
CA LEU A 317 24.16 -20.76 -15.21
C LEU A 317 24.77 -22.13 -14.88
N ARG A 318 25.43 -22.79 -15.84
CA ARG A 318 26.10 -24.08 -15.61
C ARG A 318 27.14 -23.99 -14.51
N THR A 319 28.01 -22.97 -14.56
CA THR A 319 29.09 -22.79 -13.58
C THR A 319 28.56 -22.48 -12.18
N ARG A 320 27.51 -21.64 -12.07
CA ARG A 320 26.83 -21.37 -10.78
C ARG A 320 26.19 -22.63 -10.21
N THR A 321 25.58 -23.46 -11.05
CA THR A 321 24.96 -24.71 -10.62
C THR A 321 25.99 -25.74 -10.18
N VAL A 322 27.11 -25.90 -10.90
CA VAL A 322 28.23 -26.76 -10.45
C VAL A 322 28.72 -26.34 -9.06
N ALA A 323 28.83 -25.03 -8.80
CA ALA A 323 29.27 -24.52 -7.50
C ALA A 323 28.38 -24.94 -6.32
N ARG A 324 27.10 -25.30 -6.57
CA ARG A 324 26.18 -25.80 -5.53
C ARG A 324 26.53 -27.22 -5.08
N PHE A 325 27.22 -28.01 -5.91
CA PHE A 325 27.67 -29.36 -5.57
C PHE A 325 29.01 -29.39 -4.82
N LEU A 326 29.78 -28.29 -4.86
CA LEU A 326 31.12 -28.23 -4.29
C LEU A 326 31.10 -28.13 -2.76
N ARG A 327 31.94 -28.92 -2.09
CA ARG A 327 32.13 -28.90 -0.63
C ARG A 327 32.78 -27.58 -0.18
N GLN A 328 32.13 -26.83 0.70
CA GLN A 328 32.64 -25.58 1.28
C GLN A 328 33.37 -25.81 2.62
N LEU A 329 34.49 -25.10 2.85
CA LEU A 329 35.22 -25.06 4.12
C LEU A 329 34.93 -23.71 4.82
N SER A 330 34.22 -23.72 5.95
CA SER A 330 33.97 -22.53 6.78
C SER A 330 34.90 -22.51 8.00
N PHE A 331 35.52 -21.37 8.29
CA PHE A 331 36.24 -21.13 9.54
C PHE A 331 35.42 -20.18 10.42
N VAL A 332 35.45 -20.37 11.74
CA VAL A 332 34.77 -19.47 12.69
C VAL A 332 35.56 -18.17 12.79
N GLU A 333 34.97 -17.04 12.37
CA GLU A 333 35.60 -15.72 12.48
C GLU A 333 35.22 -15.03 13.81
N GLU A 334 36.19 -14.35 14.44
CA GLU A 334 36.01 -13.56 15.67
C GLU A 334 36.06 -12.05 15.40
N GLU A 335 36.79 -11.63 14.35
CA GLU A 335 37.00 -10.23 13.98
C GLU A 335 37.03 -10.05 12.46
N VAL A 336 36.33 -9.03 11.95
CA VAL A 336 36.21 -8.74 10.51
C VAL A 336 36.37 -7.24 10.24
N THR A 337 37.10 -6.90 9.18
CA THR A 337 37.18 -5.51 8.67
C THR A 337 36.25 -5.36 7.46
N LEU A 338 35.20 -4.53 7.58
CA LEU A 338 34.13 -4.40 6.59
C LEU A 338 34.41 -3.27 5.59
N HIS A 339 34.60 -3.62 4.31
CA HIS A 339 34.78 -2.67 3.22
C HIS A 339 33.52 -2.57 2.37
N HIS A 340 33.12 -1.37 1.96
CA HIS A 340 31.94 -1.16 1.11
C HIS A 340 32.08 0.12 0.28
N ALA A 341 31.34 0.22 -0.83
CA ALA A 341 31.20 1.48 -1.54
C ALA A 341 30.27 2.43 -0.74
N PRO A 342 30.38 3.75 -0.91
CA PRO A 342 29.48 4.68 -0.23
C PRO A 342 28.00 4.36 -0.46
N GLU A 343 27.62 3.96 -1.67
CA GLU A 343 26.26 3.57 -2.07
C GLU A 343 25.74 2.35 -1.31
N ASP A 344 26.64 1.47 -0.87
CA ASP A 344 26.32 0.22 -0.16
C ASP A 344 26.23 0.39 1.37
N GLN A 345 26.21 1.63 1.88
CA GLN A 345 26.21 1.91 3.32
C GLN A 345 25.10 1.15 4.07
N VAL A 346 23.89 1.04 3.51
CA VAL A 346 22.77 0.35 4.17
C VAL A 346 23.04 -1.16 4.29
N TRP A 347 23.64 -1.76 3.25
CA TRP A 347 24.08 -3.15 3.30
C TRP A 347 25.20 -3.36 4.31
N ALA A 348 26.17 -2.45 4.36
CA ALA A 348 27.24 -2.51 5.35
C ALA A 348 26.71 -2.38 6.79
N GLU A 349 25.76 -1.47 7.04
CA GLU A 349 25.12 -1.33 8.35
C GLU A 349 24.37 -2.59 8.76
N TRP A 350 23.63 -3.22 7.84
CA TRP A 350 22.89 -4.47 8.11
C TRP A 350 23.84 -5.65 8.36
N ILE A 351 24.84 -5.84 7.50
CA ILE A 351 25.87 -6.89 7.64
C ILE A 351 26.62 -6.70 8.96
N GLY A 352 27.11 -5.48 9.24
CA GLY A 352 27.84 -5.17 10.47
C GLY A 352 27.02 -5.39 11.72
N GLY A 353 25.75 -4.95 11.73
CA GLY A 353 24.84 -5.16 12.86
C GLY A 353 24.55 -6.64 13.13
N LEU A 354 24.33 -7.43 12.08
CA LEU A 354 24.10 -8.87 12.22
C LEU A 354 25.35 -9.60 12.73
N LEU A 355 26.53 -9.28 12.18
CA LEU A 355 27.80 -9.87 12.64
C LEU A 355 28.07 -9.50 14.10
N ALA A 356 27.84 -8.24 14.50
CA ALA A 356 27.99 -7.80 15.88
C ALA A 356 27.03 -8.52 16.84
N ALA A 357 25.78 -8.77 16.43
CA ALA A 357 24.80 -9.54 17.22
C ALA A 357 25.26 -10.99 17.47
N THR A 358 26.11 -11.55 16.61
CA THR A 358 26.72 -12.88 16.79
C THR A 358 28.01 -12.87 17.63
N GLY A 359 28.39 -11.71 18.16
CA GLY A 359 29.62 -11.54 18.94
C GLY A 359 30.89 -11.36 18.11
N ILE A 360 30.79 -11.11 16.80
CA ILE A 360 31.94 -10.80 15.94
C ILE A 360 32.28 -9.31 16.07
N GLN A 361 33.55 -8.97 16.28
CA GLN A 361 33.99 -7.58 16.25
C GLN A 361 34.11 -7.08 14.80
N VAL A 362 33.37 -6.02 14.46
CA VAL A 362 33.35 -5.43 13.11
C VAL A 362 34.07 -4.09 13.13
N HIS A 363 35.12 -3.96 12.34
CA HIS A 363 35.93 -2.74 12.22
C HIS A 363 35.67 -2.04 10.89
N GLU A 364 35.61 -0.71 10.92
CA GLU A 364 35.64 0.10 9.71
C GLU A 364 37.08 0.31 9.20
N PRO A 365 37.28 0.46 7.87
CA PRO A 365 38.61 0.68 7.31
C PRO A 365 39.26 1.96 7.87
N GLY A 366 40.42 1.84 8.50
CA GLY A 366 41.16 2.97 9.10
C GLY A 366 40.83 3.25 10.57
N ALA A 367 39.93 2.50 11.21
CA ALA A 367 39.71 2.54 12.65
C ALA A 367 40.87 1.89 13.44
N ALA A 368 41.07 2.30 14.70
CA ALA A 368 42.05 1.67 15.58
C ALA A 368 41.70 0.18 15.78
N GLY A 369 42.59 -0.72 15.34
CA GLY A 369 42.37 -2.17 15.36
C GLY A 369 42.00 -2.81 14.01
N ALA A 370 41.72 -2.04 12.96
CA ALA A 370 41.26 -2.55 11.65
C ALA A 370 42.22 -3.51 10.88
N GLY A 371 43.41 -3.79 11.44
CA GLY A 371 44.42 -4.67 10.86
C GLY A 371 44.45 -6.11 11.38
N SER A 372 43.68 -6.47 12.42
CA SER A 372 43.68 -7.83 13.00
C SER A 372 42.63 -8.77 12.40
N GLY A 373 41.48 -8.24 11.96
CA GLY A 373 40.39 -9.03 11.37
C GLY A 373 40.59 -9.40 9.89
N ARG A 374 39.90 -10.46 9.44
CA ARG A 374 39.86 -10.85 8.02
C ARG A 374 39.04 -9.82 7.23
N SER A 375 39.52 -9.40 6.06
CA SER A 375 38.79 -8.43 5.25
C SER A 375 37.52 -9.04 4.63
N LEU A 376 36.39 -8.35 4.77
CA LEU A 376 35.11 -8.67 4.15
C LEU A 376 34.62 -7.48 3.32
N THR A 377 34.42 -7.69 2.03
CA THR A 377 33.99 -6.64 1.10
C THR A 377 32.55 -6.83 0.64
N VAL A 378 31.73 -5.78 0.72
CA VAL A 378 30.42 -5.70 0.06
C VAL A 378 30.62 -5.38 -1.42
N VAL A 379 30.11 -6.22 -2.31
CA VAL A 379 30.31 -6.13 -3.76
C VAL A 379 28.98 -5.82 -4.45
N SER A 380 28.97 -4.75 -5.24
CA SER A 380 27.82 -4.21 -5.96
C SER A 380 28.25 -3.64 -7.32
N HIS A 381 27.32 -3.10 -8.13
CA HIS A 381 27.66 -2.43 -9.38
C HIS A 381 28.59 -1.21 -9.16
N ALA A 382 28.57 -0.62 -7.96
CA ALA A 382 29.39 0.55 -7.62
C ALA A 382 30.89 0.26 -7.60
N ASN A 383 31.30 -0.98 -7.28
CA ASN A 383 32.70 -1.33 -7.13
C ASN A 383 33.17 -2.51 -8.01
N ALA A 384 32.28 -3.33 -8.56
CA ALA A 384 32.64 -4.54 -9.34
C ALA A 384 33.50 -4.27 -10.61
N GLY A 385 33.44 -3.07 -11.19
CA GLY A 385 34.15 -2.70 -12.42
C GLY A 385 35.62 -2.32 -12.26
N GLU A 386 36.07 -1.92 -11.06
CA GLU A 386 37.43 -1.47 -10.79
C GLU A 386 38.15 -2.45 -9.85
N GLN A 387 38.86 -3.45 -10.39
CA GLN A 387 39.60 -4.46 -9.60
C GLN A 387 40.55 -3.86 -8.54
N ALA A 388 41.02 -2.63 -8.73
CA ALA A 388 41.91 -1.92 -7.81
C ALA A 388 41.22 -1.36 -6.55
N GLY A 389 39.88 -1.27 -6.52
CA GLY A 389 39.09 -0.73 -5.40
C GLY A 389 38.39 -1.78 -4.52
N VAL A 390 38.16 -3.00 -5.04
CA VAL A 390 37.41 -4.06 -4.33
C VAL A 390 38.29 -4.95 -3.46
N VAL A 391 39.57 -5.12 -3.83
CA VAL A 391 40.51 -6.03 -3.17
C VAL A 391 41.49 -5.20 -2.33
N PRO A 392 41.52 -5.36 -0.99
CA PRO A 392 42.46 -4.65 -0.13
C PRO A 392 43.91 -4.92 -0.56
N ARG A 393 44.69 -3.85 -0.72
CA ARG A 393 46.11 -3.93 -1.12
C ARG A 393 47.03 -4.36 0.03
N ASP A 394 46.61 -4.15 1.27
CA ASP A 394 47.35 -4.51 2.48
C ASP A 394 46.74 -5.78 3.08
N ARG A 395 47.52 -6.85 3.20
CA ARG A 395 47.05 -8.15 3.72
C ARG A 395 47.79 -8.48 5.01
N SER A 396 47.16 -8.22 6.14
CA SER A 396 47.61 -8.70 7.45
C SER A 396 47.30 -10.20 7.64
N ASP A 397 46.21 -10.69 7.04
CA ASP A 397 45.78 -12.09 7.09
C ASP A 397 46.19 -12.87 5.80
N PRO A 398 46.88 -14.02 5.91
CA PRO A 398 47.24 -14.85 4.76
C PRO A 398 46.07 -15.59 4.10
N ARG A 399 44.89 -15.65 4.73
CA ARG A 399 43.67 -16.28 4.18
C ARG A 399 43.05 -15.41 3.07
N PRO A 400 42.33 -16.00 2.09
CA PRO A 400 41.68 -15.22 1.03
C PRO A 400 40.63 -14.26 1.63
N PRO A 401 40.46 -13.04 1.10
CA PRO A 401 39.46 -12.11 1.61
C PRO A 401 38.04 -12.63 1.37
N LEU A 402 37.11 -12.19 2.21
CA LEU A 402 35.68 -12.52 2.13
C LEU A 402 34.96 -11.51 1.24
N ALA A 403 33.91 -11.96 0.54
CA ALA A 403 33.05 -11.10 -0.26
C ALA A 403 31.56 -11.40 -0.02
N VAL A 404 30.75 -10.34 -0.01
CA VAL A 404 29.30 -10.42 0.06
C VAL A 404 28.73 -9.66 -1.13
N TYR A 405 28.17 -10.39 -2.09
CA TYR A 405 27.57 -9.85 -3.30
C TYR A 405 26.11 -9.49 -3.04
N VAL A 406 25.78 -8.20 -3.07
CA VAL A 406 24.44 -7.68 -2.75
C VAL A 406 23.61 -7.36 -4.00
N GLU A 407 24.25 -7.32 -5.16
CA GLU A 407 23.64 -7.15 -6.49
C GLU A 407 24.14 -8.24 -7.46
N ASP A 408 23.44 -8.43 -8.58
CA ASP A 408 23.82 -9.40 -9.62
C ASP A 408 24.96 -8.85 -10.48
N VAL A 409 26.19 -8.98 -9.96
CA VAL A 409 27.41 -8.51 -10.62
C VAL A 409 28.36 -9.66 -10.97
N PRO A 410 29.16 -9.51 -12.05
CA PRO A 410 30.19 -10.49 -12.38
C PRO A 410 31.13 -10.74 -11.20
N ARG A 411 31.38 -12.01 -10.91
CA ARG A 411 32.27 -12.40 -9.81
C ARG A 411 33.67 -11.84 -10.03
N VAL A 412 34.21 -11.18 -9.02
CA VAL A 412 35.58 -10.68 -9.04
C VAL A 412 36.54 -11.86 -8.79
N PRO A 413 37.47 -12.18 -9.71
CA PRO A 413 38.34 -13.37 -9.61
C PRO A 413 39.16 -13.47 -8.33
N ALA A 414 39.42 -12.35 -7.66
CA ALA A 414 40.19 -12.28 -6.42
C ALA A 414 39.48 -12.90 -5.20
N PHE A 415 38.17 -13.12 -5.24
CA PHE A 415 37.41 -13.77 -4.16
C PHE A 415 37.04 -15.22 -4.56
N PRO A 416 37.61 -16.25 -3.92
CA PRO A 416 37.22 -17.65 -4.11
C PRO A 416 35.73 -17.88 -3.82
N ILE A 417 35.11 -18.87 -4.48
CA ILE A 417 33.69 -19.23 -4.26
C ILE A 417 33.43 -19.55 -2.79
N GLY A 418 34.31 -20.33 -2.16
CA GLY A 418 34.22 -20.67 -0.72
C GLY A 418 34.48 -19.50 0.24
N SER A 419 34.77 -18.31 -0.28
CA SER A 419 34.94 -17.07 0.50
C SER A 419 34.00 -15.97 -0.01
N SER A 420 32.91 -16.36 -0.68
CA SER A 420 31.90 -15.46 -1.23
C SER A 420 30.49 -15.88 -0.79
N ALA A 421 29.67 -14.92 -0.35
CA ALA A 421 28.23 -15.08 -0.18
C ALA A 421 27.48 -14.21 -1.20
N PHE A 422 26.38 -14.73 -1.74
CA PHE A 422 25.54 -14.02 -2.71
C PHE A 422 24.16 -13.81 -2.08
N LEU A 423 23.78 -12.54 -1.85
CA LEU A 423 22.54 -12.15 -1.18
C LEU A 423 21.52 -11.53 -2.16
N SER A 424 21.91 -11.31 -3.42
CA SER A 424 21.00 -10.76 -4.42
C SER A 424 19.84 -11.72 -4.70
N GLY A 425 18.62 -11.18 -4.73
CA GLY A 425 17.39 -11.93 -5.03
C GLY A 425 16.96 -12.94 -3.97
N THR A 426 17.56 -12.92 -2.77
CA THR A 426 17.20 -13.85 -1.68
C THR A 426 16.31 -13.20 -0.63
N THR A 427 15.53 -14.02 0.07
CA THR A 427 14.79 -13.60 1.27
C THR A 427 15.74 -13.24 2.42
N ARG A 428 15.23 -12.52 3.42
CA ARG A 428 15.99 -12.16 4.64
C ARG A 428 16.65 -13.38 5.28
N ASP A 429 15.89 -14.46 5.48
CA ASP A 429 16.37 -15.64 6.21
C ASP A 429 17.49 -16.35 5.46
N VAL A 430 17.35 -16.50 4.14
CA VAL A 430 18.40 -17.09 3.28
C VAL A 430 19.65 -16.20 3.25
N ALA A 431 19.47 -14.87 3.24
CA ALA A 431 20.59 -13.94 3.27
C ALA A 431 21.37 -14.01 4.60
N VAL A 432 20.64 -14.10 5.73
CA VAL A 432 21.22 -14.31 7.07
C VAL A 432 22.00 -15.62 7.10
N GLU A 433 21.39 -16.73 6.68
CA GLU A 433 22.04 -18.04 6.67
C GLU A 433 23.34 -18.03 5.85
N ARG A 434 23.31 -17.48 4.62
CA ARG A 434 24.48 -17.40 3.74
C ARG A 434 25.60 -16.56 4.35
N LEU A 435 25.27 -15.44 4.98
CA LEU A 435 26.24 -14.58 5.64
C LEU A 435 26.86 -15.25 6.87
N LEU A 436 26.06 -15.89 7.72
CA LEU A 436 26.55 -16.61 8.90
C LEU A 436 27.42 -17.81 8.52
N LYS A 437 27.03 -18.56 7.48
CA LYS A 437 27.82 -19.67 6.94
C LYS A 437 29.18 -19.22 6.40
N LEU A 438 29.25 -18.02 5.79
CA LEU A 438 30.49 -17.43 5.28
C LEU A 438 31.51 -17.17 6.39
N VAL A 439 31.04 -16.76 7.58
CA VAL A 439 31.87 -16.45 8.76
C VAL A 439 31.93 -17.59 9.78
N GLY A 440 31.40 -18.77 9.44
CA GLY A 440 31.44 -19.97 10.27
C GLY A 440 30.58 -19.92 11.53
N ARG A 441 29.47 -19.17 11.52
CA ARG A 441 28.51 -19.09 12.64
C ARG A 441 27.26 -19.94 12.36
N PRO A 442 26.65 -20.56 13.38
CA PRO A 442 25.38 -21.26 13.23
C PRO A 442 24.24 -20.26 12.92
N PRO A 443 23.10 -20.73 12.36
CA PRO A 443 21.92 -19.90 12.16
C PRO A 443 21.42 -19.30 13.49
N LEU A 444 20.94 -18.05 13.43
CA LEU A 444 20.34 -17.36 14.58
C LEU A 444 18.84 -17.65 14.69
N ALA A 445 18.29 -17.56 15.89
CA ALA A 445 16.85 -17.54 16.08
C ALA A 445 16.26 -16.21 15.56
N PRO A 446 15.01 -16.18 15.07
CA PRO A 446 14.41 -14.97 14.48
C PRO A 446 14.47 -13.72 15.38
N ALA A 447 14.25 -13.91 16.69
CA ALA A 447 14.31 -12.81 17.67
C ALA A 447 15.71 -12.15 17.76
N ASP A 448 16.78 -12.93 17.57
CA ASP A 448 18.14 -12.41 17.58
C ASP A 448 18.46 -11.62 16.30
N VAL A 449 17.85 -12.00 15.17
CA VAL A 449 17.95 -11.27 13.90
C VAL A 449 17.22 -9.93 13.97
N ASP A 450 16.11 -9.86 14.70
CA ASP A 450 15.38 -8.60 14.94
C ASP A 450 16.11 -7.67 15.92
N SER A 451 16.88 -8.23 16.86
CA SER A 451 17.70 -7.47 17.81
C SER A 451 18.82 -6.64 17.16
N ALA A 452 19.22 -6.99 15.92
CA ALA A 452 20.22 -6.24 15.16
C ALA A 452 19.78 -4.81 14.80
N GLY A 453 18.47 -4.48 14.89
CA GLY A 453 17.96 -3.10 14.79
C GLY A 453 18.02 -2.46 13.39
N VAL A 454 18.44 -3.19 12.36
CA VAL A 454 18.56 -2.70 10.97
C VAL A 454 17.67 -3.53 10.04
N ARG A 455 16.88 -2.84 9.21
CA ARG A 455 15.99 -3.44 8.21
C ARG A 455 16.81 -4.19 7.15
N PHE A 456 16.31 -5.35 6.70
CA PHE A 456 16.93 -6.08 5.59
C PHE A 456 16.89 -5.23 4.30
N PRO A 457 18.04 -4.86 3.71
CA PRO A 457 18.06 -3.91 2.60
C PRO A 457 17.56 -4.49 1.27
N GLY A 458 17.36 -5.80 1.18
CA GLY A 458 16.83 -6.47 -0.02
C GLY A 458 15.33 -6.27 -0.24
N GLU A 459 14.60 -5.72 0.73
CA GLU A 459 13.16 -5.44 0.63
C GLU A 459 12.89 -3.97 0.22
N ALA A 460 11.93 -3.76 -0.68
CA ALA A 460 11.49 -2.43 -1.06
C ALA A 460 10.68 -1.75 0.06
N ALA A 461 10.73 -0.42 0.15
CA ALA A 461 9.87 0.35 1.06
C ALA A 461 8.38 0.16 0.70
N LEU A 462 7.50 0.13 1.70
CA LEU A 462 6.04 0.08 1.54
C LEU A 462 5.54 1.29 0.75
N VAL A 463 6.06 2.48 1.07
CA VAL A 463 5.71 3.73 0.41
C VAL A 463 6.97 4.54 0.13
N PHE A 464 7.08 5.01 -1.10
CA PHE A 464 8.18 5.87 -1.55
C PHE A 464 7.65 6.93 -2.53
N ASN A 465 7.64 8.20 -2.12
CA ASN A 465 7.35 9.35 -3.00
C ASN A 465 8.44 10.46 -3.00
N PRO A 466 9.75 10.21 -2.90
CA PRO A 466 10.77 11.21 -3.33
C PRO A 466 10.87 11.41 -4.85
N LEU A 467 11.39 12.57 -5.30
CA LEU A 467 11.57 12.95 -6.72
C LEU A 467 12.48 11.97 -7.47
N ALA A 468 12.55 12.01 -8.81
CA ALA A 468 13.52 11.20 -9.54
C ALA A 468 14.98 11.54 -9.14
N ARG A 469 15.76 10.49 -8.85
CA ARG A 469 17.18 10.60 -8.46
C ARG A 469 17.95 11.39 -9.52
N ASN A 470 18.83 12.28 -9.09
CA ASN A 470 19.70 12.99 -10.01
C ASN A 470 20.82 12.05 -10.50
N ALA A 471 20.72 11.58 -11.74
CA ALA A 471 21.71 10.68 -12.35
C ALA A 471 23.12 11.27 -12.45
N ARG A 472 23.29 12.59 -12.28
CA ARG A 472 24.57 13.31 -12.29
C ARG A 472 24.85 14.00 -10.95
N PHE A 473 24.36 13.43 -9.86
CA PHE A 473 24.75 13.89 -8.52
C PHE A 473 26.27 13.71 -8.35
N THR A 474 26.94 14.72 -7.80
CA THR A 474 28.41 14.73 -7.69
C THR A 474 28.83 15.12 -6.27
N GLY A 475 29.67 14.30 -5.65
CA GLY A 475 30.30 14.61 -4.36
C GLY A 475 29.34 14.52 -3.17
N ARG A 476 29.56 15.37 -2.15
CA ARG A 476 28.72 15.50 -0.93
C ARG A 476 28.72 14.31 0.02
N GLU A 477 29.69 13.43 -0.10
CA GLU A 477 29.84 12.25 0.79
C GLU A 477 30.04 12.61 2.26
N LYS A 478 30.62 13.78 2.55
CA LYS A 478 30.74 14.27 3.93
C LYS A 478 29.37 14.67 4.48
N ASP A 479 28.62 15.45 3.70
CA ASP A 479 27.30 15.98 4.09
C ASP A 479 26.29 14.84 4.27
N LEU A 480 26.28 13.84 3.39
CA LEU A 480 25.42 12.66 3.49
C LEU A 480 25.74 11.79 4.71
N ARG A 481 27.03 11.59 5.03
CA ARG A 481 27.44 10.85 6.23
C ARG A 481 27.11 11.61 7.51
N GLU A 482 27.30 12.92 7.52
CA GLU A 482 26.93 13.76 8.66
C GLU A 482 25.41 13.73 8.89
N LEU A 483 24.61 13.83 7.83
CA LEU A 483 23.16 13.68 7.89
C LEU A 483 22.75 12.31 8.46
N ARG A 484 23.35 11.20 7.95
CA ARG A 484 23.07 9.84 8.46
C ARG A 484 23.44 9.70 9.94
N SER A 485 24.60 10.22 10.34
CA SER A 485 25.08 10.16 11.72
C SER A 485 24.17 10.92 12.68
N ARG A 486 23.68 12.10 12.31
CA ARG A 486 22.80 12.90 13.18
C ARG A 486 21.41 12.30 13.34
N LEU A 487 20.88 11.71 12.27
CA LEU A 487 19.61 10.99 12.32
C LEU A 487 19.69 9.76 13.24
N ARG A 488 20.83 9.03 13.23
CA ARG A 488 21.04 7.86 14.10
C ARG A 488 21.50 8.18 15.53
N GLY A 489 22.23 9.28 15.72
CA GLY A 489 22.96 9.59 16.96
C GLY A 489 22.17 10.35 18.03
N GLY A 490 20.89 10.68 17.79
CA GLY A 490 20.05 11.27 18.82
C GLY A 490 19.72 10.22 19.88
N ASN A 491 20.37 10.27 21.05
CA ASN A 491 19.95 9.47 22.20
C ASN A 491 18.47 9.79 22.49
N PRO A 492 17.55 8.82 22.34
CA PRO A 492 16.14 9.08 22.57
C PRO A 492 15.96 9.40 24.06
N VAL A 493 15.59 10.64 24.36
CA VAL A 493 14.99 10.95 25.67
C VAL A 493 13.65 10.22 25.66
N VAL A 494 13.38 9.46 26.72
CA VAL A 494 12.38 8.39 26.89
C VAL A 494 10.91 8.77 26.50
N LEU A 495 10.65 10.00 26.04
CA LEU A 495 9.31 10.49 25.67
C LEU A 495 9.25 11.35 24.38
N SER A 496 10.33 11.56 23.58
CA SER A 496 10.33 12.58 22.50
C SER A 496 10.86 12.18 21.11
N GLY A 497 11.35 10.96 20.90
CA GLY A 497 11.91 10.53 19.60
C GLY A 497 13.20 11.28 19.17
N PRO A 498 13.76 11.00 17.98
CA PRO A 498 14.92 11.70 17.43
C PRO A 498 14.56 13.14 17.00
N MET A 499 15.45 14.11 17.28
CA MET A 499 15.26 15.49 16.81
C MET A 499 15.37 15.59 15.28
N PRO A 500 14.53 16.41 14.60
CA PRO A 500 14.64 16.66 13.16
C PRO A 500 16.02 17.20 12.77
N VAL A 501 16.44 16.94 11.53
CA VAL A 501 17.68 17.49 10.96
C VAL A 501 17.37 18.47 9.84
N ALA A 502 17.74 19.73 10.02
CA ALA A 502 17.60 20.79 9.04
C ALA A 502 18.88 20.96 8.21
N LEU A 503 18.76 20.80 6.89
CA LEU A 503 19.77 21.20 5.91
C LEU A 503 19.63 22.71 5.66
N GLN A 504 20.68 23.48 5.96
CA GLN A 504 20.71 24.94 5.84
C GLN A 504 21.77 25.38 4.83
N GLY A 505 21.56 26.54 4.20
CA GLY A 505 22.47 27.08 3.18
C GLY A 505 21.76 28.00 2.19
N MET A 506 22.51 28.68 1.32
CA MET A 506 21.97 29.62 0.34
C MET A 506 21.10 28.94 -0.74
N GLY A 507 20.33 29.73 -1.49
CA GLY A 507 19.56 29.22 -2.64
C GLY A 507 20.50 28.67 -3.74
N GLY A 508 20.13 27.57 -4.39
CA GLY A 508 20.95 26.98 -5.46
C GLY A 508 22.19 26.17 -4.99
N ILE A 509 22.41 26.06 -3.68
CA ILE A 509 23.56 25.34 -3.10
C ILE A 509 23.42 23.80 -3.11
N GLY A 510 22.20 23.28 -3.34
CA GLY A 510 21.95 21.84 -3.45
C GLY A 510 21.33 21.15 -2.23
N LYS A 511 20.78 21.86 -1.23
CA LYS A 511 20.09 21.26 -0.06
C LYS A 511 19.08 20.18 -0.44
N THR A 512 18.14 20.52 -1.33
CA THR A 512 17.14 19.61 -1.88
C THR A 512 17.77 18.42 -2.59
N GLN A 513 18.91 18.60 -3.27
CA GLN A 513 19.62 17.50 -3.92
C GLN A 513 20.28 16.57 -2.92
N VAL A 514 20.83 17.08 -1.81
CA VAL A 514 21.38 16.26 -0.72
C VAL A 514 20.29 15.46 -0.02
N ALA A 515 19.15 16.08 0.30
CA ALA A 515 18.00 15.38 0.89
C ALA A 515 17.44 14.30 -0.06
N LEU A 516 17.36 14.62 -1.36
CA LEU A 516 16.90 13.68 -2.38
C LEU A 516 17.85 12.50 -2.55
N GLU A 517 19.15 12.76 -2.64
CA GLU A 517 20.16 11.71 -2.74
C GLU A 517 20.17 10.82 -1.50
N TYR A 518 20.01 11.42 -0.31
CA TYR A 518 19.82 10.67 0.93
C TYR A 518 18.58 9.76 0.85
N ALA A 519 17.45 10.29 0.41
CA ALA A 519 16.21 9.51 0.30
C ALA A 519 16.38 8.28 -0.60
N HIS A 520 17.07 8.42 -1.75
CA HIS A 520 17.31 7.31 -2.67
C HIS A 520 18.34 6.31 -2.16
N ARG A 521 19.45 6.78 -1.59
CA ARG A 521 20.53 5.94 -1.10
C ARG A 521 20.16 5.16 0.15
N TYR A 522 19.35 5.75 1.01
CA TYR A 522 18.91 5.14 2.27
C TYR A 522 17.47 4.62 2.23
N LYS A 523 16.83 4.55 1.05
CA LYS A 523 15.41 4.15 0.92
C LYS A 523 15.10 2.82 1.60
N ASN A 524 15.99 1.83 1.48
CA ASN A 524 15.77 0.48 2.01
C ASN A 524 16.01 0.39 3.53
N ALA A 525 16.47 1.47 4.18
CA ALA A 525 16.55 1.58 5.62
C ALA A 525 15.19 1.91 6.27
N TYR A 526 14.18 2.30 5.47
CA TYR A 526 12.85 2.71 5.93
C TYR A 526 11.76 1.86 5.27
N ASP A 527 10.64 1.69 5.96
CA ASP A 527 9.41 1.16 5.37
C ASP A 527 8.60 2.26 4.68
N VAL A 528 8.71 3.50 5.16
CA VAL A 528 8.00 4.65 4.59
C VAL A 528 8.99 5.78 4.34
N VAL A 529 9.08 6.27 3.10
CA VAL A 529 9.79 7.51 2.76
C VAL A 529 8.82 8.46 2.09
N TRP A 530 8.50 9.56 2.77
CA TRP A 530 7.54 10.54 2.29
C TRP A 530 8.15 11.94 2.13
N TRP A 531 8.01 12.51 0.94
CA TRP A 531 8.45 13.84 0.55
C TRP A 531 7.25 14.80 0.52
N ILE A 532 7.40 15.93 1.21
CA ILE A 532 6.39 16.97 1.36
C ILE A 532 7.03 18.29 0.88
N ASP A 533 6.42 18.93 -0.11
CA ASP A 533 6.74 20.32 -0.44
C ASP A 533 6.08 21.23 0.61
N ALA A 534 6.91 21.84 1.45
CA ALA A 534 6.50 22.66 2.57
C ALA A 534 6.59 24.18 2.27
N GLU A 535 6.76 24.58 1.00
CA GLU A 535 6.72 26.01 0.63
C GLU A 535 5.37 26.65 0.96
N GLN A 536 4.27 25.95 0.69
CA GLN A 536 2.92 26.38 1.03
C GLN A 536 2.35 25.48 2.14
N VAL A 537 2.37 25.99 3.37
CA VAL A 537 1.92 25.28 4.58
C VAL A 537 0.53 24.64 4.41
N MET A 538 -0.38 25.31 3.69
CA MET A 538 -1.76 24.86 3.47
C MET A 538 -1.90 23.57 2.64
N PHE A 539 -0.80 22.99 2.14
CA PHE A 539 -0.82 21.69 1.44
C PHE A 539 -0.10 20.58 2.19
N ILE A 540 0.52 20.88 3.34
CA ILE A 540 1.20 19.87 4.17
C ILE A 540 0.17 18.86 4.68
N ASP A 541 -1.00 19.33 5.10
CA ASP A 541 -2.11 18.50 5.54
C ASP A 541 -2.64 17.57 4.43
N VAL A 542 -2.80 18.09 3.21
CA VAL A 542 -3.17 17.29 2.03
C VAL A 542 -2.13 16.21 1.77
N ALA A 543 -0.84 16.56 1.77
CA ALA A 543 0.25 15.61 1.52
C ALA A 543 0.32 14.52 2.60
N LEU A 544 0.04 14.85 3.85
CA LEU A 544 -0.04 13.88 4.95
C LEU A 544 -1.29 13.01 4.85
N ALA A 545 -2.46 13.58 4.53
CA ALA A 545 -3.66 12.79 4.30
C ALA A 545 -3.50 11.80 3.14
N GLU A 546 -2.81 12.19 2.06
CA GLU A 546 -2.45 11.29 0.95
C GLU A 546 -1.51 10.17 1.41
N LEU A 547 -0.53 10.47 2.29
CA LEU A 547 0.29 9.43 2.92
C LEU A 547 -0.57 8.45 3.71
N GLY A 548 -1.48 8.96 4.55
CA GLY A 548 -2.39 8.13 5.33
C GLY A 548 -3.23 7.19 4.46
N ALA A 549 -3.74 7.70 3.33
CA ALA A 549 -4.49 6.89 2.38
C ALA A 549 -3.63 5.78 1.76
N ARG A 550 -2.36 6.06 1.43
CA ARG A 550 -1.42 5.04 0.90
C ARG A 550 -1.00 4.02 1.95
N LEU A 551 -0.96 4.42 3.21
CA LEU A 551 -0.71 3.53 4.36
C LEU A 551 -1.98 2.75 4.77
N ASN A 552 -3.12 2.98 4.12
CA ASN A 552 -4.43 2.42 4.48
C ASN A 552 -4.82 2.69 5.94
N LEU A 553 -4.44 3.86 6.47
CA LEU A 553 -4.85 4.28 7.81
C LEU A 553 -6.33 4.65 7.83
N LEU A 554 -6.98 4.43 8.98
CA LEU A 554 -8.34 4.88 9.23
C LEU A 554 -8.33 6.39 9.49
N LEU A 555 -8.49 7.17 8.42
CA LEU A 555 -8.41 8.63 8.49
C LEU A 555 -9.77 9.27 8.82
N PRO A 556 -9.80 10.28 9.70
CA PRO A 556 -10.93 11.19 9.86
C PRO A 556 -11.38 11.77 8.52
N GLN A 557 -12.67 11.62 8.20
CA GLN A 557 -13.27 12.18 6.98
C GLN A 557 -13.84 13.60 7.20
N THR A 558 -13.67 14.18 8.39
CA THR A 558 -14.21 15.50 8.77
C THR A 558 -13.49 16.65 8.09
N SER A 559 -12.16 16.57 8.04
CA SER A 559 -11.30 17.54 7.38
C SER A 559 -9.97 16.90 7.00
N VAL A 560 -9.33 17.44 5.96
CA VAL A 560 -7.97 17.03 5.56
C VAL A 560 -6.97 17.30 6.68
N LEU A 561 -7.16 18.36 7.46
CA LEU A 561 -6.33 18.68 8.61
C LEU A 561 -6.40 17.61 9.70
N ASP A 562 -7.58 17.08 9.99
CA ASP A 562 -7.72 16.01 10.99
C ASP A 562 -7.14 14.70 10.47
N ALA A 563 -7.31 14.39 9.18
CA ALA A 563 -6.62 13.29 8.52
C ALA A 563 -5.09 13.41 8.66
N ALA A 564 -4.54 14.60 8.42
CA ALA A 564 -3.11 14.86 8.59
C ALA A 564 -2.65 14.66 10.04
N LYS A 565 -3.40 15.15 11.03
CA LYS A 565 -3.10 14.93 12.46
C LYS A 565 -3.14 13.45 12.83
N ALA A 566 -4.12 12.70 12.32
CA ALA A 566 -4.20 11.25 12.56
C ALA A 566 -2.98 10.52 11.99
N VAL A 567 -2.49 10.93 10.80
CA VAL A 567 -1.26 10.40 10.22
C VAL A 567 -0.04 10.74 11.08
N VAL A 568 0.09 11.99 11.52
CA VAL A 568 1.16 12.40 12.44
C VAL A 568 1.13 11.54 13.71
N ASN A 569 -0.03 11.37 14.32
CA ASN A 569 -0.21 10.56 15.52
C ASN A 569 0.14 9.08 15.30
N ALA A 570 -0.30 8.48 14.18
CA ALA A 570 0.06 7.10 13.82
C ALA A 570 1.58 6.93 13.67
N LEU A 571 2.24 7.88 12.98
CA LEU A 571 3.70 7.87 12.83
C LEU A 571 4.43 8.07 14.17
N GLU A 572 3.88 8.88 15.08
CA GLU A 572 4.40 9.05 16.45
C GLU A 572 4.42 7.73 17.24
N HIS A 573 3.40 6.89 17.05
CA HIS A 573 3.28 5.58 17.68
C HIS A 573 3.97 4.45 16.90
N GLY A 574 4.47 4.73 15.69
CA GLY A 574 5.11 3.73 14.82
C GLY A 574 4.13 2.79 14.13
N ASP A 575 2.91 3.25 13.83
CA ASP A 575 1.88 2.52 13.07
C ASP A 575 1.79 3.05 11.62
N PRO A 576 1.89 2.21 10.57
CA PRO A 576 2.10 0.75 10.59
C PRO A 576 3.56 0.32 10.78
N SER A 577 4.51 1.26 10.81
CA SER A 577 5.91 0.96 11.06
C SER A 577 6.60 2.08 11.83
N ALA A 578 7.53 1.72 12.70
CA ALA A 578 8.42 2.65 13.40
C ALA A 578 9.55 3.21 12.50
N ARG A 579 9.76 2.64 11.31
CA ARG A 579 10.88 2.98 10.40
C ARG A 579 10.42 3.86 9.25
N TRP A 580 10.16 5.13 9.52
CA TRP A 580 9.75 6.09 8.51
C TRP A 580 10.72 7.28 8.38
N LEU A 581 10.73 7.90 7.20
CA LEU A 581 11.46 9.13 6.89
C LEU A 581 10.50 10.15 6.26
N LEU A 582 10.30 11.29 6.92
CA LEU A 582 9.60 12.44 6.34
C LEU A 582 10.60 13.51 5.90
N ILE A 583 10.44 14.05 4.70
CA ILE A 583 11.26 15.12 4.15
C ILE A 583 10.37 16.33 3.88
N PHE A 584 10.57 17.42 4.62
CA PHE A 584 9.91 18.70 4.40
C PHE A 584 10.85 19.61 3.59
N ASP A 585 10.60 19.73 2.30
CA ASP A 585 11.41 20.56 1.39
C ASP A 585 10.89 22.00 1.40
N ASN A 586 11.79 22.99 1.43
CA ASN A 586 11.45 24.43 1.42
C ASN A 586 10.60 24.92 2.60
N ALA A 587 10.78 24.34 3.78
CA ALA A 587 10.08 24.74 5.00
C ALA A 587 10.63 26.07 5.56
N GLU A 588 10.11 27.21 5.08
CA GLU A 588 10.58 28.54 5.52
C GLU A 588 9.83 29.06 6.76
N ASP A 589 8.56 28.70 6.95
CA ASP A 589 7.77 29.03 8.15
C ASP A 589 7.90 27.94 9.22
N VAL A 590 8.75 28.20 10.20
CA VAL A 590 9.10 27.22 11.25
C VAL A 590 7.88 26.84 12.09
N GLU A 591 7.14 27.82 12.64
CA GLU A 591 6.05 27.56 13.60
C GLU A 591 4.86 26.88 12.94
N SER A 592 4.59 27.18 11.67
CA SER A 592 3.49 26.54 10.95
C SER A 592 3.82 25.11 10.54
N VAL A 593 5.06 24.83 10.09
CA VAL A 593 5.50 23.48 9.70
C VAL A 593 5.62 22.56 10.92
N LEU A 594 6.09 23.07 12.07
CA LEU A 594 6.28 22.29 13.30
C LEU A 594 5.01 21.59 13.80
N LYS A 595 3.81 22.09 13.45
CA LYS A 595 2.52 21.47 13.79
C LYS A 595 2.32 20.10 13.14
N PHE A 596 3.07 19.81 12.07
CA PHE A 596 2.96 18.62 11.24
C PHE A 596 4.17 17.69 11.35
N VAL A 597 5.15 18.04 12.19
CA VAL A 597 6.38 17.25 12.38
C VAL A 597 6.13 16.22 13.49
N PRO A 598 6.03 14.91 13.17
CA PRO A 598 5.81 13.86 14.17
C PRO A 598 6.99 13.70 15.12
N ARG A 599 6.69 13.45 16.39
CA ARG A 599 7.62 13.13 17.48
C ARG A 599 7.60 11.63 17.80
N GLY A 600 8.10 10.81 16.88
CA GLY A 600 8.08 9.35 16.97
C GLY A 600 9.44 8.69 16.75
N PRO A 601 9.48 7.36 16.54
CA PRO A 601 10.72 6.61 16.33
C PRO A 601 11.37 6.81 14.96
N GLY A 602 10.70 7.46 14.01
CA GLY A 602 11.24 7.72 12.67
C GLY A 602 12.06 9.00 12.55
N HIS A 603 12.41 9.34 11.32
CA HIS A 603 13.35 10.41 10.99
C HIS A 603 12.69 11.55 10.22
N VAL A 604 13.12 12.78 10.50
CA VAL A 604 12.65 13.98 9.81
C VAL A 604 13.83 14.76 9.26
N VAL A 605 13.79 15.05 7.96
CA VAL A 605 14.73 15.94 7.26
C VAL A 605 13.99 17.17 6.78
N ILE A 606 14.59 18.34 6.98
CA ILE A 606 14.01 19.63 6.62
C ILE A 606 15.01 20.34 5.72
N THR A 607 14.58 20.89 4.59
CA THR A 607 15.40 21.83 3.81
C THR A 607 14.85 23.24 3.98
N SER A 608 15.72 24.19 4.32
CA SER A 608 15.28 25.57 4.57
C SER A 608 16.39 26.59 4.31
N ARG A 609 16.03 27.83 3.99
CA ARG A 609 16.95 28.98 4.04
C ARG A 609 16.83 29.72 5.36
N ASN A 610 15.76 29.49 6.12
CA ASN A 610 15.53 30.09 7.42
C ASN A 610 16.49 29.51 8.48
N ASN A 611 17.32 30.37 9.07
CA ASN A 611 18.29 30.00 10.10
C ASN A 611 17.64 29.71 11.46
N GLN A 612 16.40 30.14 11.70
CA GLN A 612 15.64 29.92 12.94
C GLN A 612 15.38 28.43 13.26
N TRP A 613 15.52 27.54 12.27
CA TRP A 613 15.47 26.09 12.51
C TRP A 613 16.54 25.60 13.49
N GLY A 614 17.63 26.34 13.71
CA GLY A 614 18.68 25.96 14.67
C GLY A 614 18.19 25.78 16.11
N ASP A 615 17.11 26.45 16.50
CA ASP A 615 16.53 26.34 17.85
C ASP A 615 15.61 25.12 17.99
N ARG A 616 15.21 24.49 16.88
CA ARG A 616 14.14 23.47 16.81
C ARG A 616 14.55 22.17 16.11
N ALA A 617 15.71 22.14 15.47
CA ALA A 617 16.26 21.00 14.73
C ALA A 617 17.80 21.00 14.80
N GLN A 618 18.42 19.83 14.66
CA GLN A 618 19.86 19.73 14.45
C GLN A 618 20.21 20.28 13.06
N THR A 619 21.28 21.06 12.90
CA THR A 619 21.58 21.73 11.61
C THR A 619 22.81 21.18 10.90
N VAL A 620 22.65 20.77 9.64
CA VAL A 620 23.78 20.47 8.73
C VAL A 620 23.91 21.64 7.76
N GLN A 621 25.05 22.33 7.80
CA GLN A 621 25.33 23.43 6.89
C GLN A 621 25.83 22.88 5.55
N ILE A 622 25.09 23.19 4.49
CA ILE A 622 25.44 22.84 3.11
C ILE A 622 26.12 24.05 2.47
N ASP A 623 27.41 23.89 2.20
CA ASP A 623 28.26 24.92 1.59
C ASP A 623 28.34 24.77 0.06
N VAL A 624 29.08 25.63 -0.64
CA VAL A 624 29.42 25.49 -2.07
C VAL A 624 30.14 24.16 -2.34
N PHE A 625 30.29 23.77 -3.61
CA PHE A 625 31.07 22.58 -3.91
C PHE A 625 32.51 22.74 -3.42
N GLN A 626 33.10 21.65 -2.97
CA GLN A 626 34.56 21.60 -2.87
C GLN A 626 35.12 21.67 -4.29
N ARG A 627 36.27 22.31 -4.49
CA ARG A 627 36.86 22.47 -5.83
C ARG A 627 36.93 21.17 -6.64
N ARG A 628 37.30 20.07 -5.98
CA ARG A 628 37.33 18.73 -6.59
C ARG A 628 35.97 18.26 -7.11
N GLU A 629 34.88 18.61 -6.42
CA GLU A 629 33.51 18.27 -6.81
C GLU A 629 33.09 19.07 -8.05
N SER A 630 33.39 20.38 -8.10
CA SER A 630 33.16 21.21 -9.28
C SER A 630 33.90 20.68 -10.50
N ILE A 631 35.19 20.35 -10.36
CA ILE A 631 36.00 19.77 -11.44
C ILE A 631 35.42 18.43 -11.90
N THR A 632 35.04 17.57 -10.95
CA THR A 632 34.43 16.27 -11.26
C THR A 632 33.12 16.45 -12.02
N HIS A 633 32.27 17.37 -11.58
CA HIS A 633 30.98 17.66 -12.23
C HIS A 633 31.15 18.14 -13.67
N LEU A 634 32.07 19.08 -13.90
CA LEU A 634 32.39 19.59 -15.24
C LEU A 634 32.95 18.48 -16.15
N ARG A 635 33.87 17.65 -15.66
CA ARG A 635 34.47 16.55 -16.43
C ARG A 635 33.47 15.43 -16.76
N GLN A 636 32.52 15.15 -15.87
CA GLN A 636 31.44 14.21 -16.14
C GLN A 636 30.50 14.71 -17.26
N ARG A 637 30.30 16.03 -17.35
CA ARG A 637 29.36 16.64 -18.30
C ARG A 637 29.99 17.04 -19.64
N VAL A 638 31.28 17.38 -19.66
CA VAL A 638 32.05 17.77 -20.86
C VAL A 638 33.21 16.79 -21.05
N PRO A 639 33.00 15.66 -21.76
CA PRO A 639 34.06 14.68 -22.02
C PRO A 639 35.20 15.33 -22.81
N GLY A 640 36.40 15.41 -22.22
CA GLY A 640 37.59 15.98 -22.86
C GLY A 640 38.05 17.34 -22.30
N ILE A 641 37.32 17.95 -21.37
CA ILE A 641 37.81 19.15 -20.66
C ILE A 641 39.08 18.84 -19.86
N LYS A 642 40.11 19.69 -20.00
CA LYS A 642 41.35 19.54 -19.22
C LYS A 642 41.14 19.95 -17.75
N LEU A 643 41.99 19.45 -16.86
CA LEU A 643 41.81 19.62 -15.42
C LEU A 643 42.01 21.08 -14.99
N ASP A 644 43.00 21.77 -15.58
CA ASP A 644 43.26 23.20 -15.43
C ASP A 644 42.10 24.07 -15.92
N GLN A 645 41.50 23.71 -17.05
CA GLN A 645 40.34 24.42 -17.62
C GLN A 645 39.11 24.29 -16.72
N ALA A 646 38.83 23.08 -16.21
CA ALA A 646 37.72 22.85 -15.29
C ALA A 646 37.92 23.57 -13.95
N ASP A 647 39.15 23.61 -13.44
CA ASP A 647 39.50 24.33 -12.21
C ASP A 647 39.27 25.85 -12.36
N ARG A 648 39.66 26.43 -13.50
CA ARG A 648 39.47 27.85 -13.81
C ARG A 648 37.98 28.24 -13.87
N ILE A 649 37.16 27.44 -14.56
CA ILE A 649 35.70 27.68 -14.61
C ILE A 649 35.11 27.62 -13.21
N ALA A 650 35.49 26.60 -12.43
CA ALA A 650 35.01 26.42 -11.07
C ALA A 650 35.37 27.61 -10.16
N GLU A 651 36.59 28.14 -10.30
CA GLU A 651 37.05 29.32 -9.58
C GLU A 651 36.22 30.58 -9.86
N ILE A 652 35.99 30.89 -11.14
CA ILE A 652 35.23 32.09 -11.54
C ILE A 652 33.78 32.02 -11.07
N LEU A 653 33.19 30.82 -11.06
CA LEU A 653 31.81 30.59 -10.62
C LEU A 653 31.70 30.43 -9.09
N GLY A 654 32.79 30.61 -8.35
CA GLY A 654 32.81 30.50 -6.89
C GLY A 654 32.39 29.12 -6.38
N ASP A 655 32.62 28.07 -7.17
CA ASP A 655 32.23 26.69 -6.89
C ASP A 655 30.72 26.51 -6.59
N LEU A 656 29.87 27.44 -7.04
CA LEU A 656 28.42 27.37 -6.82
C LEU A 656 27.80 26.24 -7.67
N PRO A 657 27.17 25.21 -7.08
CA PRO A 657 26.72 24.02 -7.81
C PRO A 657 25.80 24.30 -9.00
N ILE A 658 24.82 25.19 -8.85
CA ILE A 658 23.89 25.53 -9.93
C ILE A 658 24.57 26.26 -11.09
N ALA A 659 25.56 27.11 -10.81
CA ALA A 659 26.31 27.84 -11.82
C ALA A 659 27.26 26.90 -12.58
N VAL A 660 27.98 26.05 -11.85
CA VAL A 660 28.87 25.02 -12.42
C VAL A 660 28.09 24.05 -13.32
N ALA A 661 26.90 23.63 -12.90
CA ALA A 661 26.02 22.78 -13.70
C ALA A 661 25.54 23.47 -14.99
N ALA A 662 25.15 24.75 -14.91
CA ALA A 662 24.74 25.54 -16.08
C ALA A 662 25.90 25.74 -17.07
N ALA A 663 27.10 26.08 -16.57
CA ALA A 663 28.30 26.21 -17.38
C ALA A 663 28.66 24.92 -18.12
N GLY A 664 28.67 23.79 -17.40
CA GLY A 664 28.93 22.48 -18.00
C GLY A 664 27.87 22.07 -19.03
N ALA A 665 26.60 22.43 -18.82
CA ALA A 665 25.54 22.19 -19.78
C ALA A 665 25.71 23.02 -21.05
N TRP A 666 26.04 24.30 -20.91
CA TRP A 666 26.29 25.18 -22.03
C TRP A 666 27.48 24.69 -22.88
N LEU A 667 28.62 24.40 -22.25
CA LEU A 667 29.82 23.90 -22.94
C LEU A 667 29.58 22.58 -23.68
N ALA A 668 28.84 21.66 -23.08
CA ALA A 668 28.50 20.39 -23.71
C ALA A 668 27.56 20.56 -24.93
N GLU A 669 26.68 21.58 -24.91
CA GLU A 669 25.68 21.82 -25.95
C GLU A 669 26.18 22.71 -27.10
N THR A 670 27.14 23.61 -26.85
CA THR A 670 27.75 24.46 -27.88
C THR A 670 28.98 23.83 -28.51
N GLY A 671 29.73 23.01 -27.76
CA GLY A 671 31.03 22.51 -28.18
C GLY A 671 32.10 23.60 -28.32
N GLU A 672 31.85 24.79 -27.77
CA GLU A 672 32.74 25.95 -27.86
C GLU A 672 34.04 25.69 -27.07
N GLN A 673 35.14 26.32 -27.50
CA GLN A 673 36.41 26.17 -26.79
C GLN A 673 36.32 26.84 -25.42
N VAL A 674 36.79 26.14 -24.39
CA VAL A 674 36.74 26.64 -23.00
C VAL A 674 37.41 28.01 -22.83
N GLY A 675 38.44 28.32 -23.62
CA GLY A 675 39.09 29.63 -23.59
C GLY A 675 38.19 30.79 -24.04
N GLU A 676 37.33 30.55 -25.04
CA GLU A 676 36.36 31.55 -25.53
C GLU A 676 35.23 31.75 -24.50
N TYR A 677 34.73 30.66 -23.91
CA TYR A 677 33.76 30.73 -22.81
C TYR A 677 34.28 31.53 -21.61
N LEU A 678 35.50 31.22 -21.16
CA LEU A 678 36.14 31.94 -20.05
C LEU A 678 36.31 33.43 -20.37
N SER A 679 36.64 33.78 -21.61
CA SER A 679 36.80 35.18 -22.04
C SER A 679 35.48 35.98 -21.97
N HIS A 680 34.32 35.34 -22.12
CA HIS A 680 33.02 35.98 -21.95
C HIS A 680 32.68 36.17 -20.47
N VAL A 681 32.89 35.15 -19.63
CA VAL A 681 32.49 35.18 -18.22
C VAL A 681 33.44 36.02 -17.36
N GLU A 682 34.73 36.08 -17.68
CA GLU A 682 35.74 36.87 -16.93
C GLU A 682 35.51 38.39 -17.02
N GLN A 683 34.78 38.89 -18.03
CA GLN A 683 34.54 40.34 -18.23
C GLN A 683 33.62 40.97 -17.16
N GLN A 684 32.82 40.15 -16.45
CA GLN A 684 31.80 40.61 -15.49
C GLN A 684 32.28 40.56 -14.02
N GLY A 685 33.44 39.94 -13.74
CA GLY A 685 33.95 39.68 -12.38
C GLY A 685 33.22 38.56 -11.62
N PRO A 686 33.69 38.17 -10.42
CA PRO A 686 33.21 36.97 -9.70
C PRO A 686 31.72 37.01 -9.29
N GLY A 687 31.16 38.20 -9.07
CA GLY A 687 29.74 38.36 -8.69
C GLY A 687 28.77 38.39 -9.87
N GLY A 688 29.22 38.87 -11.05
CA GLY A 688 28.42 38.93 -12.28
C GLY A 688 28.54 37.68 -13.16
N ALA A 689 29.54 36.83 -12.89
CA ALA A 689 29.81 35.62 -13.65
C ALA A 689 28.60 34.66 -13.71
N VAL A 690 27.85 34.50 -12.61
CA VAL A 690 26.69 33.59 -12.57
C VAL A 690 25.54 34.10 -13.45
N ASP A 691 25.26 35.40 -13.40
CA ASP A 691 24.24 36.02 -14.24
C ASP A 691 24.63 35.94 -15.72
N GLU A 692 25.91 36.12 -16.04
CA GLU A 692 26.45 35.99 -17.40
C GLU A 692 26.30 34.56 -17.95
N VAL A 693 26.51 33.51 -17.14
CA VAL A 693 26.27 32.12 -17.59
C VAL A 693 24.81 31.91 -18.01
N TRP A 694 23.87 32.48 -17.28
CA TRP A 694 22.46 32.43 -17.67
C TRP A 694 22.15 33.35 -18.85
N GLU A 695 22.77 34.53 -18.98
CA GLU A 695 22.68 35.37 -20.18
C GLU A 695 23.07 34.60 -21.44
N LEU A 696 24.22 33.94 -21.43
CA LEU A 696 24.70 33.14 -22.56
C LEU A 696 23.72 32.00 -22.89
N SER A 697 23.23 31.29 -21.87
CA SER A 697 22.30 30.15 -22.04
C SER A 697 20.92 30.61 -22.54
N LEU A 698 20.37 31.66 -21.98
CA LEU A 698 19.07 32.23 -22.37
C LEU A 698 19.14 32.88 -23.75
N GLY A 699 20.23 33.56 -24.08
CA GLY A 699 20.49 34.12 -25.40
C GLY A 699 20.59 33.02 -26.48
N LEU A 700 21.27 31.92 -26.18
CA LEU A 700 21.33 30.76 -27.07
C LEU A 700 19.96 30.10 -27.26
N LEU A 701 19.21 29.93 -26.17
CA LEU A 701 17.85 29.38 -26.22
C LEU A 701 16.95 30.22 -27.13
N ARG A 702 16.96 31.55 -26.93
CA ARG A 702 16.17 32.49 -27.74
C ARG A 702 16.54 32.44 -29.22
N LYS A 703 17.83 32.34 -29.54
CA LYS A 703 18.31 32.21 -30.94
C LYS A 703 17.89 30.89 -31.60
N ARG A 704 17.89 29.78 -30.84
CA ARG A 704 17.55 28.45 -31.37
C ARG A 704 16.04 28.20 -31.46
N SER A 705 15.27 28.69 -30.49
CA SER A 705 13.82 28.54 -30.46
C SER A 705 13.20 29.66 -29.62
N GLU A 706 12.57 30.60 -30.30
CA GLU A 706 11.86 31.71 -29.65
C GLU A 706 10.68 31.20 -28.81
N ALA A 707 9.98 30.16 -29.29
CA ALA A 707 8.91 29.50 -28.54
C ALA A 707 9.41 28.81 -27.26
N ALA A 708 10.58 28.16 -27.26
CA ALA A 708 11.14 27.56 -26.04
C ALA A 708 11.56 28.64 -25.02
N TYR A 709 12.11 29.76 -25.47
CA TYR A 709 12.39 30.90 -24.61
C TYR A 709 11.10 31.50 -24.04
N ARG A 710 10.06 31.68 -24.86
CA ARG A 710 8.75 32.18 -24.38
C ARG A 710 8.10 31.22 -23.38
N LEU A 711 8.16 29.91 -23.62
CA LEU A 711 7.69 28.91 -22.68
C LEU A 711 8.37 29.06 -21.31
N LEU A 712 9.68 29.27 -21.30
CA LEU A 712 10.43 29.47 -20.07
C LEU A 712 10.06 30.79 -19.36
N GLN A 713 9.75 31.86 -20.10
CA GLN A 713 9.21 33.10 -19.53
C GLN A 713 7.83 32.87 -18.89
N LEU A 714 6.91 32.14 -19.55
CA LEU A 714 5.62 31.77 -18.97
C LEU A 714 5.79 30.93 -17.70
N CYS A 715 6.76 29.99 -17.68
CA CYS A 715 7.09 29.22 -16.48
C CYS A 715 7.68 30.06 -15.34
N SER A 716 8.19 31.27 -15.60
CA SER A 716 8.80 32.14 -14.58
C SER A 716 7.79 32.77 -13.61
N VAL A 717 6.51 32.79 -13.98
CA VAL A 717 5.41 33.32 -13.15
C VAL A 717 4.54 32.21 -12.55
N LEU A 718 4.90 30.94 -12.79
CA LEU A 718 4.27 29.76 -12.19
C LEU A 718 5.05 29.31 -10.94
N ALA A 719 4.47 28.38 -10.20
CA ALA A 719 5.19 27.64 -9.17
C ALA A 719 6.40 26.90 -9.77
N PRO A 720 7.48 26.65 -8.99
CA PRO A 720 8.71 26.05 -9.51
C PRO A 720 8.50 24.66 -10.09
N GLU A 721 7.60 23.88 -9.51
CA GLU A 721 7.18 22.56 -10.01
C GLU A 721 5.92 22.70 -10.85
N ILE A 722 5.98 22.27 -12.11
CA ILE A 722 4.92 22.46 -13.10
C ILE A 722 4.61 21.13 -13.76
N SER A 723 3.35 20.69 -13.72
CA SER A 723 2.92 19.46 -14.39
C SER A 723 3.14 19.53 -15.90
N LEU A 724 3.63 18.45 -16.49
CA LEU A 724 3.72 18.30 -17.95
C LEU A 724 2.34 18.30 -18.60
N ASP A 725 1.28 17.95 -17.88
CA ASP A 725 -0.09 18.07 -18.40
C ASP A 725 -0.48 19.55 -18.64
N LEU A 726 0.03 20.46 -17.80
CA LEU A 726 -0.10 21.91 -18.02
C LEU A 726 0.80 22.35 -19.19
N ILE A 727 2.06 21.91 -19.22
CA ILE A 727 3.02 22.27 -20.28
C ILE A 727 2.58 21.79 -21.66
N TYR A 728 1.98 20.61 -21.74
CA TYR A 728 1.50 20.01 -22.97
C TYR A 728 0.01 20.27 -23.21
N SER A 729 -0.60 21.22 -22.50
CA SER A 729 -1.99 21.62 -22.73
C SER A 729 -2.18 22.36 -24.06
N ASP A 730 -3.40 22.32 -24.59
CA ASP A 730 -3.75 23.07 -25.80
C ASP A 730 -3.82 24.57 -25.52
N GLU A 731 -4.21 24.94 -24.30
CA GLU A 731 -4.25 26.30 -23.80
C GLU A 731 -2.85 26.93 -23.80
N LEU A 732 -1.84 26.23 -23.28
CA LEU A 732 -0.46 26.73 -23.32
C LEU A 732 0.11 26.73 -24.75
N ALA A 733 -0.25 25.74 -25.57
CA ALA A 733 0.14 25.72 -26.98
C ALA A 733 -0.41 26.95 -27.73
N ALA A 734 -1.65 27.36 -27.45
CA ALA A 734 -2.23 28.58 -28.02
C ALA A 734 -1.46 29.85 -27.59
N ALA A 735 -0.95 29.89 -26.36
CA ALA A 735 -0.11 31.01 -25.89
C ALA A 735 1.27 31.08 -26.59
N LEU A 736 1.73 29.97 -27.18
CA LEU A 736 3.01 29.87 -27.88
C LEU A 736 2.91 29.92 -29.41
N SER A 737 1.70 29.79 -29.97
CA SER A 737 1.51 29.59 -31.42
C SER A 737 1.97 30.76 -32.28
N SER A 738 2.00 31.99 -31.73
CA SER A 738 2.54 33.16 -32.41
C SER A 738 4.07 33.12 -32.58
N TYR A 739 4.77 32.31 -31.78
CA TYR A 739 6.23 32.18 -31.79
C TYR A 739 6.69 30.94 -32.58
N ASP A 740 5.89 29.87 -32.58
CA ASP A 740 6.11 28.68 -33.41
C ASP A 740 4.77 27.95 -33.65
N PRO A 741 4.23 27.94 -34.88
CA PRO A 741 2.96 27.28 -35.18
C PRO A 741 2.96 25.75 -34.95
N LEU A 742 4.14 25.10 -34.97
CA LEU A 742 4.27 23.64 -34.79
C LEU A 742 3.90 23.18 -33.37
N VAL A 743 3.84 24.09 -32.39
CA VAL A 743 3.41 23.77 -31.01
C VAL A 743 1.98 23.24 -30.94
N SER A 744 1.16 23.48 -31.97
CA SER A 744 -0.15 22.85 -32.12
C SER A 744 -0.05 21.32 -32.13
N GLU A 745 1.03 20.75 -32.66
CA GLU A 745 1.29 19.31 -32.64
C GLU A 745 1.79 18.85 -31.26
N ARG A 746 0.99 18.02 -30.58
CA ARG A 746 1.31 17.54 -29.22
C ARG A 746 2.67 16.87 -29.11
N ALA A 747 3.09 16.11 -30.13
CA ALA A 747 4.40 15.44 -30.15
C ALA A 747 5.56 16.45 -30.21
N TYR A 748 5.37 17.61 -30.85
CA TYR A 748 6.40 18.64 -30.99
C TYR A 748 6.62 19.42 -29.68
N ARG A 749 5.59 19.57 -28.83
CA ARG A 749 5.70 20.28 -27.53
C ARG A 749 6.81 19.72 -26.63
N GLY A 750 7.06 18.40 -26.71
CA GLY A 750 8.17 17.75 -26.01
C GLY A 750 9.55 18.28 -26.42
N SER A 751 9.72 18.70 -27.69
CA SER A 751 10.99 19.24 -28.18
C SER A 751 11.35 20.58 -27.53
N LEU A 752 10.37 21.44 -27.25
CA LEU A 752 10.60 22.71 -26.55
C LEU A 752 11.15 22.47 -25.14
N VAL A 753 10.53 21.55 -24.39
CA VAL A 753 11.02 21.16 -23.06
C VAL A 753 12.44 20.58 -23.13
N GLN A 754 12.75 19.79 -24.17
CA GLN A 754 14.10 19.25 -24.37
C GLN A 754 15.13 20.33 -24.72
N HIS A 755 14.78 21.34 -25.52
CA HIS A 755 15.67 22.47 -25.82
C HIS A 755 16.05 23.22 -24.54
N ILE A 756 15.10 23.42 -23.61
CA ILE A 756 15.35 24.07 -22.32
C ILE A 756 16.19 23.15 -21.39
N ASN A 757 15.83 21.86 -21.32
CA ASN A 757 16.50 20.87 -20.46
C ASN A 757 17.97 20.63 -20.85
N ARG A 758 18.32 20.63 -22.14
CA ARG A 758 19.71 20.45 -22.62
C ARG A 758 20.66 21.51 -22.08
N LEU A 759 20.18 22.75 -21.96
CA LEU A 759 20.90 23.88 -21.38
C LEU A 759 20.84 23.93 -19.85
N ALA A 760 20.28 22.90 -19.19
CA ALA A 760 20.08 22.83 -17.73
C ALA A 760 19.30 24.02 -17.13
N LEU A 761 18.40 24.62 -17.92
CA LEU A 761 17.52 25.71 -17.49
C LEU A 761 16.24 25.21 -16.81
N LEU A 762 15.93 23.92 -16.94
CA LEU A 762 14.93 23.21 -16.15
C LEU A 762 15.41 21.80 -15.84
N LYS A 763 14.76 21.13 -14.88
CA LYS A 763 14.89 19.69 -14.64
C LYS A 763 13.61 18.99 -15.09
N LEU A 764 13.74 17.92 -15.87
CA LEU A 764 12.62 17.08 -16.28
C LEU A 764 12.50 15.84 -15.38
N ASP A 765 11.36 15.66 -14.72
CA ASP A 765 11.02 14.45 -13.96
C ASP A 765 9.92 13.67 -14.69
N VAL A 766 10.35 12.68 -15.48
CA VAL A 766 9.45 11.85 -16.29
C VAL A 766 8.59 10.94 -15.41
N ALA A 767 9.10 10.50 -14.25
CA ALA A 767 8.38 9.58 -13.37
C ALA A 767 7.14 10.24 -12.74
N ARG A 768 7.21 11.55 -12.50
CA ARG A 768 6.11 12.35 -11.94
C ARG A 768 5.35 13.17 -12.96
N ASN A 769 5.71 13.07 -14.23
CA ASN A 769 5.12 13.88 -15.28
C ASN A 769 5.21 15.40 -14.99
N GLN A 770 6.38 15.90 -14.57
CA GLN A 770 6.56 17.32 -14.24
C GLN A 770 7.92 17.89 -14.68
N ILE A 771 7.99 19.22 -14.80
CA ILE A 771 9.24 19.99 -14.91
C ILE A 771 9.47 20.82 -13.65
N GLN A 772 10.74 21.11 -13.38
CA GLN A 772 11.13 22.02 -12.30
C GLN A 772 11.99 23.16 -12.87
N VAL A 773 11.56 24.40 -12.67
CA VAL A 773 12.32 25.60 -13.02
C VAL A 773 12.85 26.22 -11.72
N HIS A 774 14.17 26.41 -11.65
CA HIS A 774 14.79 26.90 -10.42
C HIS A 774 14.37 28.35 -10.11
N ARG A 775 14.03 28.66 -8.85
CA ARG A 775 13.52 29.98 -8.43
C ARG A 775 14.45 31.15 -8.78
N LEU A 776 15.76 30.94 -8.69
CA LEU A 776 16.74 31.98 -9.05
C LEU A 776 16.69 32.29 -10.56
N LEU A 777 16.50 31.28 -11.41
CA LEU A 777 16.29 31.48 -12.84
C LEU A 777 14.95 32.16 -13.12
N GLN A 778 13.87 31.77 -12.42
CA GLN A 778 12.58 32.46 -12.52
C GLN A 778 12.71 33.94 -12.11
N HIS A 779 13.53 34.25 -11.10
CA HIS A 779 13.82 35.64 -10.71
C HIS A 779 14.57 36.39 -11.81
N VAL A 780 15.64 35.81 -12.37
CA VAL A 780 16.42 36.39 -13.48
C VAL A 780 15.55 36.63 -14.72
N LEU A 781 14.65 35.71 -15.06
CA LEU A 781 13.71 35.91 -16.18
C LEU A 781 12.73 37.06 -15.92
N ARG A 782 12.21 37.16 -14.69
CA ARG A 782 11.28 38.24 -14.31
C ARG A 782 11.96 39.60 -14.27
N SER A 783 13.22 39.70 -13.82
CA SER A 783 13.96 40.97 -13.79
C SER A 783 14.34 41.49 -15.17
N ARG A 784 14.40 40.61 -16.18
CA ARG A 784 14.65 40.98 -17.59
C ARG A 784 13.41 41.45 -18.34
N MET A 785 12.22 41.13 -17.87
CA MET A 785 10.97 41.60 -18.46
C MET A 785 10.67 43.01 -17.95
N SER A 786 10.24 43.90 -18.85
CA SER A 786 9.65 45.17 -18.44
C SER A 786 8.40 44.91 -17.57
N PRO A 787 7.99 45.87 -16.72
CA PRO A 787 6.78 45.71 -15.91
C PRO A 787 5.54 45.34 -16.73
N GLN A 788 5.41 45.88 -17.94
CA GLN A 788 4.31 45.56 -18.85
C GLN A 788 4.41 44.12 -19.38
N GLU A 789 5.59 43.70 -19.87
CA GLU A 789 5.77 42.33 -20.36
C GLU A 789 5.55 41.28 -19.26
N LEU A 790 5.95 41.57 -18.03
CA LEU A 790 5.70 40.70 -16.88
C LEU A 790 4.20 40.57 -16.60
N GLU A 791 3.45 41.68 -16.66
CA GLU A 791 2.01 41.67 -16.46
C GLU A 791 1.29 40.94 -17.60
N ASP A 792 1.68 41.17 -18.86
CA ASP A 792 1.16 40.44 -20.01
C ASP A 792 1.44 38.93 -19.91
N THR A 793 2.63 38.57 -19.41
CA THR A 793 3.04 37.18 -19.17
C THR A 793 2.22 36.53 -18.07
N ARG A 794 1.92 37.24 -16.97
CA ARG A 794 1.02 36.77 -15.92
C ARG A 794 -0.39 36.57 -16.46
N HIS A 795 -0.90 37.55 -17.19
CA HIS A 795 -2.25 37.52 -17.75
C HIS A 795 -2.42 36.34 -18.72
N GLN A 796 -1.44 36.08 -19.61
CA GLN A 796 -1.46 34.88 -20.45
C GLN A 796 -1.52 33.59 -19.64
N ILE A 797 -0.73 33.47 -18.57
CA ILE A 797 -0.79 32.33 -17.67
C ILE A 797 -2.14 32.24 -16.94
N HIS A 798 -2.74 33.36 -16.52
CA HIS A 798 -4.07 33.34 -15.92
C HIS A 798 -5.10 32.73 -16.87
N LEU A 799 -5.07 33.13 -18.15
CA LEU A 799 -5.96 32.58 -19.18
C LEU A 799 -5.70 31.08 -19.43
N VAL A 800 -4.44 30.64 -19.42
CA VAL A 800 -4.09 29.20 -19.54
C VAL A 800 -4.63 28.41 -18.36
N LEU A 801 -4.41 28.86 -17.13
CA LEU A 801 -4.91 28.20 -15.92
C LEU A 801 -6.43 28.15 -15.89
N ALA A 802 -7.09 29.23 -16.30
CA ALA A 802 -8.55 29.29 -16.41
C ALA A 802 -9.10 28.39 -17.51
N GLY A 803 -8.42 28.28 -18.67
CA GLY A 803 -8.81 27.35 -19.74
C GLY A 803 -8.67 25.88 -19.35
N LEU A 804 -7.69 25.57 -18.49
CA LEU A 804 -7.48 24.24 -17.92
C LEU A 804 -8.47 23.85 -16.82
N ARG A 805 -9.37 24.76 -16.44
CA ARG A 805 -10.43 24.50 -15.45
C ARG A 805 -11.21 23.23 -15.87
N PRO A 806 -11.32 22.21 -14.99
CA PRO A 806 -12.07 20.99 -15.28
C PRO A 806 -13.52 21.25 -15.71
N ARG A 807 -14.03 20.38 -16.59
CA ARG A 807 -15.43 20.45 -17.06
C ARG A 807 -16.45 20.06 -16.00
N TYR A 808 -16.06 19.20 -15.06
CA TYR A 808 -16.89 18.83 -13.91
C TYR A 808 -16.88 19.94 -12.85
N GLU A 809 -17.95 20.06 -12.09
CA GLU A 809 -18.03 21.00 -10.97
C GLU A 809 -17.02 20.62 -9.87
N ILE A 810 -16.58 21.62 -9.10
CA ILE A 810 -15.67 21.42 -7.98
C ILE A 810 -16.26 20.54 -6.87
N ASP A 811 -17.59 20.42 -6.82
CA ASP A 811 -18.29 19.53 -5.88
C ASP A 811 -18.10 18.03 -6.22
N ASP A 812 -17.64 17.72 -7.44
CA ASP A 812 -17.32 16.36 -7.86
C ASP A 812 -15.87 16.01 -7.48
N PRO A 813 -15.64 15.05 -6.56
CA PRO A 813 -14.30 14.67 -6.12
C PRO A 813 -13.39 14.19 -7.26
N ARG A 814 -13.95 13.70 -8.37
CA ARG A 814 -13.18 13.26 -9.55
C ARG A 814 -12.42 14.42 -10.21
N SER A 815 -12.87 15.65 -10.01
CA SER A 815 -12.22 16.86 -10.55
C SER A 815 -11.04 17.34 -9.71
N TRP A 816 -10.97 16.94 -8.44
CA TRP A 816 -10.07 17.54 -7.46
C TRP A 816 -8.58 17.39 -7.80
N ALA A 817 -8.16 16.26 -8.38
CA ALA A 817 -6.77 16.06 -8.77
C ALA A 817 -6.29 17.10 -9.80
N ARG A 818 -7.14 17.45 -10.77
CA ARG A 818 -6.82 18.49 -11.77
C ARG A 818 -6.81 19.88 -11.17
N PHE A 819 -7.75 20.17 -10.28
CA PHE A 819 -7.77 21.43 -9.56
C PHE A 819 -6.53 21.61 -8.67
N ARG A 820 -6.12 20.57 -7.92
CA ARG A 820 -4.88 20.57 -7.13
C ARG A 820 -3.63 20.86 -7.96
N MET A 821 -3.60 20.42 -9.21
CA MET A 821 -2.50 20.75 -10.14
C MET A 821 -2.43 22.26 -10.45
N LEU A 822 -3.54 22.99 -10.45
CA LEU A 822 -3.59 24.42 -10.76
C LEU A 822 -3.29 25.33 -9.57
N TRP A 823 -3.63 24.92 -8.34
CA TRP A 823 -3.61 25.77 -7.15
C TRP A 823 -2.26 26.42 -6.80
N PRO A 824 -1.12 25.71 -6.86
CA PRO A 824 0.17 26.30 -6.52
C PRO A 824 0.52 27.51 -7.38
N HIS A 825 -0.04 27.59 -8.58
CA HIS A 825 0.25 28.61 -9.57
C HIS A 825 -0.54 29.91 -9.39
N LEU A 826 -1.69 29.88 -8.70
CA LEU A 826 -2.60 31.02 -8.63
C LEU A 826 -2.05 32.17 -7.77
N GLU A 827 -1.39 31.85 -6.66
CA GLU A 827 -0.86 32.88 -5.75
C GLU A 827 0.40 33.54 -6.32
N LEU A 828 1.35 32.74 -6.83
CA LEU A 828 2.61 33.24 -7.39
C LEU A 828 2.42 34.07 -8.67
N SER A 829 1.35 33.79 -9.42
CA SER A 829 0.97 34.55 -10.60
C SER A 829 0.12 35.79 -10.29
N ASN A 830 -0.29 36.02 -9.03
CA ASN A 830 -1.24 37.06 -8.62
C ASN A 830 -2.62 36.98 -9.32
N ALA A 831 -3.17 35.78 -9.47
CA ALA A 831 -4.43 35.55 -10.18
C ALA A 831 -5.65 36.26 -9.54
N ASP A 832 -5.58 36.56 -8.24
CA ASP A 832 -6.63 37.28 -7.50
C ASP A 832 -6.83 38.73 -7.96
N SER A 833 -5.86 39.29 -8.69
CA SER A 833 -5.89 40.66 -9.24
C SER A 833 -6.38 40.71 -10.69
N CYS A 834 -6.69 39.55 -11.29
CA CYS A 834 -7.04 39.44 -12.71
C CYS A 834 -8.47 39.95 -13.01
N LYS A 835 -8.62 40.61 -14.17
CA LYS A 835 -9.88 41.19 -14.63
C LYS A 835 -10.74 40.23 -15.46
N ASP A 836 -10.25 39.04 -15.80
CA ASP A 836 -11.03 38.04 -16.53
C ASP A 836 -11.97 37.26 -15.62
N GLU A 837 -13.20 37.09 -16.11
CA GLU A 837 -14.24 36.37 -15.39
C GLU A 837 -13.86 34.91 -15.12
N ALA A 838 -13.26 34.23 -16.10
CA ALA A 838 -12.87 32.82 -15.98
C ALA A 838 -11.80 32.59 -14.90
N VAL A 839 -10.86 33.53 -14.75
CA VAL A 839 -9.80 33.47 -13.74
C VAL A 839 -10.39 33.68 -12.35
N ARG A 840 -11.28 34.65 -12.20
CA ARG A 840 -12.01 34.87 -10.95
C ARG A 840 -12.88 33.68 -10.58
N GLN A 841 -13.50 33.01 -11.55
CA GLN A 841 -14.27 31.79 -11.29
C GLN A 841 -13.37 30.69 -10.70
N LEU A 842 -12.16 30.52 -11.24
CA LEU A 842 -11.17 29.58 -10.70
C LEU A 842 -10.77 29.90 -9.25
N MET A 843 -10.70 31.18 -8.88
CA MET A 843 -10.47 31.61 -7.49
C MET A 843 -11.66 31.26 -6.58
N ILE A 844 -12.91 31.38 -7.05
CA ILE A 844 -14.09 30.96 -6.28
C ILE A 844 -14.11 29.44 -6.11
N ASP A 845 -13.77 28.69 -7.16
CA ASP A 845 -13.64 27.23 -7.06
C ASP A 845 -12.58 26.83 -6.03
N ARG A 846 -11.48 27.58 -5.89
CA ARG A 846 -10.48 27.35 -4.84
C ARG A 846 -11.07 27.54 -3.44
N ILE A 847 -11.87 28.58 -3.20
CA ILE A 847 -12.54 28.77 -1.90
C ILE A 847 -13.55 27.65 -1.62
N ARG A 848 -14.32 27.26 -2.63
CA ARG A 848 -15.27 26.16 -2.54
C ARG A 848 -14.57 24.82 -2.25
N TYR A 849 -13.43 24.56 -2.88
CA TYR A 849 -12.59 23.40 -2.61
C TYR A 849 -12.12 23.39 -1.14
N ILE A 850 -11.56 24.50 -0.66
CA ILE A 850 -11.05 24.61 0.72
C ILE A 850 -12.17 24.35 1.74
N TRP A 851 -13.38 24.86 1.48
CA TRP A 851 -14.56 24.57 2.28
C TRP A 851 -14.87 23.06 2.32
N LEU A 852 -14.95 22.42 1.16
CA LEU A 852 -15.25 20.99 1.04
C LEU A 852 -14.19 20.08 1.66
N THR A 853 -12.93 20.53 1.71
CA THR A 853 -11.80 19.76 2.29
C THR A 853 -11.48 20.12 3.74
N GLY A 854 -12.16 21.12 4.32
CA GLY A 854 -12.09 21.46 5.75
C GLY A 854 -10.97 22.41 6.18
N GLY A 855 -10.29 23.10 5.25
CA GLY A 855 -9.31 24.16 5.56
C GLY A 855 -9.98 25.48 5.96
N LEU A 856 -10.95 25.44 6.89
CA LEU A 856 -11.96 26.48 7.07
C LEU A 856 -11.36 27.84 7.46
N LYS A 857 -10.38 27.85 8.37
CA LYS A 857 -9.77 29.09 8.86
C LYS A 857 -8.98 29.80 7.76
N GLU A 858 -8.15 29.06 7.04
CA GLU A 858 -7.35 29.54 5.92
C GLU A 858 -8.26 29.96 4.76
N GLY A 859 -9.31 29.18 4.48
CA GLY A 859 -10.33 29.49 3.48
C GLY A 859 -11.07 30.79 3.76
N ARG A 860 -11.46 31.03 5.03
CA ARG A 860 -12.06 32.31 5.45
C ARG A 860 -11.10 33.47 5.21
N LEU A 861 -9.86 33.37 5.68
CA LEU A 861 -8.85 34.43 5.52
C LEU A 861 -8.58 34.76 4.06
N LEU A 862 -8.40 33.74 3.22
CA LEU A 862 -8.19 33.90 1.78
C LEU A 862 -9.42 34.50 1.09
N GLY A 863 -10.62 34.01 1.43
CA GLY A 863 -11.87 34.54 0.88
C GLY A 863 -12.09 36.01 1.22
N GLU A 864 -11.86 36.41 2.47
CA GLU A 864 -11.93 37.82 2.91
C GLU A 864 -10.86 38.71 2.24
N GLN A 865 -9.66 38.16 1.97
CA GLN A 865 -8.62 38.88 1.23
C GLN A 865 -9.02 39.14 -0.22
N ILE A 866 -9.55 38.11 -0.91
CA ILE A 866 -10.04 38.23 -2.28
C ILE A 866 -11.22 39.20 -2.33
N ASP A 867 -12.16 39.13 -1.37
CA ASP A 867 -13.30 40.04 -1.28
C ASP A 867 -12.87 41.51 -1.16
N ARG A 868 -11.91 41.82 -0.27
CA ARG A 868 -11.35 43.17 -0.14
C ARG A 868 -10.76 43.67 -1.46
N ARG A 869 -9.99 42.82 -2.15
CA ARG A 869 -9.33 43.17 -3.41
C ARG A 869 -10.34 43.40 -4.53
N TRP A 870 -11.32 42.51 -4.69
CA TRP A 870 -12.36 42.64 -5.72
C TRP A 870 -13.32 43.81 -5.46
N SER A 871 -13.64 44.08 -4.20
CA SER A 871 -14.41 45.26 -3.81
C SER A 871 -13.67 46.56 -4.15
N ALA A 872 -12.34 46.61 -3.93
CA ALA A 872 -11.53 47.75 -4.35
C ALA A 872 -11.48 47.89 -5.88
N MET A 873 -11.42 46.78 -6.63
CA MET A 873 -11.48 46.79 -8.09
C MET A 873 -12.82 47.34 -8.62
N LEU A 874 -13.96 46.99 -8.00
CA LEU A 874 -15.26 47.56 -8.33
C LEU A 874 -15.29 49.08 -8.11
N ALA A 875 -14.71 49.56 -7.00
CA ALA A 875 -14.64 50.98 -6.68
C ALA A 875 -13.72 51.77 -7.63
N ALA A 876 -12.75 51.13 -8.28
CA ALA A 876 -11.76 51.78 -9.14
C ALA A 876 -12.29 52.18 -10.54
N GLY A 877 -13.57 51.95 -10.84
CA GLY A 877 -14.21 52.39 -12.10
C GLY A 877 -13.91 51.46 -13.28
N LEU A 878 -14.54 50.29 -13.28
CA LEU A 878 -14.49 49.32 -14.39
C LEU A 878 -15.53 49.63 -15.46
N GLU A 879 -15.31 49.09 -16.66
CA GLU A 879 -16.31 49.09 -17.74
C GLU A 879 -17.61 48.39 -17.25
N PRO A 880 -18.82 48.88 -17.61
CA PRO A 880 -20.07 48.45 -16.98
C PRO A 880 -20.36 46.94 -17.04
N ALA A 881 -20.07 46.27 -18.16
CA ALA A 881 -20.29 44.84 -18.28
C ALA A 881 -19.34 44.06 -17.35
N THR A 882 -18.06 44.46 -17.32
CA THR A 882 -17.04 43.89 -16.43
C THR A 882 -17.38 44.12 -14.96
N ALA A 883 -17.84 45.33 -14.60
CA ALA A 883 -18.26 45.66 -13.25
C ALA A 883 -19.44 44.80 -12.78
N THR A 884 -20.43 44.59 -13.65
CA THR A 884 -21.61 43.74 -13.36
C THR A 884 -21.20 42.28 -13.14
N ALA A 885 -20.33 41.73 -13.99
CA ALA A 885 -19.82 40.37 -13.84
C ALA A 885 -19.00 40.20 -12.56
N LEU A 886 -18.12 41.16 -12.25
CA LEU A 886 -17.34 41.16 -11.01
C LEU A 886 -18.24 41.26 -9.78
N HIS A 887 -19.29 42.11 -9.81
CA HIS A 887 -20.23 42.24 -8.70
C HIS A 887 -20.97 40.91 -8.43
N ARG A 888 -21.45 40.22 -9.48
CA ARG A 888 -22.02 38.87 -9.36
C ARG A 888 -21.05 37.87 -8.72
N GLN A 889 -19.77 37.91 -9.11
CA GLN A 889 -18.74 37.00 -8.60
C GLN A 889 -18.32 37.31 -7.16
N VAL A 890 -18.29 38.58 -6.75
CA VAL A 890 -18.09 38.99 -5.34
C VAL A 890 -19.20 38.42 -4.46
N LEU A 891 -20.45 38.54 -4.88
CA LEU A 891 -21.58 37.98 -4.14
C LEU A 891 -21.49 36.44 -4.05
N HIS A 892 -21.08 35.77 -5.13
CA HIS A 892 -20.88 34.31 -5.11
C HIS A 892 -19.69 33.88 -4.22
N LEU A 893 -18.61 34.64 -4.19
CA LEU A 893 -17.49 34.44 -3.27
C LEU A 893 -17.95 34.54 -1.81
N ARG A 894 -18.68 35.61 -1.47
CA ARG A 894 -19.20 35.86 -0.11
C ARG A 894 -20.13 34.75 0.37
N PHE A 895 -21.00 34.24 -0.50
CA PHE A 895 -21.82 33.04 -0.20
C PHE A 895 -20.95 31.84 0.21
N ASN A 896 -19.85 31.55 -0.49
CA ASN A 896 -18.96 30.45 -0.09
C ASN A 896 -18.22 30.76 1.23
N VAL A 897 -17.89 32.03 1.51
CA VAL A 897 -17.33 32.45 2.81
C VAL A 897 -18.34 32.28 3.95
N ALA A 898 -19.62 32.59 3.74
CA ALA A 898 -20.68 32.36 4.72
C ALA A 898 -20.84 30.87 5.06
N ASN A 899 -20.77 29.98 4.05
CA ASN A 899 -20.76 28.53 4.27
C ASN A 899 -19.58 28.08 5.18
N ILE A 900 -18.38 28.64 4.97
CA ILE A 900 -17.22 28.39 5.82
C ILE A 900 -17.47 28.88 7.25
N MET A 901 -18.02 30.10 7.43
CA MET A 901 -18.35 30.65 8.74
C MET A 901 -19.36 29.79 9.50
N ARG A 902 -20.41 29.31 8.83
CA ARG A 902 -21.38 28.38 9.43
C ARG A 902 -20.75 27.08 9.89
N GLN A 903 -19.86 26.48 9.09
CA GLN A 903 -19.18 25.25 9.48
C GLN A 903 -18.20 25.45 10.65
N MET A 904 -17.69 26.67 10.84
CA MET A 904 -16.91 27.09 12.01
C MET A 904 -17.78 27.47 13.23
N ALA A 905 -19.10 27.25 13.17
CA ALA A 905 -20.08 27.65 14.19
C ALA A 905 -20.20 29.17 14.44
N HIS A 906 -19.79 30.01 13.49
CA HIS A 906 -20.03 31.45 13.52
C HIS A 906 -21.39 31.78 12.87
N PHE A 907 -22.48 31.26 13.43
CA PHE A 907 -23.81 31.28 12.80
C PHE A 907 -24.40 32.69 12.62
N GLU A 908 -24.20 33.59 13.59
CA GLU A 908 -24.69 34.98 13.45
C GLU A 908 -23.92 35.76 12.38
N ASP A 909 -22.59 35.55 12.29
CA ASP A 909 -21.77 36.18 11.24
C ASP A 909 -22.16 35.65 9.86
N ALA A 910 -22.37 34.33 9.74
CA ALA A 910 -22.85 33.70 8.51
C ALA A 910 -24.22 34.25 8.08
N ARG A 911 -25.18 34.29 9.01
CA ARG A 911 -26.52 34.85 8.78
C ARG A 911 -26.45 36.28 8.28
N ALA A 912 -25.70 37.14 8.97
CA ALA A 912 -25.58 38.54 8.61
C ALA A 912 -24.95 38.73 7.22
N LEU A 913 -23.98 37.89 6.84
CA LEU A 913 -23.37 37.92 5.52
C LEU A 913 -24.33 37.40 4.44
N ASP A 914 -25.03 36.28 4.67
CA ASP A 914 -25.98 35.71 3.72
C ASP A 914 -27.21 36.61 3.54
N GLU A 915 -27.70 37.30 4.58
CA GLU A 915 -28.75 38.34 4.47
C GLU A 915 -28.30 39.48 3.53
N GLN A 916 -27.10 40.03 3.75
CA GLN A 916 -26.55 41.09 2.89
C GLN A 916 -26.35 40.63 1.44
N VAL A 917 -25.84 39.41 1.24
CA VAL A 917 -25.60 38.84 -0.08
C VAL A 917 -26.92 38.58 -0.80
N LEU A 918 -27.93 38.06 -0.08
CA LEU A 918 -29.25 37.78 -0.64
C LEU A 918 -29.95 39.05 -1.11
N ASP A 919 -29.95 40.10 -0.29
CA ASP A 919 -30.54 41.41 -0.66
C ASP A 919 -29.87 41.97 -1.92
N ALA A 920 -28.54 41.94 -1.98
CA ALA A 920 -27.79 42.41 -3.15
C ALA A 920 -28.03 41.52 -4.39
N GLN A 921 -28.18 40.20 -4.24
CA GLN A 921 -28.49 39.30 -5.34
C GLN A 921 -29.94 39.46 -5.84
N LEU A 922 -30.89 39.77 -4.96
CA LEU A 922 -32.27 40.08 -5.35
C LEU A 922 -32.33 41.32 -6.24
N GLU A 923 -31.57 42.37 -5.91
CA GLU A 923 -31.50 43.59 -6.72
C GLU A 923 -30.76 43.34 -8.06
N LEU A 924 -29.63 42.63 -8.03
CA LEU A 924 -28.77 42.44 -9.21
C LEU A 924 -29.26 41.36 -10.18
N LEU A 925 -29.72 40.22 -9.66
CA LEU A 925 -29.97 38.99 -10.41
C LEU A 925 -31.46 38.61 -10.44
N GLY A 926 -32.25 39.12 -9.51
CA GLY A 926 -33.66 38.78 -9.31
C GLY A 926 -33.88 37.53 -8.45
N PRO A 927 -35.15 37.27 -8.06
CA PRO A 927 -35.52 36.26 -7.06
C PRO A 927 -35.36 34.80 -7.53
N HIS A 928 -35.33 34.55 -8.84
CA HIS A 928 -35.32 33.20 -9.41
C HIS A 928 -33.94 32.77 -9.91
N HIS A 929 -32.93 33.64 -9.80
CA HIS A 929 -31.58 33.31 -10.26
C HIS A 929 -30.95 32.23 -9.35
N PRO A 930 -30.21 31.25 -9.91
CA PRO A 930 -29.59 30.16 -9.13
C PRO A 930 -28.79 30.62 -7.91
N HIS A 931 -27.97 31.67 -8.04
CA HIS A 931 -27.19 32.21 -6.93
C HIS A 931 -28.09 32.78 -5.81
N THR A 932 -29.16 33.50 -6.17
CA THR A 932 -30.12 34.03 -5.20
C THR A 932 -30.77 32.90 -4.41
N LEU A 933 -31.23 31.85 -5.10
CA LEU A 933 -31.83 30.68 -4.45
C LEU A 933 -30.83 29.87 -3.63
N MET A 934 -29.55 29.82 -4.04
CA MET A 934 -28.48 29.19 -3.25
C MET A 934 -28.25 29.94 -1.94
N THR A 935 -28.15 31.27 -1.98
CA THR A 935 -27.97 32.10 -0.77
C THR A 935 -29.22 32.06 0.12
N ALA A 936 -30.41 32.05 -0.45
CA ALA A 936 -31.66 31.89 0.31
C ALA A 936 -31.67 30.57 1.10
N GLY A 937 -31.25 29.46 0.47
CA GLY A 937 -31.07 28.18 1.17
C GLY A 937 -29.91 28.17 2.19
N GLY A 938 -28.86 28.96 1.96
CA GLY A 938 -27.77 29.20 2.90
C GLY A 938 -28.27 29.89 4.18
N LEU A 939 -29.03 30.98 4.01
CA LEU A 939 -29.69 31.68 5.10
C LEU A 939 -30.67 30.78 5.87
N GLY A 940 -31.40 29.89 5.16
CA GLY A 940 -32.22 28.86 5.81
C GLY A 940 -31.42 27.96 6.74
N ALA A 941 -30.21 27.56 6.34
CA ALA A 941 -29.31 26.77 7.17
C ALA A 941 -28.78 27.54 8.39
N ASP A 942 -28.47 28.83 8.24
CA ASP A 942 -28.05 29.66 9.38
C ASP A 942 -29.18 29.84 10.39
N LEU A 943 -30.42 30.03 9.92
CA LEU A 943 -31.60 30.12 10.79
C LEU A 943 -31.87 28.80 11.54
N ARG A 944 -31.68 27.64 10.88
CA ARG A 944 -31.72 26.34 11.58
C ARG A 944 -30.66 26.25 12.67
N ALA A 945 -29.42 26.62 12.38
CA ALA A 945 -28.33 26.56 13.35
C ALA A 945 -28.53 27.50 14.56
N LEU A 946 -29.29 28.58 14.39
CA LEU A 946 -29.67 29.51 15.45
C LEU A 946 -30.96 29.11 16.19
N GLY A 947 -31.60 27.99 15.83
CA GLY A 947 -32.85 27.54 16.44
C GLY A 947 -34.11 28.28 15.98
N ARG A 948 -34.03 29.08 14.90
CA ARG A 948 -35.16 29.87 14.34
C ARG A 948 -35.93 29.07 13.28
N TYR A 949 -36.44 27.91 13.68
CA TYR A 949 -36.97 26.91 12.74
C TYR A 949 -38.19 27.37 11.92
N THR A 950 -39.11 28.14 12.51
CA THR A 950 -40.29 28.65 11.78
C THR A 950 -39.90 29.58 10.63
N GLU A 951 -38.90 30.44 10.85
CA GLU A 951 -38.41 31.36 9.83
C GLU A 951 -37.61 30.65 8.75
N ALA A 952 -36.86 29.61 9.12
CA ALA A 952 -36.20 28.73 8.18
C ALA A 952 -37.23 27.97 7.32
N LEU A 953 -38.32 27.48 7.92
CA LEU A 953 -39.33 26.67 7.23
C LEU A 953 -40.00 27.46 6.12
N GLN A 954 -40.48 28.67 6.45
CA GLN A 954 -41.10 29.56 5.47
C GLN A 954 -40.17 29.85 4.28
N ARG A 955 -38.87 30.03 4.54
CA ARG A 955 -37.87 30.34 3.51
C ARG A 955 -37.54 29.12 2.65
N ASP A 956 -37.32 27.97 3.26
CA ASP A 956 -37.00 26.74 2.54
C ASP A 956 -38.18 26.28 1.67
N GLU A 957 -39.42 26.46 2.13
CA GLU A 957 -40.62 26.19 1.33
C GLU A 957 -40.65 27.06 0.06
N GLN A 958 -40.42 28.37 0.21
CA GLN A 958 -40.36 29.31 -0.92
C GLN A 958 -39.20 28.98 -1.86
N THR A 959 -38.03 28.67 -1.30
CA THR A 959 -36.81 28.36 -2.05
C THR A 959 -36.98 27.06 -2.84
N TYR A 960 -37.52 26.01 -2.22
CA TYR A 960 -37.81 24.75 -2.88
C TYR A 960 -38.87 24.91 -3.98
N ALA A 961 -39.97 25.62 -3.71
CA ALA A 961 -40.99 25.89 -4.71
C ALA A 961 -40.43 26.62 -5.94
N SER A 962 -39.58 27.63 -5.72
CA SER A 962 -38.90 28.35 -6.81
C SER A 962 -37.94 27.46 -7.61
N TRP A 963 -37.16 26.59 -6.94
CA TRP A 963 -36.32 25.60 -7.63
C TRP A 963 -37.12 24.64 -8.51
N VAL A 964 -38.25 24.13 -7.99
CA VAL A 964 -39.14 23.23 -8.74
C VAL A 964 -39.73 23.94 -9.95
N GLU A 965 -40.27 25.15 -9.78
CA GLU A 965 -40.92 25.91 -10.85
C GLU A 965 -39.97 26.21 -12.02
N HIS A 966 -38.72 26.58 -11.74
CA HIS A 966 -37.80 27.08 -12.77
C HIS A 966 -36.80 26.03 -13.30
N PHE A 967 -36.46 25.00 -12.52
CA PHE A 967 -35.42 24.03 -12.89
C PHE A 967 -35.91 22.57 -12.88
N GLY A 968 -37.13 22.32 -12.41
CA GLY A 968 -37.69 20.98 -12.29
C GLY A 968 -37.13 20.19 -11.11
N GLU A 969 -37.82 19.10 -10.78
CA GLU A 969 -37.53 18.31 -9.58
C GLU A 969 -36.26 17.45 -9.67
N ASP A 970 -35.85 17.09 -10.90
CA ASP A 970 -34.68 16.25 -11.15
C ASP A 970 -33.36 17.01 -11.11
N TYR A 971 -33.40 18.34 -11.09
CA TYR A 971 -32.19 19.15 -11.00
C TYR A 971 -31.53 18.98 -9.63
N ALA A 972 -30.20 18.80 -9.62
CA ALA A 972 -29.44 18.46 -8.40
C ALA A 972 -29.63 19.49 -7.27
N ARG A 973 -29.73 20.79 -7.60
CA ARG A 973 -29.98 21.83 -6.60
C ARG A 973 -31.41 21.83 -6.07
N THR A 974 -32.40 21.44 -6.87
CA THR A 974 -33.79 21.25 -6.42
C THR A 974 -33.87 20.12 -5.40
N GLN A 975 -33.15 19.02 -5.62
CA GLN A 975 -33.04 17.94 -4.66
C GLN A 975 -32.32 18.35 -3.36
N SER A 976 -31.29 19.20 -3.45
CA SER A 976 -30.66 19.79 -2.27
C SER A 976 -31.60 20.71 -1.49
N ALA A 977 -32.43 21.50 -2.18
CA ALA A 977 -33.45 22.32 -1.55
C ALA A 977 -34.53 21.47 -0.86
N LEU A 978 -34.96 20.36 -1.46
CA LEU A 978 -35.89 19.41 -0.82
C LEU A 978 -35.30 18.79 0.45
N ASN A 979 -34.02 18.39 0.42
CA ASN A 979 -33.31 17.88 1.60
C ASN A 979 -33.27 18.92 2.73
N ASN A 980 -33.00 20.19 2.39
CA ASN A 980 -32.98 21.27 3.36
C ASN A 980 -34.38 21.51 3.94
N LEU A 981 -35.42 21.54 3.10
CA LEU A 981 -36.80 21.66 3.54
C LEU A 981 -37.20 20.52 4.48
N ALA A 982 -36.91 19.26 4.14
CA ALA A 982 -37.20 18.12 5.01
C ALA A 982 -36.46 18.22 6.35
N THR A 983 -35.20 18.67 6.34
CA THR A 983 -34.44 18.92 7.57
C THR A 983 -35.08 20.01 8.42
N THR A 984 -35.54 21.10 7.80
CA THR A 984 -36.22 22.18 8.52
C THR A 984 -37.58 21.75 9.06
N GLN A 985 -38.37 20.98 8.29
CA GLN A 985 -39.63 20.40 8.74
C GLN A 985 -39.42 19.53 9.98
N ARG A 986 -38.40 18.66 9.97
CA ARG A 986 -38.02 17.84 11.12
C ARG A 986 -37.69 18.69 12.35
N LEU A 987 -36.84 19.70 12.18
CA LEU A 987 -36.44 20.58 13.30
C LEU A 987 -37.59 21.44 13.83
N ALA A 988 -38.52 21.84 12.96
CA ALA A 988 -39.74 22.55 13.33
C ALA A 988 -40.81 21.63 13.96
N GLY A 989 -40.60 20.31 13.97
CA GLY A 989 -41.51 19.32 14.54
C GLY A 989 -42.58 18.77 13.60
N ASP A 990 -42.55 19.12 12.30
CA ASP A 990 -43.41 18.50 11.27
C ASP A 990 -42.77 17.22 10.72
N PHE A 991 -42.77 16.19 11.57
CA PHE A 991 -42.17 14.89 11.24
C PHE A 991 -42.90 14.17 10.09
N ARG A 992 -44.19 14.44 9.88
CA ARG A 992 -44.98 13.78 8.82
C ARG A 992 -44.56 14.27 7.45
N SER A 993 -44.41 15.58 7.27
CA SER A 993 -43.94 16.14 6.00
C SER A 993 -42.47 15.80 5.75
N ALA A 994 -41.62 15.89 6.78
CA ALA A 994 -40.20 15.52 6.67
C ALA A 994 -40.03 14.06 6.20
N ARG A 995 -40.71 13.12 6.87
CA ARG A 995 -40.72 11.69 6.51
C ARG A 995 -41.17 11.47 5.08
N LYS A 996 -42.19 12.18 4.60
CA LYS A 996 -42.68 12.06 3.22
C LYS A 996 -41.62 12.54 2.21
N HIS A 997 -41.07 13.74 2.41
CA HIS A 997 -40.11 14.33 1.48
C HIS A 997 -38.77 13.57 1.45
N ASP A 998 -38.25 13.14 2.61
CA ASP A 998 -37.01 12.35 2.64
C ASP A 998 -37.21 10.93 2.08
N GLN A 999 -38.42 10.36 2.16
CA GLN A 999 -38.76 9.10 1.47
C GLN A 999 -38.72 9.29 -0.05
N GLU A 1000 -39.41 10.30 -0.57
CA GLU A 1000 -39.44 10.62 -2.00
C GLU A 1000 -38.02 10.91 -2.52
N LEU A 1001 -37.22 11.67 -1.77
CA LEU A 1001 -35.84 11.97 -2.13
C LEU A 1001 -34.93 10.74 -2.09
N TRP A 1002 -35.09 9.87 -1.08
CA TRP A 1002 -34.31 8.64 -0.96
C TRP A 1002 -34.59 7.69 -2.12
N ASP A 1003 -35.86 7.51 -2.49
CA ASP A 1003 -36.24 6.66 -3.62
C ASP A 1003 -35.68 7.21 -4.95
N ARG A 1004 -35.85 8.51 -5.20
CA ARG A 1004 -35.29 9.15 -6.41
C ARG A 1004 -33.77 9.02 -6.51
N ARG A 1005 -33.02 9.26 -5.42
CA ARG A 1005 -31.55 9.15 -5.41
C ARG A 1005 -31.08 7.71 -5.56
N LYS A 1006 -31.76 6.77 -4.90
CA LYS A 1006 -31.49 5.33 -5.02
C LYS A 1006 -31.64 4.87 -6.47
N ASP A 1007 -32.65 5.35 -7.18
CA ASP A 1007 -32.89 4.98 -8.59
C ASP A 1007 -31.92 5.69 -9.55
N ALA A 1008 -31.58 6.97 -9.29
CA ALA A 1008 -30.74 7.76 -10.19
C ALA A 1008 -29.23 7.45 -10.10
N VAL A 1009 -28.69 7.35 -8.88
CA VAL A 1009 -27.24 7.20 -8.63
C VAL A 1009 -26.87 5.95 -7.84
N GLY A 1010 -27.86 5.17 -7.43
CA GLY A 1010 -27.68 3.90 -6.74
C GLY A 1010 -27.72 3.99 -5.20
N PRO A 1011 -27.90 2.84 -4.52
CA PRO A 1011 -28.07 2.76 -3.07
C PRO A 1011 -26.80 2.99 -2.24
N ALA A 1012 -25.62 2.96 -2.87
CA ALA A 1012 -24.32 3.15 -2.22
C ALA A 1012 -23.76 4.58 -2.39
N HIS A 1013 -24.44 5.43 -3.15
CA HIS A 1013 -23.96 6.79 -3.38
C HIS A 1013 -24.00 7.64 -2.08
N PRO A 1014 -22.98 8.46 -1.80
CA PRO A 1014 -22.91 9.34 -0.62
C PRO A 1014 -24.21 10.07 -0.25
N ASN A 1015 -24.82 10.71 -1.24
CA ASN A 1015 -26.05 11.48 -1.03
C ASN A 1015 -27.27 10.58 -0.74
N THR A 1016 -27.30 9.36 -1.29
CA THR A 1016 -28.38 8.39 -1.01
C THR A 1016 -28.27 7.86 0.42
N LEU A 1017 -27.05 7.61 0.89
CA LEU A 1017 -26.78 7.16 2.25
C LEU A 1017 -27.12 8.24 3.29
N GLY A 1018 -26.74 9.50 3.01
CA GLY A 1018 -27.10 10.65 3.83
C GLY A 1018 -28.63 10.82 3.96
N THR A 1019 -29.36 10.81 2.85
CA THR A 1019 -30.83 10.87 2.87
C THR A 1019 -31.45 9.66 3.57
N GLY A 1020 -30.89 8.45 3.40
CA GLY A 1020 -31.37 7.26 4.11
C GLY A 1020 -31.23 7.38 5.62
N THR A 1021 -30.15 8.00 6.11
CA THR A 1021 -29.97 8.28 7.55
C THR A 1021 -31.01 9.30 8.04
N ASN A 1022 -31.28 10.35 7.27
CA ASN A 1022 -32.31 11.34 7.58
C ASN A 1022 -33.72 10.74 7.59
N LEU A 1023 -34.08 9.95 6.58
CA LEU A 1023 -35.33 9.20 6.54
C LEU A 1023 -35.48 8.26 7.74
N GLY A 1024 -34.40 7.60 8.16
CA GLY A 1024 -34.39 6.80 9.38
C GLY A 1024 -34.75 7.62 10.63
N ARG A 1025 -34.23 8.85 10.75
CA ARG A 1025 -34.58 9.77 11.84
C ARG A 1025 -36.05 10.20 11.75
N ASP A 1026 -36.53 10.53 10.55
CA ASP A 1026 -37.92 10.96 10.35
C ASP A 1026 -38.94 9.85 10.62
N LEU A 1027 -38.62 8.60 10.22
CA LEU A 1027 -39.42 7.43 10.60
C LEU A 1027 -39.49 7.27 12.12
N ARG A 1028 -38.37 7.49 12.82
CA ARG A 1028 -38.34 7.42 14.29
C ARG A 1028 -39.23 8.51 14.89
N GLU A 1029 -39.07 9.77 14.50
CA GLU A 1029 -39.88 10.85 15.08
C GLU A 1029 -41.35 10.83 14.66
N ALA A 1030 -41.69 10.19 13.55
CA ALA A 1030 -43.08 9.89 13.18
C ALA A 1030 -43.68 8.71 14.00
N GLY A 1031 -42.90 8.06 14.87
CA GLY A 1031 -43.33 6.94 15.71
C GLY A 1031 -43.17 5.56 15.06
N GLU A 1032 -42.61 5.46 13.86
CA GLU A 1032 -42.38 4.21 13.11
C GLU A 1032 -41.04 3.55 13.50
N TYR A 1033 -40.83 3.27 14.80
CA TYR A 1033 -39.52 2.86 15.34
C TYR A 1033 -38.93 1.60 14.69
N ARG A 1034 -39.74 0.59 14.37
CA ARG A 1034 -39.27 -0.65 13.71
C ARG A 1034 -38.75 -0.38 12.30
N ASN A 1035 -39.51 0.38 11.50
CA ASN A 1035 -39.12 0.75 10.14
C ASN A 1035 -37.82 1.58 10.14
N SER A 1036 -37.66 2.46 11.13
CA SER A 1036 -36.42 3.22 11.34
C SER A 1036 -35.22 2.30 11.59
N VAL A 1037 -35.34 1.32 12.49
CA VAL A 1037 -34.26 0.35 12.78
C VAL A 1037 -33.92 -0.45 11.52
N GLU A 1038 -34.91 -1.04 10.84
CA GLU A 1038 -34.69 -1.85 9.63
C GLU A 1038 -33.96 -1.07 8.53
N LEU A 1039 -34.36 0.18 8.28
CA LEU A 1039 -33.70 1.04 7.30
C LEU A 1039 -32.27 1.39 7.74
N LEU A 1040 -32.08 1.82 8.99
CA LEU A 1040 -30.78 2.25 9.48
C LEU A 1040 -29.77 1.10 9.61
N GLU A 1041 -30.21 -0.14 9.84
CA GLU A 1041 -29.33 -1.32 9.78
C GLU A 1041 -28.76 -1.56 8.37
N ILE A 1042 -29.56 -1.31 7.33
CA ILE A 1042 -29.13 -1.42 5.94
C ILE A 1042 -28.21 -0.24 5.59
N VAL A 1043 -28.60 0.97 5.97
CA VAL A 1043 -27.85 2.20 5.66
C VAL A 1043 -26.50 2.22 6.39
N ALA A 1044 -26.44 1.87 7.68
CA ALA A 1044 -25.19 1.85 8.45
C ALA A 1044 -24.19 0.82 7.91
N ARG A 1045 -24.64 -0.39 7.53
CA ARG A 1045 -23.77 -1.39 6.87
C ARG A 1045 -23.23 -0.91 5.54
N ARG A 1046 -24.03 -0.18 4.77
CA ARG A 1046 -23.57 0.41 3.50
C ARG A 1046 -22.59 1.55 3.74
N HIS A 1047 -22.82 2.40 4.74
CA HIS A 1047 -21.85 3.41 5.17
C HIS A 1047 -20.49 2.76 5.48
N GLU A 1048 -20.48 1.67 6.25
CA GLU A 1048 -19.26 0.94 6.57
C GLU A 1048 -18.56 0.39 5.32
N SER A 1049 -19.32 -0.17 4.37
CA SER A 1049 -18.73 -0.67 3.11
C SER A 1049 -18.16 0.44 2.20
N VAL A 1050 -18.71 1.66 2.26
CA VAL A 1050 -18.34 2.78 1.38
C VAL A 1050 -17.24 3.65 1.99
N TYR A 1051 -17.31 3.92 3.30
CA TYR A 1051 -16.43 4.84 3.99
C TYR A 1051 -15.50 4.18 5.01
N GLY A 1052 -15.64 2.88 5.25
CA GLY A 1052 -14.96 2.18 6.34
C GLY A 1052 -15.67 2.36 7.69
N SER A 1053 -15.29 1.51 8.66
CA SER A 1053 -15.86 1.48 10.00
C SER A 1053 -15.52 2.70 10.85
N GLY A 1054 -14.32 3.28 10.66
CA GLY A 1054 -13.83 4.45 11.41
C GLY A 1054 -14.23 5.82 10.85
N SER A 1055 -15.01 5.89 9.76
CA SER A 1055 -15.44 7.18 9.20
C SER A 1055 -16.50 7.84 10.08
N HIS A 1056 -16.37 9.14 10.37
CA HIS A 1056 -17.37 9.89 11.14
C HIS A 1056 -18.80 9.74 10.58
N ARG A 1057 -18.96 9.61 9.26
CA ARG A 1057 -20.28 9.39 8.63
C ARG A 1057 -20.86 8.03 9.00
N THR A 1058 -20.01 7.00 9.04
CA THR A 1058 -20.41 5.65 9.48
C THR A 1058 -20.76 5.65 10.96
N LEU A 1059 -19.95 6.31 11.78
CA LEU A 1059 -20.18 6.41 13.22
C LEU A 1059 -21.46 7.18 13.55
N SER A 1060 -21.72 8.29 12.86
CA SER A 1060 -22.97 9.05 12.98
C SER A 1060 -24.19 8.23 12.55
N ALA A 1061 -24.10 7.45 11.45
CA ALA A 1061 -25.16 6.53 11.05
C ALA A 1061 -25.40 5.42 12.09
N ARG A 1062 -24.33 4.86 12.70
CA ARG A 1062 -24.42 3.87 13.78
C ARG A 1062 -25.03 4.46 15.05
N ALA A 1063 -24.66 5.68 15.42
CA ALA A 1063 -25.28 6.39 16.55
C ALA A 1063 -26.78 6.59 16.32
N ASN A 1064 -27.18 7.02 15.11
CA ASN A 1064 -28.60 7.15 14.76
C ASN A 1064 -29.36 5.82 14.79
N LEU A 1065 -28.74 4.73 14.31
CA LEU A 1065 -29.28 3.38 14.45
C LEU A 1065 -29.47 3.02 15.94
N ALA A 1066 -28.48 3.30 16.78
CA ALA A 1066 -28.54 3.01 18.21
C ALA A 1066 -29.67 3.77 18.90
N VAL A 1067 -29.88 5.05 18.57
CA VAL A 1067 -31.03 5.83 19.06
C VAL A 1067 -32.35 5.18 18.65
N SER A 1068 -32.49 4.75 17.40
CA SER A 1068 -33.70 4.05 16.94
C SER A 1068 -33.91 2.70 17.62
N VAL A 1069 -32.84 1.95 17.91
CA VAL A 1069 -32.87 0.70 18.69
C VAL A 1069 -33.35 0.97 20.12
N GLY A 1070 -32.90 2.07 20.74
CA GLY A 1070 -33.35 2.51 22.05
C GLY A 1070 -34.85 2.85 22.04
N SER A 1071 -35.30 3.65 21.08
CA SER A 1071 -36.71 4.00 20.89
C SER A 1071 -37.61 2.78 20.61
N ALA A 1072 -37.07 1.74 19.99
CA ALA A 1072 -37.77 0.46 19.78
C ALA A 1072 -37.81 -0.44 21.04
N GLY A 1073 -37.28 0.02 22.19
CA GLY A 1073 -37.39 -0.67 23.47
C GLY A 1073 -36.20 -1.56 23.83
N ARG A 1074 -35.01 -1.30 23.26
CA ARG A 1074 -33.77 -2.05 23.54
C ARG A 1074 -32.67 -1.14 24.10
N PRO A 1075 -32.87 -0.52 25.28
CA PRO A 1075 -31.96 0.50 25.81
C PRO A 1075 -30.55 -0.02 26.12
N ASP A 1076 -30.39 -1.26 26.59
CA ASP A 1076 -29.06 -1.85 26.85
C ASP A 1076 -28.21 -1.93 25.57
N ARG A 1077 -28.84 -2.34 24.46
CA ARG A 1077 -28.16 -2.44 23.17
C ARG A 1077 -27.85 -1.06 22.60
N ALA A 1078 -28.75 -0.10 22.78
CA ALA A 1078 -28.52 1.29 22.40
C ALA A 1078 -27.33 1.89 23.16
N ALA A 1079 -27.26 1.70 24.48
CA ALA A 1079 -26.16 2.18 25.31
C ALA A 1079 -24.80 1.63 24.84
N GLN A 1080 -24.71 0.32 24.58
CA GLN A 1080 -23.48 -0.30 24.04
C GLN A 1080 -23.06 0.32 22.70
N LEU A 1081 -23.99 0.41 21.75
CA LEU A 1081 -23.68 0.94 20.42
C LEU A 1081 -23.29 2.43 20.46
N LEU A 1082 -23.89 3.21 21.37
CA LEU A 1082 -23.58 4.63 21.55
C LEU A 1082 -22.26 4.85 22.27
N GLU A 1083 -21.87 3.98 23.20
CA GLU A 1083 -20.53 4.01 23.82
C GLU A 1083 -19.46 3.79 22.75
N GLU A 1084 -19.56 2.70 21.97
CA GLU A 1084 -18.64 2.41 20.88
C GLU A 1084 -18.56 3.55 19.85
N ALA A 1085 -19.71 4.09 19.45
CA ALA A 1085 -19.77 5.19 18.49
C ALA A 1085 -19.18 6.48 19.09
N TYR A 1086 -19.39 6.75 20.37
CA TYR A 1086 -18.84 7.93 21.04
C TYR A 1086 -17.33 7.86 21.20
N GLU A 1087 -16.78 6.74 21.68
CA GLU A 1087 -15.33 6.58 21.84
C GLU A 1087 -14.62 6.86 20.52
N GLN A 1088 -15.13 6.27 19.44
CA GLN A 1088 -14.58 6.44 18.09
C GLN A 1088 -14.80 7.86 17.56
N LEU A 1089 -15.97 8.47 17.74
CA LEU A 1089 -16.20 9.87 17.33
C LEU A 1089 -15.30 10.84 18.10
N ASN A 1090 -15.17 10.65 19.40
CA ASN A 1090 -14.33 11.48 20.25
C ASN A 1090 -12.86 11.40 19.84
N GLU A 1091 -12.37 10.21 19.48
CA GLU A 1091 -11.03 10.01 18.96
C GLU A 1091 -10.83 10.64 17.57
N VAL A 1092 -11.78 10.42 16.65
CA VAL A 1092 -11.65 10.81 15.23
C VAL A 1092 -11.87 12.32 15.01
N VAL A 1093 -12.85 12.94 15.69
CA VAL A 1093 -13.30 14.31 15.40
C VAL A 1093 -13.30 15.24 16.62
N GLY A 1094 -13.01 14.70 17.81
CA GLY A 1094 -12.90 15.45 19.05
C GLY A 1094 -14.22 15.63 19.83
N PRO A 1095 -14.13 16.02 21.11
CA PRO A 1095 -15.26 16.09 22.05
C PRO A 1095 -16.25 17.22 21.75
N SER A 1096 -15.80 18.30 21.11
CA SER A 1096 -16.60 19.49 20.83
C SER A 1096 -17.29 19.46 19.46
N ASN A 1097 -17.08 18.40 18.67
CA ASN A 1097 -17.71 18.26 17.37
C ASN A 1097 -19.24 18.05 17.53
N PRO A 1098 -20.09 18.65 16.67
CA PRO A 1098 -21.54 18.49 16.76
C PRO A 1098 -22.02 17.03 16.77
N ASP A 1099 -21.42 16.14 15.96
CA ASP A 1099 -21.80 14.73 15.92
C ASP A 1099 -21.39 13.99 17.20
N THR A 1100 -20.22 14.31 17.76
CA THR A 1100 -19.77 13.77 19.06
C THR A 1100 -20.69 14.21 20.18
N LEU A 1101 -21.08 15.49 20.22
CA LEU A 1101 -21.99 16.03 21.23
C LEU A 1101 -23.41 15.42 21.11
N ALA A 1102 -23.91 15.24 19.89
CA ALA A 1102 -25.19 14.58 19.66
C ALA A 1102 -25.15 13.12 20.12
N CYS A 1103 -24.13 12.35 19.72
CA CYS A 1103 -23.94 10.97 20.17
C CYS A 1103 -23.82 10.87 21.70
N ARG A 1104 -23.07 11.81 22.32
CA ARG A 1104 -22.91 11.90 23.77
C ARG A 1104 -24.23 12.15 24.49
N LEU A 1105 -25.06 13.04 23.97
CA LEU A 1105 -26.40 13.29 24.50
C LEU A 1105 -27.29 12.04 24.41
N SER A 1106 -27.33 11.40 23.23
CA SER A 1106 -28.05 10.14 23.03
C SER A 1106 -27.56 9.04 23.97
N ARG A 1107 -26.24 8.97 24.22
CA ARG A 1107 -25.64 8.04 25.18
C ARG A 1107 -26.16 8.30 26.58
N ALA A 1108 -26.17 9.55 27.02
CA ALA A 1108 -26.71 9.93 28.33
C ALA A 1108 -28.19 9.55 28.49
N VAL A 1109 -29.00 9.72 27.44
CA VAL A 1109 -30.39 9.28 27.40
C VAL A 1109 -30.51 7.76 27.58
N SER A 1110 -29.66 6.99 26.91
CA SER A 1110 -29.65 5.52 27.02
C SER A 1110 -29.14 5.02 28.37
N LEU A 1111 -28.11 5.67 28.94
CA LEU A 1111 -27.60 5.40 30.29
C LEU A 1111 -28.71 5.60 31.34
N LEU A 1112 -29.47 6.69 31.23
CA LEU A 1112 -30.60 6.93 32.14
C LEU A 1112 -31.68 5.84 31.99
N ALA A 1113 -31.96 5.39 30.76
CA ALA A 1113 -32.95 4.35 30.50
C ALA A 1113 -32.59 2.98 31.10
N ILE A 1114 -31.29 2.68 31.26
CA ILE A 1114 -30.80 1.45 31.92
C ILE A 1114 -30.53 1.64 33.43
N GLY A 1115 -30.78 2.83 33.98
CA GLY A 1115 -30.66 3.12 35.41
C GLY A 1115 -29.29 3.66 35.86
N GLU A 1116 -28.38 3.97 34.95
CA GLU A 1116 -27.06 4.56 35.22
C GLU A 1116 -27.16 6.08 35.43
N THR A 1117 -27.95 6.49 36.43
CA THR A 1117 -28.36 7.89 36.65
C THR A 1117 -27.19 8.85 36.89
N ALA A 1118 -26.18 8.44 37.66
CA ALA A 1118 -25.04 9.29 37.98
C ALA A 1118 -24.21 9.64 36.73
N SER A 1119 -23.87 8.62 35.93
CA SER A 1119 -23.15 8.78 34.66
C SER A 1119 -23.97 9.63 33.69
N ALA A 1120 -25.25 9.31 33.49
CA ALA A 1120 -26.14 10.10 32.64
C ALA A 1120 -26.19 11.59 33.04
N THR A 1121 -26.23 11.89 34.35
CA THR A 1121 -26.27 13.27 34.85
C THR A 1121 -24.97 14.03 34.52
N SER A 1122 -23.82 13.39 34.71
CA SER A 1122 -22.51 13.98 34.36
C SER A 1122 -22.42 14.30 32.87
N GLU A 1123 -22.81 13.34 32.02
CA GLU A 1123 -22.80 13.51 30.57
C GLU A 1123 -23.72 14.65 30.12
N LEU A 1124 -24.94 14.73 30.68
CA LEU A 1124 -25.90 15.78 30.35
C LEU A 1124 -25.41 17.18 30.74
N GLU A 1125 -24.76 17.34 31.90
CA GLU A 1125 -24.19 18.62 32.32
C GLU A 1125 -23.06 19.07 31.40
N GLU A 1126 -22.16 18.16 31.01
CA GLU A 1126 -21.08 18.49 30.09
C GLU A 1126 -21.60 18.88 28.70
N VAL A 1127 -22.59 18.16 28.17
CA VAL A 1127 -23.24 18.51 26.90
C VAL A 1127 -23.95 19.86 27.02
N ARG A 1128 -24.66 20.13 28.13
CA ARG A 1128 -25.33 21.42 28.37
C ARG A 1128 -24.34 22.58 28.37
N LEU A 1129 -23.18 22.42 29.02
CA LEU A 1129 -22.13 23.43 29.03
C LEU A 1129 -21.56 23.65 27.63
N ALA A 1130 -21.30 22.58 26.87
CA ALA A 1130 -20.78 22.65 25.51
C ALA A 1130 -21.76 23.34 24.54
N TYR A 1131 -23.04 22.96 24.54
CA TYR A 1131 -24.07 23.62 23.73
C TYR A 1131 -24.34 25.05 24.21
N GLY A 1132 -24.32 25.29 25.52
CA GLY A 1132 -24.50 26.64 26.07
C GLY A 1132 -23.38 27.61 25.66
N ALA A 1133 -22.14 27.13 25.50
CA ALA A 1133 -21.01 27.92 25.05
C ALA A 1133 -21.00 28.15 23.53
N SER A 1134 -21.47 27.19 22.73
CA SER A 1134 -21.41 27.23 21.26
C SER A 1134 -22.67 27.78 20.61
N LEU A 1135 -23.85 27.35 21.07
CA LEU A 1135 -25.17 27.69 20.49
C LEU A 1135 -25.92 28.74 21.33
N GLY A 1136 -25.54 28.88 22.60
CA GLY A 1136 -26.19 29.76 23.56
C GLY A 1136 -27.16 29.04 24.51
N GLN A 1137 -27.46 29.69 25.64
CA GLN A 1137 -28.23 29.09 26.73
C GLN A 1137 -29.70 28.85 26.38
N ARG A 1138 -30.27 29.67 25.48
CA ARG A 1138 -31.67 29.58 25.05
C ARG A 1138 -31.85 28.76 23.76
N HIS A 1139 -30.78 28.14 23.25
CA HIS A 1139 -30.87 27.33 22.05
C HIS A 1139 -31.71 26.06 22.32
N PRO A 1140 -32.58 25.62 21.38
CA PRO A 1140 -33.42 24.43 21.56
C PRO A 1140 -32.68 23.18 22.03
N HIS A 1141 -31.46 22.94 21.54
CA HIS A 1141 -30.66 21.78 21.96
C HIS A 1141 -30.16 21.90 23.41
N THR A 1142 -29.74 23.09 23.84
CA THR A 1142 -29.34 23.34 25.24
C THR A 1142 -30.54 23.10 26.17
N LEU A 1143 -31.72 23.58 25.78
CA LEU A 1143 -32.95 23.40 26.56
C LEU A 1143 -33.45 21.94 26.55
N ALA A 1144 -33.21 21.19 25.48
CA ALA A 1144 -33.47 19.75 25.45
C ALA A 1144 -32.59 19.01 26.49
N CYS A 1145 -31.32 19.39 26.65
CA CYS A 1145 -30.46 18.87 27.72
C CYS A 1145 -31.02 19.22 29.11
N VAL A 1146 -31.56 20.43 29.31
CA VAL A 1146 -32.19 20.81 30.58
C VAL A 1146 -33.43 19.95 30.88
N ASN A 1147 -34.28 19.68 29.88
CA ASN A 1147 -35.40 18.73 30.06
C ASN A 1147 -34.91 17.32 30.44
N ASN A 1148 -33.80 16.87 29.86
CA ASN A 1148 -33.22 15.58 30.17
C ASN A 1148 -32.59 15.54 31.57
N LEU A 1149 -32.01 16.65 32.03
CA LEU A 1149 -31.54 16.80 33.42
C LEU A 1149 -32.71 16.72 34.41
N ALA A 1150 -33.89 17.25 34.06
CA ALA A 1150 -35.09 17.08 34.89
C ALA A 1150 -35.41 15.58 35.09
N ALA A 1151 -35.31 14.79 34.03
CA ALA A 1151 -35.52 13.34 34.09
C ALA A 1151 -34.47 12.63 34.96
N ALA A 1152 -33.20 13.05 34.84
CA ALA A 1152 -32.09 12.49 35.60
C ALA A 1152 -32.23 12.82 37.10
N SER A 1153 -32.54 14.07 37.45
CA SER A 1153 -32.84 14.49 38.82
C SER A 1153 -34.04 13.74 39.40
N ARG A 1154 -35.09 13.53 38.59
CA ARG A 1154 -36.25 12.72 38.99
C ARG A 1154 -35.84 11.27 39.30
N ALA A 1155 -35.03 10.65 38.44
CA ALA A 1155 -34.53 9.29 38.65
C ALA A 1155 -33.61 9.17 39.88
N ALA A 1156 -32.89 10.25 40.22
CA ALA A 1156 -32.08 10.36 41.45
C ALA A 1156 -32.92 10.61 42.71
N GLY A 1157 -34.22 10.88 42.58
CA GLY A 1157 -35.14 11.16 43.69
C GLY A 1157 -35.17 12.63 44.12
N ASP A 1158 -34.44 13.52 43.45
CA ASP A 1158 -34.47 14.97 43.70
C ASP A 1158 -35.59 15.64 42.88
N LEU A 1159 -36.81 15.47 43.37
CA LEU A 1159 -38.02 15.98 42.69
C LEU A 1159 -38.11 17.51 42.67
N ALA A 1160 -37.44 18.21 43.60
CA ALA A 1160 -37.44 19.67 43.63
C ALA A 1160 -36.63 20.23 42.47
N THR A 1161 -35.36 19.80 42.36
CA THR A 1161 -34.48 20.18 41.25
C THR A 1161 -35.05 19.71 39.90
N ALA A 1162 -35.63 18.51 39.86
CA ALA A 1162 -36.28 18.02 38.64
C ALA A 1162 -37.41 18.94 38.17
N LYS A 1163 -38.27 19.40 39.09
CA LYS A 1163 -39.38 20.31 38.78
C LYS A 1163 -38.89 21.67 38.29
N ASP A 1164 -37.82 22.20 38.89
CA ASP A 1164 -37.22 23.47 38.46
C ASP A 1164 -36.65 23.36 37.03
N TYR A 1165 -35.90 22.29 36.73
CA TYR A 1165 -35.41 22.05 35.38
C TYR A 1165 -36.54 21.86 34.36
N ALA A 1166 -37.57 21.07 34.69
CA ALA A 1166 -38.71 20.85 33.80
C ALA A 1166 -39.51 22.14 33.55
N GLY A 1167 -39.72 22.95 34.59
CA GLY A 1167 -40.37 24.25 34.48
C GLY A 1167 -39.60 25.23 33.61
N HIS A 1168 -38.28 25.30 33.80
CA HIS A 1168 -37.40 26.14 32.99
C HIS A 1168 -37.39 25.69 31.52
N ALA A 1169 -37.21 24.39 31.26
CA ALA A 1169 -37.19 23.85 29.91
C ALA A 1169 -38.53 24.07 29.18
N ALA A 1170 -39.67 23.77 29.83
CA ALA A 1170 -40.98 23.95 29.22
C ALA A 1170 -41.27 25.43 28.90
N GLY A 1171 -40.94 26.34 29.83
CA GLY A 1171 -41.13 27.78 29.64
C GLY A 1171 -40.28 28.35 28.50
N GLU A 1172 -38.98 28.07 28.49
CA GLU A 1172 -38.06 28.60 27.48
C GLU A 1172 -38.25 27.94 26.11
N LEU A 1173 -38.48 26.62 26.04
CA LEU A 1173 -38.79 25.96 24.75
C LEU A 1173 -40.07 26.55 24.15
N ARG A 1174 -41.11 26.78 24.95
CA ARG A 1174 -42.35 27.42 24.48
C ARG A 1174 -42.09 28.82 23.95
N ALA A 1175 -41.23 29.59 24.61
CA ALA A 1175 -40.88 30.95 24.17
C ALA A 1175 -40.10 30.98 22.85
N VAL A 1176 -39.27 29.98 22.58
CA VAL A 1176 -38.40 29.94 21.39
C VAL A 1176 -39.05 29.22 20.21
N LEU A 1177 -39.77 28.12 20.45
CA LEU A 1177 -40.32 27.25 19.41
C LEU A 1177 -41.84 27.38 19.22
N GLY A 1178 -42.54 28.01 20.15
CA GLY A 1178 -44.00 28.06 20.18
C GLY A 1178 -44.64 26.85 20.86
N ALA A 1179 -45.91 26.99 21.27
CA ALA A 1179 -46.59 26.02 22.12
C ALA A 1179 -46.87 24.66 21.46
N ASP A 1180 -46.93 24.62 20.13
CA ASP A 1180 -47.30 23.41 19.39
C ASP A 1180 -46.09 22.51 19.08
N HIS A 1181 -44.86 22.95 19.36
CA HIS A 1181 -43.67 22.20 19.02
C HIS A 1181 -43.56 20.90 19.85
N PRO A 1182 -43.24 19.73 19.26
CA PRO A 1182 -43.17 18.45 19.97
C PRO A 1182 -42.26 18.44 21.21
N TYR A 1183 -41.15 19.19 21.20
CA TYR A 1183 -40.28 19.32 22.38
C TYR A 1183 -40.95 20.06 23.54
N VAL A 1184 -41.81 21.04 23.24
CA VAL A 1184 -42.58 21.76 24.25
C VAL A 1184 -43.61 20.83 24.87
N LEU A 1185 -44.32 20.08 24.03
CA LEU A 1185 -45.29 19.08 24.49
C LEU A 1185 -44.65 18.01 25.39
N ALA A 1186 -43.46 17.52 25.04
CA ALA A 1186 -42.69 16.60 25.87
C ALA A 1186 -42.26 17.21 27.21
N ALA A 1187 -41.76 18.45 27.20
CA ALA A 1187 -41.35 19.14 28.43
C ALA A 1187 -42.54 19.44 29.35
N GLU A 1188 -43.69 19.82 28.79
CA GLU A 1188 -44.93 20.03 29.55
C GLU A 1188 -45.49 18.73 30.13
N LEU A 1189 -45.41 17.62 29.38
CA LEU A 1189 -45.74 16.29 29.90
C LEU A 1189 -44.88 15.95 31.11
N ASN A 1190 -43.57 16.17 31.04
CA ASN A 1190 -42.64 15.90 32.13
C ASN A 1190 -42.91 16.80 33.35
N LEU A 1191 -43.19 18.09 33.11
CA LEU A 1191 -43.56 19.02 34.16
C LEU A 1191 -44.87 18.59 34.85
N ALA A 1192 -45.87 18.14 34.09
CA ALA A 1192 -47.12 17.64 34.64
C ALA A 1192 -46.90 16.41 35.55
N ILE A 1193 -46.04 15.48 35.13
CA ILE A 1193 -45.64 14.31 35.94
C ILE A 1193 -45.03 14.78 37.27
N LEU A 1194 -44.09 15.73 37.22
CA LEU A 1194 -43.42 16.23 38.41
C LEU A 1194 -44.37 16.96 39.36
N HIS A 1195 -45.31 17.76 38.86
CA HIS A 1195 -46.38 18.32 39.70
C HIS A 1195 -47.18 17.22 40.40
N ALA A 1196 -47.57 16.15 39.68
CA ALA A 1196 -48.30 15.05 40.28
C ALA A 1196 -47.49 14.32 41.36
N GLU A 1197 -46.20 14.07 41.13
CA GLU A 1197 -45.31 13.38 42.08
C GLU A 1197 -44.93 14.24 43.29
N THR A 1198 -44.89 15.57 43.16
CA THR A 1198 -44.71 16.49 44.30
C THR A 1198 -46.00 16.75 45.08
N GLY A 1199 -47.11 16.05 44.77
CA GLY A 1199 -48.39 16.17 45.48
C GLY A 1199 -49.34 17.26 44.96
N GLU A 1200 -49.02 17.90 43.84
CA GLU A 1200 -49.81 18.96 43.19
C GLU A 1200 -50.63 18.42 42.00
N ALA A 1201 -51.31 17.28 42.19
CA ALA A 1201 -51.99 16.55 41.11
C ALA A 1201 -53.02 17.38 40.31
N ARG A 1202 -53.67 18.39 40.90
CA ARG A 1202 -54.58 19.28 40.17
C ARG A 1202 -53.86 20.11 39.11
N GLU A 1203 -52.66 20.58 39.43
CA GLU A 1203 -51.86 21.37 38.48
C GLU A 1203 -51.27 20.48 37.40
N GLY A 1204 -50.77 19.29 37.78
CA GLY A 1204 -50.36 18.28 36.81
C GLY A 1204 -51.47 17.90 35.82
N LEU A 1205 -52.70 17.70 36.32
CA LEU A 1205 -53.87 17.45 35.49
C LEU A 1205 -54.20 18.62 34.54
N ARG A 1206 -54.10 19.87 35.02
CA ARG A 1206 -54.35 21.05 34.19
C ARG A 1206 -53.36 21.13 33.03
N ILE A 1207 -52.08 20.88 33.29
CA ILE A 1207 -51.03 20.91 32.27
C ILE A 1207 -51.22 19.77 31.27
N ILE A 1208 -51.41 18.53 31.74
CA ILE A 1208 -51.53 17.36 30.85
C ILE A 1208 -52.83 17.36 30.03
N ASP A 1209 -53.92 17.93 30.55
CA ASP A 1209 -55.18 18.10 29.79
C ASP A 1209 -54.97 19.04 28.61
N ALA A 1210 -54.28 20.17 28.81
CA ALA A 1210 -53.94 21.10 27.73
C ALA A 1210 -52.96 20.49 26.72
N ALA A 1211 -51.93 19.78 27.20
CA ALA A 1211 -50.96 19.11 26.33
C ALA A 1211 -51.60 18.01 25.48
N MET A 1212 -52.59 17.27 26.01
CA MET A 1212 -53.26 16.17 25.29
C MET A 1212 -53.95 16.63 24.01
N GLU A 1213 -54.63 17.79 24.05
CA GLU A 1213 -55.28 18.36 22.86
C GLU A 1213 -54.25 18.65 21.76
N LYS A 1214 -53.10 19.22 22.13
CA LYS A 1214 -52.01 19.54 21.21
C LYS A 1214 -51.27 18.33 20.68
N HIS A 1215 -51.07 17.30 21.51
CA HIS A 1215 -50.52 16.02 21.05
C HIS A 1215 -51.40 15.38 19.94
N LEU A 1216 -52.73 15.43 20.09
CA LEU A 1216 -53.66 14.90 19.07
C LEU A 1216 -53.59 15.68 17.76
N GLU A 1217 -53.50 17.01 17.84
CA GLU A 1217 -53.41 17.90 16.68
C GLU A 1217 -52.10 17.69 15.92
N VAL A 1218 -50.97 17.77 16.62
CA VAL A 1218 -49.62 17.84 16.02
C VAL A 1218 -49.09 16.47 15.62
N LEU A 1219 -49.20 15.47 16.50
CA LEU A 1219 -48.59 14.15 16.31
C LEU A 1219 -49.62 13.10 15.85
N GLY A 1220 -50.90 13.35 16.10
CA GLY A 1220 -51.98 12.40 15.79
C GLY A 1220 -52.25 11.40 16.92
N PRO A 1221 -53.37 10.67 16.84
CA PRO A 1221 -53.89 9.86 17.94
C PRO A 1221 -53.08 8.60 18.25
N ASP A 1222 -52.36 8.05 17.28
CA ASP A 1222 -51.62 6.78 17.41
C ASP A 1222 -50.12 6.97 17.62
N HIS A 1223 -49.64 8.21 17.65
CA HIS A 1223 -48.23 8.49 17.90
C HIS A 1223 -47.82 8.06 19.32
N PRO A 1224 -46.66 7.41 19.52
CA PRO A 1224 -46.22 6.95 20.83
C PRO A 1224 -46.25 8.00 21.94
N ASP A 1225 -45.87 9.25 21.63
CA ASP A 1225 -45.89 10.34 22.62
C ASP A 1225 -47.31 10.81 22.97
N THR A 1226 -48.25 10.76 22.01
CA THR A 1226 -49.68 11.02 22.30
C THR A 1226 -50.25 9.94 23.22
N LEU A 1227 -49.88 8.68 22.98
CA LEU A 1227 -50.29 7.55 23.80
C LEU A 1227 -49.65 7.60 25.21
N ARG A 1228 -48.39 8.03 25.33
CA ARG A 1228 -47.74 8.31 26.63
C ARG A 1228 -48.48 9.41 27.40
N CYS A 1229 -48.83 10.51 26.73
CA CYS A 1229 -49.60 11.60 27.33
C CYS A 1229 -50.97 11.10 27.84
N ALA A 1230 -51.70 10.35 27.00
CA ALA A 1230 -52.99 9.77 27.38
C ALA A 1230 -52.89 8.80 28.57
N ALA A 1231 -51.85 7.96 28.60
CA ALA A 1231 -51.60 7.02 29.69
C ALA A 1231 -51.28 7.73 31.01
N ASN A 1232 -50.39 8.73 30.98
CA ASN A 1232 -50.05 9.54 32.15
C ASN A 1232 -51.27 10.30 32.68
N ARG A 1233 -52.08 10.85 31.79
CA ARG A 1233 -53.34 11.52 32.15
C ARG A 1233 -54.31 10.56 32.84
N ALA A 1234 -54.43 9.33 32.35
CA ALA A 1234 -55.28 8.32 32.97
C ALA A 1234 -54.76 7.93 34.38
N LEU A 1235 -53.45 7.79 34.55
CA LEU A 1235 -52.82 7.53 35.84
C LEU A 1235 -53.10 8.66 36.85
N MET A 1236 -52.95 9.93 36.44
CA MET A 1236 -53.22 11.09 37.31
C MET A 1236 -54.70 11.18 37.75
N ARG A 1237 -55.64 10.69 36.91
CA ARG A 1237 -57.07 10.61 37.24
C ARG A 1237 -57.45 9.39 38.07
N SER A 1238 -56.48 8.57 38.48
CA SER A 1238 -56.70 7.28 39.15
C SER A 1238 -57.50 6.26 38.33
N GLY A 1239 -57.50 6.39 36.99
CA GLY A 1239 -58.04 5.38 36.08
C GLY A 1239 -57.10 4.17 35.90
N ASP A 1240 -57.55 3.15 35.15
CA ASP A 1240 -56.71 2.00 34.77
C ASP A 1240 -55.80 2.30 33.56
N GLY A 1241 -56.16 3.28 32.73
CA GLY A 1241 -55.45 3.59 31.49
C GLY A 1241 -55.47 2.48 30.45
N SER A 1242 -56.41 1.52 30.55
CA SER A 1242 -56.46 0.26 29.78
C SER A 1242 -56.40 0.50 28.27
N ASP A 1243 -57.25 1.38 27.73
CA ASP A 1243 -57.30 1.67 26.28
C ASP A 1243 -55.99 2.29 25.77
N ALA A 1244 -55.48 3.30 26.47
CA ALA A 1244 -54.21 3.92 26.12
C ALA A 1244 -53.03 2.93 26.23
N GLY A 1245 -53.07 2.04 27.23
CA GLY A 1245 -52.07 1.00 27.43
C GLY A 1245 -52.09 -0.08 26.35
N GLU A 1246 -53.27 -0.54 25.92
CA GLU A 1246 -53.41 -1.48 24.81
C GLU A 1246 -52.91 -0.89 23.49
N ARG A 1247 -53.26 0.36 23.21
CA ARG A 1247 -52.81 1.08 22.02
C ARG A 1247 -51.29 1.32 22.05
N LEU A 1248 -50.75 1.69 23.21
CA LEU A 1248 -49.30 1.84 23.40
C LEU A 1248 -48.57 0.50 23.23
N SER A 1249 -49.13 -0.60 23.73
CA SER A 1249 -48.58 -1.95 23.53
C SER A 1249 -48.63 -2.36 22.05
N ARG A 1250 -49.70 -2.05 21.33
CA ARG A 1250 -49.79 -2.32 19.89
C ARG A 1250 -48.73 -1.53 19.10
N ALA A 1251 -48.50 -0.28 19.48
CA ALA A 1251 -47.53 0.59 18.82
C ALA A 1251 -46.07 0.18 19.11
N LEU A 1252 -45.74 -0.16 20.35
CA LEU A 1252 -44.34 -0.36 20.80
C LEU A 1252 -43.96 -1.82 21.04
N GLY A 1253 -44.93 -2.69 21.25
CA GLY A 1253 -44.77 -4.09 21.68
C GLY A 1253 -44.90 -4.27 23.19
N ASP A 1254 -45.36 -5.45 23.60
CA ASP A 1254 -45.69 -5.78 25.01
C ASP A 1254 -44.54 -5.70 26.00
N HIS A 1255 -43.31 -5.84 25.50
CA HIS A 1255 -42.07 -5.85 26.28
C HIS A 1255 -41.34 -4.50 26.29
N HIS A 1256 -41.90 -3.47 25.62
CA HIS A 1256 -41.28 -2.17 25.60
C HIS A 1256 -41.22 -1.56 27.01
N PRO A 1257 -40.12 -0.91 27.46
CA PRO A 1257 -39.97 -0.37 28.81
C PRO A 1257 -41.12 0.55 29.25
N ALA A 1258 -41.62 1.39 28.34
CA ALA A 1258 -42.79 2.24 28.61
C ALA A 1258 -44.09 1.46 28.88
N VAL A 1259 -44.30 0.32 28.21
CA VAL A 1259 -45.49 -0.53 28.42
C VAL A 1259 -45.36 -1.26 29.76
N THR A 1260 -44.17 -1.75 30.09
CA THR A 1260 -43.87 -2.35 31.39
C THR A 1260 -44.06 -1.35 32.53
N ALA A 1261 -43.51 -0.13 32.41
CA ALA A 1261 -43.68 0.92 33.39
C ALA A 1261 -45.15 1.29 33.61
N LEU A 1262 -45.95 1.36 32.54
CA LEU A 1262 -47.39 1.61 32.64
C LEU A 1262 -48.14 0.47 33.36
N LYS A 1263 -47.80 -0.79 33.06
CA LYS A 1263 -48.35 -1.97 33.78
C LYS A 1263 -48.04 -1.92 35.28
N GLU A 1264 -46.91 -1.34 35.66
CA GLU A 1264 -46.50 -1.07 37.04
C GLU A 1264 -47.08 0.24 37.63
N ARG A 1265 -47.97 0.92 36.89
CA ARG A 1265 -48.58 2.22 37.24
C ARG A 1265 -47.55 3.34 37.47
N ARG A 1266 -46.40 3.30 36.80
CA ARG A 1266 -45.39 4.37 36.81
C ARG A 1266 -45.65 5.38 35.70
N TYR A 1267 -45.43 6.67 35.99
CA TYR A 1267 -45.50 7.71 34.97
C TYR A 1267 -44.40 7.56 33.91
N LEU A 1268 -44.76 7.85 32.67
CA LEU A 1268 -43.95 7.70 31.46
C LEU A 1268 -43.30 9.04 31.09
N HIS A 1269 -42.09 9.27 31.59
CA HIS A 1269 -41.30 10.44 31.24
C HIS A 1269 -40.83 10.40 29.78
N ARG A 1270 -40.64 11.56 29.14
CA ARG A 1270 -40.14 11.68 27.76
C ARG A 1270 -38.81 12.44 27.72
N MET A 1271 -37.73 11.73 27.43
CA MET A 1271 -36.43 12.35 27.11
C MET A 1271 -36.48 13.01 25.72
N LEU A 1272 -35.63 13.97 25.45
CA LEU A 1272 -35.48 14.61 24.13
C LEU A 1272 -34.11 14.25 23.54
N ASP A 1273 -34.07 13.94 22.25
CA ASP A 1273 -32.84 13.66 21.52
C ASP A 1273 -32.78 14.58 20.29
N PRO A 1274 -32.23 15.80 20.44
CA PRO A 1274 -32.28 16.81 19.41
C PRO A 1274 -31.47 16.42 18.17
N HIS A 1275 -32.03 16.82 17.04
CA HIS A 1275 -31.51 16.54 15.72
C HIS A 1275 -30.40 17.50 15.29
N PRO A 1276 -29.29 17.01 14.69
CA PRO A 1276 -28.36 17.88 13.98
C PRO A 1276 -29.05 18.72 12.89
N PHE A 1277 -28.59 19.96 12.71
CA PHE A 1277 -29.18 21.01 11.86
C PHE A 1277 -28.50 21.26 10.52
#